data_AF-A0A934YM97-F1
#
_entry.id   AF-A0A934YM97-F1
#
_cell.length_a   1.000
_cell.length_b   1.000
_cell.length_c   1.000
_cell.angle_alpha   90.00
_cell.angle_beta   90.00
_cell.angle_gamma   90.00
#
_symmetry.space_group_name_H-M   'P 1'
#
loop_
_entity.id
_entity.type
_entity.pdbx_description
1 polymer ?
#
loop_
_entity_poly.entity_id
_entity_poly.type
_entity_poly.pdbx_seq_one_letter_code
_entity_poly.pdbx_strand_id
1 'polypeptide(L)'
;MKSRTVRPAGAQSSARRAGLALVLSACASALVAPAPRVAAAAAGSAPGARLGDRLDKLGRLRDEAHRAQGPRVYAALRSLWLEYDQGDPAELEEALRELASDRALSPPARVYAGLLEAYARRRRGDFDGARAQVSGLGYVGKWLVAGPFDNEGKAGFARAFGPEQDLREPLSFGRTYDGKERPVRWRAVPDVAQFGWLDAGALVRPSEKSCVYAASFVQDTRKGQGARTVSLWLGSAGATKVFWNGEAVLEDTKYRSLDAERFATRVLLREGANRLTVKTCGDEDGAIFSLRVGAADGGVDPFVRASADPALASEAAAQRFKKDATKVAGGTLEGPITAFERLAKGEDPALLEAYARYLSLTASDDPAEHAARAHARKAADKAPTVARLLLAGELTEGRNQTATFLDRAEELVRKGGTNVPIDERVDVLLARAAHARSGANFRDAIPSYDKVLGLDPDNVRATLARVELYSEANLKETALALLERALSRRPKSVALLRATASSLEELSRTSEAEAVEDRYAALRFDDPHIAQGKLDVALARRDRAAAGHWVDRLLAANPDSALTLGHAARAYVALGDRPKAVASYRRALELAPEDTDAMRALANVYAVGGSTEEQLRLLRKVLELRPQEKDVREYVAHTEPEKPRPDEVYTRPAKEFLALRGAPALGRDRRTLVDLQVTTVFPNGLASRYHQVVYQPLTDAAAAQGREYAFGFEADTETVQLRGARVYRKNGQVDEAAESGDGPADNPQIAMYTSQRVYYVHFPRLFPGDVVELLYRTEDVAPRNAFADYFGEVVYMQSQEPVSYAEYVLMTPKSRTFHFNQPAIPGVVRTAAEQGDQRIERFVARDLAPVDPEPLQPPFASFLGHVHVSTYKSWDDMGKWYWGLVKDQFVADDEVKRRVAEVTRGLTTEAEKVRAIYDYVVQRTRYVALEFGIHGFKPYRCAQIFARGFGDCKDKATLIVTMLKEAGIPSTIVILRTGMRGDFESSPASLAPFDHAIAYVPSMDLYLDGTAEFTGSRELPSMDRGALGLRIHEGKPVLVHLPEPPPEESVTSRKVEATLAADGSAQLEWRADVTGVHAGSWRGRYNSLSTQKKRVQEDLANEFPGLELAQVTANDLEKIEEPVAVRARGKVSQLARKDGNTMTVSAGPREHMVREYATLSARKRDLRIFALTADETETTLHLPAGAKITGQPRAARGDAPFGSYQVEVEISGARVRTKTRVALKKSRIAAAEYPAFRAFCEEVDRALGQRVTYTRN
;
A
#
# COMPACT_ATOMS: atom_id res chain seq x y z
N MET A 1 38.72 -33.33 23.20
CA MET A 1 39.83 -33.48 24.17
C MET A 1 39.72 -32.36 25.19
N LYS A 2 39.71 -32.65 26.50
CA LYS A 2 39.54 -31.71 27.65
C LYS A 2 38.29 -30.80 27.64
N SER A 3 37.48 -30.96 28.68
CA SER A 3 36.43 -30.01 29.11
C SER A 3 36.99 -28.99 30.12
N ARG A 4 36.25 -27.91 30.39
CA ARG A 4 36.20 -27.31 31.74
C ARG A 4 34.98 -26.40 31.95
N THR A 5 34.15 -26.79 32.92
CA THR A 5 33.24 -25.90 33.66
C THR A 5 33.99 -25.22 34.82
N VAL A 6 33.44 -24.13 35.38
CA VAL A 6 33.27 -23.90 36.84
C VAL A 6 32.42 -22.62 37.07
N ARG A 7 31.74 -22.54 38.22
CA ARG A 7 30.81 -21.47 38.64
C ARG A 7 31.48 -20.45 39.61
N PRO A 8 30.83 -19.32 39.97
CA PRO A 8 31.50 -18.17 40.61
C PRO A 8 31.72 -18.31 42.12
N ALA A 9 32.44 -17.34 42.70
CA ALA A 9 32.64 -17.17 44.13
C ALA A 9 32.14 -15.79 44.61
N GLY A 10 31.77 -15.68 45.89
CA GLY A 10 31.38 -14.43 46.56
C GLY A 10 31.61 -14.52 48.07
N ALA A 11 31.96 -13.39 48.70
CA ALA A 11 32.35 -13.26 50.11
C ALA A 11 32.33 -11.76 50.51
N GLN A 12 32.09 -11.33 51.76
CA GLN A 12 31.69 -12.05 52.99
C GLN A 12 31.17 -11.09 54.09
N SER A 13 30.17 -11.53 54.87
CA SER A 13 29.97 -11.20 56.32
C SER A 13 29.62 -9.73 56.70
N SER A 14 29.00 -9.36 57.83
CA SER A 14 28.25 -10.01 58.94
C SER A 14 27.33 -8.91 59.59
N ALA A 15 26.62 -8.98 60.73
CA ALA A 15 26.47 -9.84 61.92
C ALA A 15 25.09 -9.49 62.59
N ARG A 16 24.64 -9.81 63.84
CA ARG A 16 25.07 -10.64 65.00
C ARG A 16 23.87 -10.79 65.98
N ARG A 17 23.54 -12.00 66.49
CA ARG A 17 22.68 -12.32 67.69
C ARG A 17 21.17 -11.95 67.57
N ALA A 18 20.17 -12.80 67.86
CA ALA A 18 19.84 -13.76 68.96
C ALA A 18 19.00 -13.12 70.09
N GLY A 19 18.00 -13.78 70.73
CA GLY A 19 17.41 -15.12 70.55
C GLY A 19 16.42 -15.49 71.70
N LEU A 20 15.77 -16.68 71.64
CA LEU A 20 14.78 -17.23 72.63
C LEU A 20 13.42 -16.47 72.72
N ALA A 21 12.28 -17.03 73.17
CA ALA A 21 11.83 -18.43 73.39
C ALA A 21 10.27 -18.54 73.50
N LEU A 22 9.79 -19.79 73.68
CA LEU A 22 8.48 -20.34 74.12
C LEU A 22 7.56 -19.47 75.04
N VAL A 23 6.24 -19.73 75.21
CA VAL A 23 5.15 -20.43 74.44
C VAL A 23 3.79 -20.25 75.17
N LEU A 24 2.64 -20.56 74.52
CA LEU A 24 1.28 -20.81 75.07
C LEU A 24 0.46 -19.68 75.78
N SER A 25 -0.73 -19.35 75.24
CA SER A 25 -2.07 -19.75 75.78
C SER A 25 -3.22 -18.72 75.73
N ALA A 26 -4.44 -19.23 75.46
CA ALA A 26 -5.78 -18.85 75.95
C ALA A 26 -6.39 -17.40 75.81
N CYS A 27 -7.35 -17.29 74.87
CA CYS A 27 -8.79 -16.98 75.07
C CYS A 27 -9.35 -15.66 75.70
N ALA A 28 -10.44 -15.20 75.06
CA ALA A 28 -11.67 -14.60 75.62
C ALA A 28 -11.75 -13.09 76.01
N SER A 29 -12.19 -12.27 75.03
CA SER A 29 -13.33 -11.31 75.09
C SER A 29 -13.65 -10.46 76.35
N ALA A 30 -13.74 -9.12 76.18
CA ALA A 30 -14.98 -8.33 76.44
C ALA A 30 -14.89 -6.80 76.13
N LEU A 31 -15.94 -6.27 75.49
CA LEU A 31 -16.64 -4.97 75.68
C LEU A 31 -15.95 -3.56 75.54
N VAL A 32 -16.52 -2.77 74.61
CA VAL A 32 -17.02 -1.36 74.76
C VAL A 32 -16.04 -0.17 74.94
N ALA A 33 -15.78 0.53 73.82
CA ALA A 33 -16.02 1.98 73.52
C ALA A 33 -15.42 3.14 74.41
N PRO A 34 -15.46 4.44 73.99
CA PRO A 34 -15.50 5.07 72.65
C PRO A 34 -14.53 6.27 72.41
N ALA A 35 -14.38 6.66 71.13
CA ALA A 35 -13.95 8.01 70.66
C ALA A 35 -12.46 8.40 70.94
N PRO A 36 -11.93 9.56 70.47
CA PRO A 36 -12.53 10.91 70.49
C PRO A 36 -13.05 11.45 69.13
N ARG A 37 -13.83 12.55 69.21
CA ARG A 37 -14.19 13.41 68.08
C ARG A 37 -13.09 14.45 67.82
N VAL A 38 -12.94 14.88 66.56
CA VAL A 38 -12.48 16.24 66.22
C VAL A 38 -13.56 16.89 65.34
N ALA A 39 -13.75 18.20 65.45
CA ALA A 39 -14.96 18.89 65.03
C ALA A 39 -15.06 19.14 63.52
N ALA A 40 -16.30 19.28 63.03
CA ALA A 40 -16.58 19.84 61.72
C ALA A 40 -16.36 21.36 61.71
N ALA A 41 -15.83 21.88 60.60
CA ALA A 41 -15.92 23.30 60.25
C ALA A 41 -16.86 23.41 59.04
N ALA A 42 -17.81 24.34 59.08
CA ALA A 42 -18.88 24.44 58.08
C ALA A 42 -19.00 25.86 57.51
N ALA A 43 -19.46 25.93 56.27
CA ALA A 43 -20.06 27.10 55.61
C ALA A 43 -19.25 28.41 55.53
N GLY A 44 -18.48 28.55 54.45
CA GLY A 44 -18.50 29.81 53.67
C GLY A 44 -19.46 29.62 52.50
N SER A 45 -20.67 30.19 52.56
CA SER A 45 -21.74 29.88 51.60
C SER A 45 -21.85 30.88 50.45
N ALA A 46 -21.66 30.40 49.22
CA ALA A 46 -22.22 31.02 48.02
C ALA A 46 -23.49 30.23 47.59
N PRO A 47 -24.64 30.87 47.31
CA PRO A 47 -25.88 30.17 47.03
C PRO A 47 -26.00 29.72 45.56
N GLY A 48 -26.72 28.62 45.29
CA GLY A 48 -27.42 28.47 44.01
C GLY A 48 -27.04 27.31 43.07
N ALA A 49 -26.68 26.12 43.55
CA ALA A 49 -26.92 24.86 42.81
C ALA A 49 -26.85 23.64 43.74
N ARG A 50 -27.82 22.72 43.66
CA ARG A 50 -27.67 21.36 44.23
C ARG A 50 -26.87 20.53 43.23
N LEU A 51 -25.85 19.80 43.68
CA LEU A 51 -25.10 18.89 42.78
C LEU A 51 -25.95 17.71 42.28
N GLY A 52 -26.98 17.31 43.03
CA GLY A 52 -27.86 16.18 42.68
C GLY A 52 -28.73 16.39 41.44
N ASP A 53 -28.95 17.63 40.99
CA ASP A 53 -29.74 17.94 39.80
C ASP A 53 -28.89 17.88 38.50
N ARG A 54 -27.63 17.41 38.57
CA ARG A 54 -26.73 17.33 37.41
C ARG A 54 -26.76 15.98 36.70
N LEU A 55 -27.67 15.92 35.72
CA LEU A 55 -27.35 15.45 34.36
C LEU A 55 -27.10 13.94 34.16
N ASP A 56 -28.12 13.10 34.36
CA ASP A 56 -28.15 11.80 33.66
C ASP A 56 -28.05 11.98 32.13
N LYS A 57 -27.00 11.42 31.55
CA LYS A 57 -26.62 11.53 30.14
C LYS A 57 -27.46 10.60 29.26
N LEU A 58 -27.89 9.43 29.77
CA LEU A 58 -28.72 8.48 29.02
C LEU A 58 -30.11 9.10 28.77
N GLY A 59 -30.75 9.63 29.80
CA GLY A 59 -32.02 10.36 29.67
C GLY A 59 -31.94 11.53 28.70
N ARG A 60 -30.86 12.34 28.73
CA ARG A 60 -30.69 13.43 27.73
C ARG A 60 -30.62 12.92 26.30
N LEU A 61 -29.85 11.86 26.04
CA LEU A 61 -29.69 11.27 24.70
C LEU A 61 -30.96 10.56 24.22
N ARG A 62 -31.70 9.91 25.11
CA ARG A 62 -33.03 9.34 24.81
C ARG A 62 -34.03 10.45 24.46
N ASP A 63 -34.07 11.52 25.24
CA ASP A 63 -34.96 12.66 24.99
C ASP A 63 -34.55 13.43 23.72
N GLU A 64 -33.28 13.46 23.35
CA GLU A 64 -32.81 13.94 22.04
C GLU A 64 -33.33 13.05 20.90
N ALA A 65 -33.18 11.73 21.01
CA ALA A 65 -33.68 10.78 20.02
C ALA A 65 -35.21 10.87 19.83
N HIS A 66 -35.97 11.00 20.93
CA HIS A 66 -37.43 11.22 20.88
C HIS A 66 -37.83 12.51 20.15
N ARG A 67 -37.05 13.59 20.30
CA ARG A 67 -37.32 14.89 19.65
C ARG A 67 -36.73 15.00 18.23
N ALA A 68 -35.88 14.07 17.81
CA ALA A 68 -35.17 14.14 16.54
C ALA A 68 -36.08 13.82 15.35
N GLN A 69 -36.15 14.73 14.38
CA GLN A 69 -37.01 14.59 13.19
C GLN A 69 -36.21 14.19 11.93
N GLY A 70 -36.87 13.45 11.04
CA GLY A 70 -36.27 12.98 9.78
C GLY A 70 -35.03 12.10 10.03
N PRO A 71 -33.97 12.21 9.22
CA PRO A 71 -32.79 11.34 9.36
C PRO A 71 -31.93 11.66 10.60
N ARG A 72 -32.19 12.77 11.33
CA ARG A 72 -31.44 13.12 12.55
C ARG A 72 -31.60 12.08 13.67
N VAL A 73 -32.70 11.32 13.68
CA VAL A 73 -32.98 10.28 14.70
C VAL A 73 -31.94 9.16 14.69
N TYR A 74 -31.41 8.78 13.52
CA TYR A 74 -30.41 7.71 13.42
C TYR A 74 -29.06 8.11 14.05
N ALA A 75 -28.70 9.41 13.97
CA ALA A 75 -27.53 9.95 14.65
C ALA A 75 -27.74 9.97 16.18
N ALA A 76 -28.90 10.44 16.65
CA ALA A 76 -29.21 10.47 18.09
C ALA A 76 -29.27 9.06 18.71
N LEU A 77 -29.88 8.09 18.03
CA LEU A 77 -29.88 6.68 18.44
C LEU A 77 -28.47 6.07 18.47
N ARG A 78 -27.56 6.49 17.58
CA ARG A 78 -26.15 6.07 17.61
C ARG A 78 -25.33 6.76 18.70
N SER A 79 -25.61 8.03 19.02
CA SER A 79 -25.03 8.71 20.19
C SER A 79 -25.44 8.02 21.49
N LEU A 80 -26.71 7.63 21.62
CA LEU A 80 -27.22 6.84 22.75
C LEU A 80 -26.52 5.46 22.83
N TRP A 81 -26.35 4.77 21.70
CA TRP A 81 -25.64 3.47 21.63
C TRP A 81 -24.17 3.52 22.09
N LEU A 82 -23.45 4.63 21.87
CA LEU A 82 -22.05 4.78 22.33
C LEU A 82 -21.90 4.79 23.87
N GLU A 83 -22.99 4.99 24.61
CA GLU A 83 -22.95 4.95 26.07
C GLU A 83 -22.94 3.52 26.64
N TYR A 84 -23.13 2.48 25.82
CA TYR A 84 -23.13 1.08 26.29
C TYR A 84 -21.86 0.75 27.08
N ASP A 85 -20.71 1.12 26.54
CA ASP A 85 -19.43 0.78 27.13
C ASP A 85 -19.00 1.79 28.23
N GLN A 86 -19.76 2.87 28.45
CA GLN A 86 -19.47 3.95 29.42
C GLN A 86 -20.40 3.94 30.66
N GLY A 87 -21.72 3.83 30.45
CA GLY A 87 -22.77 3.91 31.48
C GLY A 87 -23.18 2.56 32.06
N ASP A 88 -24.48 2.39 32.35
CA ASP A 88 -25.08 1.11 32.72
C ASP A 88 -25.73 0.46 31.47
N PRO A 89 -25.25 -0.72 31.03
CA PRO A 89 -25.85 -1.45 29.91
C PRO A 89 -27.35 -1.76 30.04
N ALA A 90 -27.86 -1.88 31.27
CA ALA A 90 -29.27 -2.20 31.50
C ALA A 90 -30.19 -0.99 31.27
N GLU A 91 -29.78 0.20 31.75
CA GLU A 91 -30.51 1.46 31.55
C GLU A 91 -30.53 1.86 30.07
N LEU A 92 -29.44 1.60 29.33
CA LEU A 92 -29.39 1.80 27.88
C LEU A 92 -30.32 0.85 27.12
N GLU A 93 -30.35 -0.44 27.45
CA GLU A 93 -31.29 -1.38 26.80
C GLU A 93 -32.74 -0.96 27.03
N GLU A 94 -33.08 -0.52 28.25
CA GLU A 94 -34.41 -0.03 28.58
C GLU A 94 -34.78 1.23 27.79
N ALA A 95 -33.90 2.22 27.71
CA ALA A 95 -34.10 3.42 26.91
C ALA A 95 -34.26 3.13 25.40
N LEU A 96 -33.51 2.15 24.86
CA LEU A 96 -33.67 1.68 23.48
C LEU A 96 -34.99 0.94 23.27
N ARG A 97 -35.47 0.18 24.27
CA ARG A 97 -36.76 -0.54 24.24
C ARG A 97 -37.95 0.41 24.31
N GLU A 98 -37.86 1.47 25.11
CA GLU A 98 -38.83 2.58 25.14
C GLU A 98 -38.97 3.19 23.74
N LEU A 99 -37.83 3.61 23.14
CA LEU A 99 -37.80 4.23 21.80
C LEU A 99 -38.27 3.26 20.69
N ALA A 100 -37.92 1.98 20.77
CA ALA A 100 -38.42 0.95 19.85
C ALA A 100 -39.94 0.76 19.90
N SER A 101 -40.56 1.12 21.03
CA SER A 101 -42.02 1.05 21.25
C SER A 101 -42.74 2.38 20.98
N ASP A 102 -42.00 3.48 20.85
CA ASP A 102 -42.55 4.84 20.83
C ASP A 102 -43.30 5.15 19.52
N ARG A 103 -44.57 5.57 19.65
CA ARG A 103 -45.45 5.92 18.53
C ARG A 103 -45.17 7.32 17.96
N ALA A 104 -44.43 8.18 18.67
CA ALA A 104 -43.97 9.47 18.14
C ALA A 104 -42.87 9.33 17.09
N LEU A 105 -42.03 8.29 17.21
CA LEU A 105 -41.02 7.96 16.21
C LEU A 105 -41.64 7.43 14.90
N SER A 106 -40.91 7.56 13.80
CA SER A 106 -41.30 6.96 12.52
C SER A 106 -41.22 5.42 12.57
N PRO A 107 -41.99 4.69 11.75
CA PRO A 107 -41.91 3.22 11.71
C PRO A 107 -40.50 2.66 11.46
N PRO A 108 -39.66 3.23 10.57
CA PRO A 108 -38.25 2.84 10.46
C PRO A 108 -37.42 3.14 11.71
N ALA A 109 -37.59 4.30 12.33
CA ALA A 109 -36.80 4.68 13.52
C ALA A 109 -37.07 3.75 14.72
N ARG A 110 -38.31 3.26 14.88
CA ARG A 110 -38.63 2.18 15.83
C ARG A 110 -37.88 0.88 15.52
N VAL A 111 -37.80 0.48 14.25
CA VAL A 111 -37.08 -0.74 13.85
C VAL A 111 -35.58 -0.61 14.13
N TYR A 112 -34.98 0.54 13.81
CA TYR A 112 -33.57 0.81 14.07
C TYR A 112 -33.26 0.85 15.58
N ALA A 113 -34.14 1.45 16.40
CA ALA A 113 -34.04 1.39 17.86
C ALA A 113 -34.17 -0.05 18.39
N GLY A 114 -35.10 -0.85 17.85
CA GLY A 114 -35.27 -2.26 18.18
C GLY A 114 -34.08 -3.14 17.78
N LEU A 115 -33.37 -2.79 16.70
CA LEU A 115 -32.12 -3.46 16.31
C LEU A 115 -31.01 -3.18 17.33
N LEU A 116 -30.87 -1.93 17.78
CA LEU A 116 -29.92 -1.56 18.83
C LEU A 116 -30.28 -2.21 20.18
N GLU A 117 -31.57 -2.38 20.49
CA GLU A 117 -32.03 -3.14 21.66
C GLU A 117 -31.67 -4.63 21.56
N ALA A 118 -31.86 -5.26 20.39
CA ALA A 118 -31.38 -6.61 20.13
C ALA A 118 -29.85 -6.75 20.27
N TYR A 119 -29.09 -5.74 19.84
CA TYR A 119 -27.64 -5.71 20.00
C TYR A 119 -27.24 -5.54 21.47
N ALA A 120 -27.97 -4.75 22.26
CA ALA A 120 -27.77 -4.65 23.70
C ALA A 120 -28.05 -5.98 24.42
N ARG A 121 -29.14 -6.68 24.07
CA ARG A 121 -29.44 -8.05 24.54
C ARG A 121 -28.30 -9.02 24.24
N ARG A 122 -27.81 -9.03 22.98
CA ARG A 122 -26.65 -9.85 22.56
C ARG A 122 -25.42 -9.53 23.41
N ARG A 123 -25.10 -8.25 23.62
CA ARG A 123 -23.98 -7.83 24.48
C ARG A 123 -24.15 -8.22 25.95
N ARG A 124 -25.38 -8.41 26.44
CA ARG A 124 -25.69 -8.88 27.80
C ARG A 124 -25.84 -10.41 27.93
N GLY A 125 -25.79 -11.16 26.82
CA GLY A 125 -25.91 -12.62 26.80
C GLY A 125 -27.34 -13.15 26.61
N ASP A 126 -28.33 -12.28 26.45
CA ASP A 126 -29.68 -12.66 26.02
C ASP A 126 -29.69 -12.92 24.51
N PHE A 127 -29.04 -14.00 24.09
CA PHE A 127 -28.92 -14.36 22.68
C PHE A 127 -30.25 -14.81 22.08
N ASP A 128 -31.13 -15.46 22.86
CA ASP A 128 -32.44 -15.88 22.37
C ASP A 128 -33.42 -14.71 22.23
N GLY A 129 -33.44 -13.76 23.18
CA GLY A 129 -34.18 -12.51 23.02
C GLY A 129 -33.63 -11.65 21.87
N ALA A 130 -32.30 -11.56 21.70
CA ALA A 130 -31.69 -10.87 20.55
C ALA A 130 -32.10 -11.50 19.21
N ARG A 131 -32.04 -12.84 19.08
CA ARG A 131 -32.48 -13.57 17.88
C ARG A 131 -33.98 -13.40 17.62
N ALA A 132 -34.81 -13.50 18.66
CA ALA A 132 -36.25 -13.33 18.56
C ALA A 132 -36.62 -11.91 18.11
N GLN A 133 -35.95 -10.89 18.66
CA GLN A 133 -36.13 -9.49 18.29
C GLN A 133 -35.73 -9.25 16.82
N VAL A 134 -34.52 -9.63 16.41
CA VAL A 134 -34.04 -9.50 15.01
C VAL A 134 -34.98 -10.18 14.01
N SER A 135 -35.41 -11.40 14.32
CA SER A 135 -36.38 -12.16 13.51
C SER A 135 -37.73 -11.43 13.44
N GLY A 136 -38.21 -10.91 14.57
CA GLY A 136 -39.44 -10.12 14.68
C GLY A 136 -39.42 -8.81 13.90
N LEU A 137 -38.25 -8.20 13.69
CA LEU A 137 -38.10 -6.98 12.88
C LEU A 137 -38.18 -7.24 11.36
N GLY A 138 -38.07 -8.50 10.91
CA GLY A 138 -38.19 -8.88 9.49
C GLY A 138 -36.87 -8.95 8.71
N TYR A 139 -35.73 -9.09 9.40
CA TYR A 139 -34.43 -9.29 8.74
C TYR A 139 -34.35 -10.67 8.05
N VAL A 140 -33.70 -10.72 6.88
CA VAL A 140 -33.60 -11.94 6.09
C VAL A 140 -32.46 -12.83 6.64
N GLY A 141 -32.83 -13.81 7.46
CA GLY A 141 -31.88 -14.73 8.10
C GLY A 141 -31.42 -15.94 7.26
N LYS A 142 -32.12 -16.24 6.14
CA LYS A 142 -31.96 -17.50 5.38
C LYS A 142 -31.50 -17.25 3.94
N TRP A 143 -30.38 -17.88 3.56
CA TRP A 143 -29.68 -17.61 2.31
C TRP A 143 -29.17 -18.87 1.59
N LEU A 144 -29.20 -18.82 0.27
CA LEU A 144 -28.32 -19.57 -0.63
C LEU A 144 -27.15 -18.67 -1.03
N VAL A 145 -25.95 -19.20 -1.29
CA VAL A 145 -24.79 -18.40 -1.75
C VAL A 145 -24.09 -19.02 -2.96
N ALA A 146 -23.48 -18.17 -3.78
CA ALA A 146 -22.52 -18.53 -4.82
C ALA A 146 -21.37 -17.50 -4.84
N GLY A 147 -20.14 -17.99 -4.87
CA GLY A 147 -18.92 -17.18 -4.84
C GLY A 147 -17.72 -18.02 -4.37
N PRO A 148 -16.50 -17.46 -4.33
CA PRO A 148 -16.20 -16.06 -4.66
C PRO A 148 -16.17 -15.81 -6.18
N PHE A 149 -16.48 -14.59 -6.58
CA PHE A 149 -16.27 -14.04 -7.93
C PHE A 149 -15.25 -12.91 -7.88
N ASP A 150 -14.54 -12.66 -8.97
CA ASP A 150 -13.52 -11.60 -9.08
C ASP A 150 -14.07 -10.20 -8.70
N ASN A 151 -13.29 -9.42 -7.96
CA ASN A 151 -13.55 -7.99 -7.73
C ASN A 151 -12.27 -7.14 -7.69
N GLU A 152 -11.18 -7.58 -8.32
CA GLU A 152 -9.94 -6.79 -8.34
C GLU A 152 -10.16 -5.45 -9.06
N GLY A 153 -9.50 -4.40 -8.57
CA GLY A 153 -9.76 -3.01 -9.00
C GLY A 153 -11.22 -2.55 -8.80
N LYS A 154 -12.01 -3.23 -7.96
CA LYS A 154 -13.45 -3.01 -7.74
C LYS A 154 -14.29 -3.18 -9.02
N ALA A 155 -13.80 -3.94 -9.99
CA ALA A 155 -14.48 -4.15 -11.27
C ALA A 155 -15.67 -5.14 -11.17
N GLY A 156 -15.61 -6.06 -10.21
CA GLY A 156 -16.61 -7.12 -9.99
C GLY A 156 -18.02 -6.59 -9.71
N PHE A 157 -18.15 -5.45 -9.01
CA PHE A 157 -19.46 -4.82 -8.79
C PHE A 157 -20.19 -4.51 -10.11
N ALA A 158 -19.47 -3.98 -11.10
CA ALA A 158 -20.02 -3.63 -12.43
C ALA A 158 -20.07 -4.82 -13.41
N ARG A 159 -19.18 -5.81 -13.27
CA ARG A 159 -19.12 -7.02 -14.11
C ARG A 159 -20.28 -7.98 -13.79
N ALA A 160 -21.14 -8.26 -14.77
CA ALA A 160 -22.27 -9.19 -14.61
C ALA A 160 -21.81 -10.66 -14.74
N PHE A 161 -21.64 -11.34 -13.60
CA PHE A 161 -21.29 -12.77 -13.56
C PHE A 161 -22.51 -13.68 -13.85
N GLY A 162 -22.27 -14.97 -14.06
CA GLY A 162 -23.33 -15.95 -14.39
C GLY A 162 -24.57 -15.91 -13.49
N PRO A 163 -24.45 -15.84 -12.15
CA PRO A 163 -25.60 -15.67 -11.25
C PRO A 163 -26.49 -14.44 -11.51
N GLU A 164 -25.94 -13.40 -12.13
CA GLU A 164 -26.64 -12.16 -12.52
C GLU A 164 -27.37 -12.32 -13.86
N GLN A 165 -26.79 -13.10 -14.77
CA GLN A 165 -27.39 -13.47 -16.05
C GLN A 165 -28.58 -14.43 -15.81
N ASP A 166 -28.43 -15.34 -14.84
CA ASP A 166 -29.41 -16.34 -14.40
C ASP A 166 -30.53 -15.77 -13.50
N LEU A 167 -30.67 -14.45 -13.34
CA LEU A 167 -31.62 -13.84 -12.39
C LEU A 167 -33.09 -14.18 -12.63
N ARG A 168 -33.44 -14.59 -13.86
CA ARG A 168 -34.80 -14.97 -14.28
C ARG A 168 -34.96 -16.47 -14.57
N GLU A 169 -33.89 -17.27 -14.40
CA GLU A 169 -33.95 -18.73 -14.49
C GLU A 169 -34.16 -19.38 -13.09
N PRO A 170 -34.66 -20.63 -13.02
CA PRO A 170 -34.62 -21.42 -11.80
C PRO A 170 -33.18 -21.65 -11.33
N LEU A 171 -32.92 -21.47 -10.03
CA LEU A 171 -31.60 -21.68 -9.44
C LEU A 171 -31.17 -23.15 -9.49
N SER A 172 -29.99 -23.41 -10.07
CA SER A 172 -29.40 -24.75 -10.22
C SER A 172 -28.14 -24.91 -9.38
N PHE A 173 -28.12 -25.99 -8.59
CA PHE A 173 -26.99 -26.39 -7.73
C PHE A 173 -25.95 -27.24 -8.50
N GLY A 174 -26.33 -27.75 -9.67
CA GLY A 174 -25.44 -28.46 -10.59
C GLY A 174 -24.77 -27.57 -11.63
N ARG A 175 -25.23 -26.31 -11.79
CA ARG A 175 -24.61 -25.33 -12.68
C ARG A 175 -23.37 -24.75 -12.01
N THR A 176 -22.24 -24.86 -12.71
CA THR A 176 -20.95 -24.28 -12.32
C THR A 176 -20.74 -22.97 -13.06
N TYR A 177 -20.12 -22.00 -12.39
CA TYR A 177 -19.74 -20.70 -12.92
C TYR A 177 -18.23 -20.51 -12.83
N ASP A 178 -17.70 -19.67 -13.72
CA ASP A 178 -16.34 -19.13 -13.61
C ASP A 178 -16.25 -18.21 -12.38
N GLY A 179 -15.29 -18.47 -11.49
CA GLY A 179 -15.19 -17.87 -10.15
C GLY A 179 -13.75 -17.49 -9.82
N LYS A 180 -13.54 -16.77 -8.71
CA LYS A 180 -12.21 -16.27 -8.34
C LYS A 180 -11.29 -17.46 -8.00
N GLU A 181 -10.17 -17.56 -8.72
CA GLU A 181 -9.20 -18.68 -8.73
C GLU A 181 -9.73 -20.06 -9.17
N ARG A 182 -11.01 -20.36 -8.98
CA ARG A 182 -11.60 -21.70 -9.20
C ARG A 182 -13.10 -21.63 -9.52
N PRO A 183 -13.67 -22.64 -10.22
CA PRO A 183 -15.09 -22.65 -10.54
C PRO A 183 -15.98 -22.80 -9.29
N VAL A 184 -17.11 -22.09 -9.27
CA VAL A 184 -18.03 -21.98 -8.12
C VAL A 184 -19.46 -22.38 -8.49
N ARG A 185 -20.31 -22.67 -7.49
CA ARG A 185 -21.71 -23.06 -7.67
C ARG A 185 -22.59 -22.57 -6.54
N TRP A 186 -23.91 -22.60 -6.73
CA TRP A 186 -24.87 -22.35 -5.65
C TRP A 186 -24.83 -23.44 -4.60
N ARG A 187 -24.84 -23.05 -3.33
CA ARG A 187 -24.99 -23.91 -2.17
C ARG A 187 -25.91 -23.27 -1.13
N ALA A 188 -26.59 -24.10 -0.34
CA ALA A 188 -27.23 -23.62 0.88
C ALA A 188 -26.15 -23.34 1.92
N VAL A 189 -26.31 -22.27 2.69
CA VAL A 189 -25.58 -22.09 3.95
C VAL A 189 -26.49 -22.47 5.12
N PRO A 190 -25.93 -22.86 6.28
CA PRO A 190 -26.72 -23.01 7.50
C PRO A 190 -27.38 -21.68 7.91
N ASP A 191 -28.27 -21.71 8.92
CA ASP A 191 -28.87 -20.49 9.49
C ASP A 191 -27.80 -19.64 10.20
N VAL A 192 -27.12 -18.78 9.45
CA VAL A 192 -25.99 -17.95 9.90
C VAL A 192 -26.37 -16.52 10.28
N ALA A 193 -27.29 -15.89 9.53
CA ALA A 193 -27.61 -14.46 9.67
C ALA A 193 -28.55 -14.15 10.87
N GLN A 194 -28.27 -14.76 12.02
CA GLN A 194 -29.14 -14.80 13.20
C GLN A 194 -29.27 -13.44 13.92
N PHE A 195 -28.34 -12.51 13.68
CA PHE A 195 -28.32 -11.17 14.29
C PHE A 195 -28.60 -10.03 13.30
N GLY A 196 -29.07 -10.33 12.08
CA GLY A 196 -29.60 -9.34 11.13
C GLY A 196 -28.64 -8.92 10.01
N TRP A 197 -27.45 -9.52 9.97
CA TRP A 197 -26.48 -9.39 8.87
C TRP A 197 -26.00 -10.77 8.41
N LEU A 198 -25.55 -10.87 7.17
CA LEU A 198 -24.81 -12.00 6.61
C LEU A 198 -23.37 -11.54 6.36
N ASP A 199 -22.40 -12.17 7.03
CA ASP A 199 -21.00 -12.08 6.63
C ASP A 199 -20.77 -13.04 5.45
N ALA A 200 -20.59 -12.47 4.25
CA ALA A 200 -20.31 -13.24 3.05
C ALA A 200 -18.82 -13.58 2.93
N GLY A 201 -17.93 -12.79 3.54
CA GLY A 201 -16.50 -13.06 3.63
C GLY A 201 -16.19 -14.30 4.47
N ALA A 202 -16.90 -14.49 5.59
CA ALA A 202 -16.80 -15.69 6.42
C ALA A 202 -17.07 -16.99 5.63
N LEU A 203 -17.83 -16.91 4.54
CA LEU A 203 -18.38 -18.05 3.78
C LEU A 203 -17.61 -18.41 2.49
N VAL A 204 -16.56 -17.69 2.10
CA VAL A 204 -15.80 -17.96 0.85
C VAL A 204 -14.29 -17.79 1.02
N ARG A 205 -13.47 -18.49 0.22
CA ARG A 205 -12.01 -18.28 0.15
C ARG A 205 -11.52 -18.21 -1.31
N PRO A 206 -10.83 -17.12 -1.73
CA PRO A 206 -10.52 -15.92 -0.96
C PRO A 206 -11.77 -15.08 -0.64
N SER A 207 -11.80 -14.51 0.56
CA SER A 207 -12.77 -13.50 1.01
C SER A 207 -12.43 -12.10 0.48
N GLU A 208 -11.13 -11.83 0.34
CA GLU A 208 -10.53 -10.57 -0.07
C GLU A 208 -10.72 -10.33 -1.58
N LYS A 209 -11.15 -9.12 -1.93
CA LYS A 209 -11.44 -8.63 -3.29
C LYS A 209 -12.36 -9.59 -4.06
N SER A 210 -13.41 -10.04 -3.38
CA SER A 210 -14.38 -10.99 -3.89
C SER A 210 -15.79 -10.41 -3.91
N CYS A 211 -16.53 -10.66 -4.99
CA CYS A 211 -17.98 -10.56 -5.02
C CYS A 211 -18.63 -11.90 -4.61
N VAL A 212 -19.73 -11.85 -3.89
CA VAL A 212 -20.57 -13.00 -3.51
C VAL A 212 -22.01 -12.68 -3.86
N TYR A 213 -22.71 -13.65 -4.47
CA TYR A 213 -24.15 -13.60 -4.68
C TYR A 213 -24.85 -14.39 -3.58
N ALA A 214 -25.85 -13.78 -2.93
CA ALA A 214 -26.71 -14.42 -1.95
C ALA A 214 -28.17 -14.34 -2.43
N ALA A 215 -28.94 -15.43 -2.32
CA ALA A 215 -30.34 -15.49 -2.76
C ALA A 215 -31.28 -16.00 -1.68
N SER A 216 -32.51 -15.50 -1.68
CA SER A 216 -33.59 -15.89 -0.78
C SER A 216 -34.94 -15.72 -1.48
N PHE A 217 -35.98 -16.41 -1.01
CA PHE A 217 -37.33 -16.39 -1.58
C PHE A 217 -38.31 -15.78 -0.58
N VAL A 218 -39.04 -14.75 -1.00
CA VAL A 218 -39.92 -13.97 -0.13
C VAL A 218 -41.39 -14.21 -0.52
N GLN A 219 -42.22 -14.50 0.48
CA GLN A 219 -43.64 -14.83 0.32
C GLN A 219 -44.50 -14.06 1.35
N ASP A 220 -45.76 -13.77 1.00
CA ASP A 220 -46.78 -13.40 1.97
C ASP A 220 -47.42 -14.68 2.53
N THR A 221 -47.55 -14.78 3.85
CA THR A 221 -48.19 -15.93 4.51
C THR A 221 -49.72 -15.90 4.41
N ARG A 222 -50.32 -14.77 3.99
CA ARG A 222 -51.76 -14.63 3.75
C ARG A 222 -52.09 -14.94 2.29
N LYS A 223 -53.00 -15.90 2.08
CA LYS A 223 -53.50 -16.27 0.75
C LYS A 223 -54.43 -15.19 0.18
N GLY A 224 -54.47 -15.05 -1.15
CA GLY A 224 -55.46 -14.23 -1.86
C GLY A 224 -55.35 -12.72 -1.62
N GLN A 225 -54.21 -12.21 -1.17
CA GLN A 225 -54.00 -10.76 -0.98
C GLN A 225 -53.73 -10.00 -2.29
N GLY A 226 -53.47 -10.70 -3.40
CA GLY A 226 -52.98 -10.10 -4.63
C GLY A 226 -51.58 -9.50 -4.49
N ALA A 227 -51.21 -8.60 -5.40
CA ALA A 227 -49.92 -7.92 -5.38
C ALA A 227 -49.98 -6.62 -4.57
N ARG A 228 -48.98 -6.37 -3.70
CA ARG A 228 -48.96 -5.23 -2.78
C ARG A 228 -47.57 -4.62 -2.57
N THR A 229 -47.52 -3.38 -2.10
CA THR A 229 -46.26 -2.71 -1.75
C THR A 229 -45.66 -3.27 -0.46
N VAL A 230 -44.36 -3.52 -0.48
CA VAL A 230 -43.47 -3.71 0.68
C VAL A 230 -42.24 -2.80 0.53
N SER A 231 -41.43 -2.66 1.58
CA SER A 231 -40.13 -1.97 1.52
C SER A 231 -38.95 -2.93 1.65
N LEU A 232 -37.83 -2.59 1.01
CA LEU A 232 -36.54 -3.24 1.23
C LEU A 232 -35.59 -2.22 1.87
N TRP A 233 -34.90 -2.65 2.91
CA TRP A 233 -33.92 -1.84 3.64
C TRP A 233 -32.56 -2.52 3.61
N LEU A 234 -31.53 -1.79 3.15
CA LEU A 234 -30.18 -2.29 2.88
C LEU A 234 -29.14 -1.54 3.71
N GLY A 235 -28.18 -2.32 4.23
CA GLY A 235 -26.89 -1.85 4.72
C GLY A 235 -25.78 -2.83 4.31
N SER A 236 -24.55 -2.36 4.07
CA SER A 236 -23.44 -3.25 3.70
C SER A 236 -22.06 -2.73 4.09
N ALA A 237 -21.17 -3.64 4.47
CA ALA A 237 -19.74 -3.47 4.31
C ALA A 237 -19.34 -3.89 2.88
N GLY A 238 -18.84 -2.94 2.09
CA GLY A 238 -18.56 -3.14 0.67
C GLY A 238 -19.75 -2.87 -0.27
N ALA A 239 -19.44 -2.68 -1.56
CA ALA A 239 -20.40 -2.28 -2.58
C ALA A 239 -21.42 -3.39 -2.86
N THR A 240 -22.71 -3.05 -2.86
CA THR A 240 -23.81 -4.02 -2.83
C THR A 240 -24.98 -3.61 -3.72
N LYS A 241 -25.48 -4.58 -4.50
CA LYS A 241 -26.56 -4.44 -5.48
C LYS A 241 -27.66 -5.45 -5.17
N VAL A 242 -28.90 -4.97 -5.02
CA VAL A 242 -30.06 -5.78 -4.67
C VAL A 242 -30.99 -5.90 -5.87
N PHE A 243 -31.31 -7.13 -6.22
CA PHE A 243 -32.27 -7.51 -7.24
C PHE A 243 -33.55 -8.05 -6.60
N TRP A 244 -34.69 -7.55 -7.05
CA TRP A 244 -36.01 -8.10 -6.75
C TRP A 244 -36.59 -8.64 -8.05
N ASN A 245 -36.96 -9.92 -8.09
CA ASN A 245 -37.61 -10.53 -9.26
C ASN A 245 -36.84 -10.31 -10.58
N GLY A 246 -35.51 -10.33 -10.51
CA GLY A 246 -34.63 -10.14 -11.67
C GLY A 246 -34.65 -8.72 -12.27
N GLU A 247 -34.93 -7.70 -11.45
CA GLU A 247 -34.69 -6.28 -11.74
C GLU A 247 -33.91 -5.65 -10.57
N ALA A 248 -32.94 -4.78 -10.86
CA ALA A 248 -32.14 -4.10 -9.83
C ALA A 248 -32.96 -2.98 -9.18
N VAL A 249 -32.97 -2.91 -7.85
CA VAL A 249 -33.86 -2.02 -7.07
C VAL A 249 -33.15 -1.18 -6.00
N LEU A 250 -31.93 -1.56 -5.59
CA LEU A 250 -31.02 -0.75 -4.76
C LEU A 250 -29.57 -1.02 -5.16
N GLU A 251 -28.74 0.01 -5.12
CA GLU A 251 -27.29 -0.06 -5.36
C GLU A 251 -26.56 0.87 -4.38
N ASP A 252 -25.53 0.36 -3.71
CA ASP A 252 -24.47 1.14 -3.06
C ASP A 252 -23.13 0.79 -3.72
N THR A 253 -22.42 1.79 -4.24
CA THR A 253 -21.12 1.60 -4.92
C THR A 253 -19.93 1.75 -3.96
N LYS A 254 -20.17 2.10 -2.70
CA LYS A 254 -19.15 2.58 -1.75
C LYS A 254 -18.53 1.45 -0.92
N TYR A 255 -17.24 1.62 -0.59
CA TYR A 255 -16.44 0.62 0.13
C TYR A 255 -16.12 1.13 1.54
N ARG A 256 -17.06 0.88 2.44
CA ARG A 256 -17.16 1.37 3.84
C ARG A 256 -17.61 0.24 4.77
N SER A 257 -17.62 0.47 6.08
CA SER A 257 -18.05 -0.51 7.10
C SER A 257 -19.56 -0.82 7.06
N LEU A 258 -20.05 -1.76 7.87
CA LEU A 258 -21.49 -2.07 7.97
C LEU A 258 -22.24 -1.09 8.90
N ASP A 259 -23.31 -0.49 8.39
CA ASP A 259 -24.44 0.01 9.17
C ASP A 259 -25.73 -0.49 8.50
N ALA A 260 -26.75 -0.82 9.29
CA ALA A 260 -28.03 -1.34 8.79
C ALA A 260 -28.92 -0.20 8.28
N GLU A 261 -29.90 -0.53 7.43
CA GLU A 261 -30.98 0.38 7.00
C GLU A 261 -30.59 1.67 6.26
N ARG A 262 -29.30 1.89 5.95
CA ARG A 262 -28.74 3.03 5.19
C ARG A 262 -29.57 3.50 4.01
N PHE A 263 -30.08 2.55 3.23
CA PHE A 263 -30.88 2.76 2.03
C PHE A 263 -32.22 2.05 2.14
N ALA A 264 -33.25 2.67 1.56
CA ALA A 264 -34.58 2.10 1.47
C ALA A 264 -35.13 2.24 0.04
N THR A 265 -35.91 1.26 -0.40
CA THR A 265 -36.78 1.37 -1.57
C THR A 265 -38.11 0.68 -1.30
N ARG A 266 -39.04 0.77 -2.24
CA ARG A 266 -40.28 -0.02 -2.24
C ARG A 266 -40.35 -0.93 -3.45
N VAL A 267 -40.86 -2.14 -3.24
CA VAL A 267 -41.05 -3.15 -4.29
C VAL A 267 -42.46 -3.72 -4.21
N LEU A 268 -42.90 -4.35 -5.31
CA LEU A 268 -44.17 -5.05 -5.38
C LEU A 268 -43.96 -6.52 -4.98
N LEU A 269 -44.51 -6.92 -3.83
CA LEU A 269 -44.64 -8.32 -3.42
C LEU A 269 -45.83 -8.91 -4.19
N ARG A 270 -45.58 -9.89 -5.05
CA ARG A 270 -46.60 -10.65 -5.79
C ARG A 270 -47.02 -11.89 -5.00
N GLU A 271 -48.16 -12.48 -5.33
CA GLU A 271 -48.58 -13.75 -4.75
C GLU A 271 -47.64 -14.89 -5.18
N GLY A 272 -47.30 -15.78 -4.24
CA GLY A 272 -46.24 -16.79 -4.41
C GLY A 272 -44.82 -16.28 -4.12
N ALA A 273 -43.82 -17.09 -4.47
CA ALA A 273 -42.41 -16.83 -4.21
C ALA A 273 -41.84 -15.70 -5.08
N ASN A 274 -41.31 -14.67 -4.44
CA ASN A 274 -40.58 -13.58 -5.10
C ASN A 274 -39.08 -13.82 -4.88
N ARG A 275 -38.26 -13.77 -5.94
CA ARG A 275 -36.80 -13.98 -5.84
C ARG A 275 -36.12 -12.69 -5.37
N LEU A 276 -35.49 -12.76 -4.21
CA LEU A 276 -34.58 -11.74 -3.71
C LEU A 276 -33.14 -12.22 -3.96
N THR A 277 -32.30 -11.37 -4.52
CA THR A 277 -30.88 -11.71 -4.76
C THR A 277 -30.01 -10.49 -4.50
N VAL A 278 -28.95 -10.66 -3.72
CA VAL A 278 -27.97 -9.64 -3.36
C VAL A 278 -26.65 -10.02 -3.99
N LYS A 279 -26.01 -9.08 -4.67
CA LYS A 279 -24.59 -9.14 -5.05
C LYS A 279 -23.84 -8.19 -4.13
N THR A 280 -22.91 -8.69 -3.33
CA THR A 280 -22.10 -7.87 -2.42
C THR A 280 -20.62 -8.10 -2.71
N CYS A 281 -19.79 -7.06 -2.62
CA CYS A 281 -18.41 -7.10 -3.10
C CYS A 281 -17.45 -6.41 -2.12
N GLY A 282 -16.43 -7.16 -1.65
CA GLY A 282 -15.40 -6.71 -0.71
C GLY A 282 -14.18 -6.10 -1.40
N ASP A 283 -13.33 -5.42 -0.64
CA ASP A 283 -12.00 -4.94 -1.07
C ASP A 283 -10.94 -5.70 -0.28
N GLU A 284 -10.14 -5.11 0.61
CA GLU A 284 -9.25 -5.93 1.46
C GLU A 284 -10.06 -6.74 2.50
N ASP A 285 -11.13 -6.16 3.07
CA ASP A 285 -12.09 -6.90 3.90
C ASP A 285 -13.14 -7.66 3.05
N GLY A 286 -13.59 -8.80 3.58
CA GLY A 286 -14.70 -9.57 3.04
C GLY A 286 -16.04 -8.83 3.18
N ALA A 287 -16.93 -9.04 2.21
CA ALA A 287 -18.21 -8.34 2.18
C ALA A 287 -19.19 -8.81 3.27
N ILE A 288 -19.93 -7.88 3.87
CA ILE A 288 -20.99 -8.16 4.86
C ILE A 288 -22.22 -7.35 4.47
N PHE A 289 -23.44 -7.87 4.58
CA PHE A 289 -24.63 -7.06 4.36
C PHE A 289 -25.77 -7.37 5.33
N SER A 290 -26.60 -6.37 5.57
CA SER A 290 -27.85 -6.45 6.33
C SER A 290 -29.01 -6.09 5.41
N LEU A 291 -30.04 -6.93 5.40
CA LEU A 291 -31.19 -6.74 4.54
C LEU A 291 -32.49 -7.15 5.23
N ARG A 292 -33.50 -6.27 5.16
CA ARG A 292 -34.81 -6.42 5.79
C ARG A 292 -35.93 -6.20 4.79
N VAL A 293 -37.01 -6.96 4.92
CA VAL A 293 -38.27 -6.70 4.19
C VAL A 293 -39.30 -6.14 5.18
N GLY A 294 -39.79 -4.94 4.91
CA GLY A 294 -40.71 -4.21 5.78
C GLY A 294 -42.05 -3.89 5.14
N ALA A 295 -42.96 -3.32 5.94
CA ALA A 295 -44.23 -2.81 5.44
C ALA A 295 -44.02 -1.59 4.52
N ALA A 296 -45.07 -1.12 3.84
CA ALA A 296 -44.95 -0.02 2.86
C ALA A 296 -44.54 1.33 3.48
N ASP A 297 -44.78 1.53 4.79
CA ASP A 297 -44.34 2.69 5.58
C ASP A 297 -42.90 2.54 6.13
N GLY A 298 -42.28 1.37 5.92
CA GLY A 298 -40.98 1.02 6.48
C GLY A 298 -41.02 0.32 7.83
N GLY A 299 -42.20 0.08 8.41
CA GLY A 299 -42.35 -0.68 9.65
C GLY A 299 -42.08 -2.18 9.49
N VAL A 300 -42.38 -2.94 10.54
CA VAL A 300 -42.40 -4.41 10.53
C VAL A 300 -43.61 -4.92 9.75
N ASP A 301 -43.44 -5.95 8.92
CA ASP A 301 -44.56 -6.68 8.31
C ASP A 301 -44.64 -8.11 8.87
N PRO A 302 -45.58 -8.40 9.79
CA PRO A 302 -45.64 -9.70 10.45
C PRO A 302 -46.07 -10.86 9.53
N PHE A 303 -46.48 -10.58 8.28
CA PHE A 303 -46.97 -11.58 7.33
C PHE A 303 -45.94 -11.98 6.27
N VAL A 304 -44.86 -11.21 6.07
CA VAL A 304 -43.78 -11.55 5.13
C VAL A 304 -42.82 -12.57 5.73
N ARG A 305 -42.45 -13.60 4.97
CA ARG A 305 -41.39 -14.56 5.36
C ARG A 305 -40.40 -14.74 4.23
N ALA A 306 -39.15 -15.04 4.60
CA ALA A 306 -38.06 -15.37 3.68
C ALA A 306 -37.57 -16.81 3.90
N SER A 307 -37.20 -17.49 2.83
CA SER A 307 -36.78 -18.89 2.81
C SER A 307 -35.61 -19.12 1.86
N ALA A 308 -34.74 -20.07 2.21
CA ALA A 308 -33.66 -20.56 1.34
C ALA A 308 -33.99 -21.89 0.65
N ASP A 309 -35.25 -22.33 0.70
CA ASP A 309 -35.69 -23.61 0.10
C ASP A 309 -35.50 -23.61 -1.45
N PRO A 310 -34.68 -24.52 -2.00
CA PRO A 310 -34.49 -24.65 -3.45
C PRO A 310 -35.77 -24.93 -4.24
N ALA A 311 -36.81 -25.53 -3.64
CA ALA A 311 -38.05 -25.85 -4.33
C ALA A 311 -38.78 -24.58 -4.84
N LEU A 312 -38.67 -23.48 -4.08
CA LEU A 312 -39.27 -22.18 -4.41
C LEU A 312 -38.61 -21.50 -5.62
N ALA A 313 -37.44 -21.97 -6.06
CA ALA A 313 -36.73 -21.42 -7.23
C ALA A 313 -37.54 -21.53 -8.53
N SER A 314 -38.29 -22.62 -8.71
CA SER A 314 -39.12 -22.82 -9.89
C SER A 314 -40.39 -21.96 -9.86
N GLU A 315 -40.97 -21.78 -8.68
CA GLU A 315 -42.13 -20.90 -8.46
C GLU A 315 -41.75 -19.43 -8.75
N ALA A 316 -40.62 -18.97 -8.21
CA ALA A 316 -40.15 -17.60 -8.40
C ALA A 316 -39.71 -17.30 -9.84
N ALA A 317 -39.14 -18.27 -10.56
CA ALA A 317 -38.84 -18.14 -11.99
C ALA A 317 -40.10 -18.22 -12.89
N ALA A 318 -41.16 -18.89 -12.43
CA ALA A 318 -42.44 -18.97 -13.15
C ALA A 318 -43.22 -17.64 -13.13
N GLN A 319 -42.93 -16.72 -12.18
CA GLN A 319 -43.43 -15.35 -12.23
C GLN A 319 -42.84 -14.62 -13.47
N ARG A 320 -43.55 -14.63 -14.60
CA ARG A 320 -43.04 -14.05 -15.86
C ARG A 320 -42.98 -12.52 -15.80
N PHE A 321 -41.81 -11.99 -15.45
CA PHE A 321 -41.55 -10.56 -15.34
C PHE A 321 -41.49 -9.86 -16.71
N LYS A 322 -42.63 -9.28 -17.12
CA LYS A 322 -42.60 -8.11 -18.01
C LYS A 322 -41.92 -6.95 -17.27
N LYS A 323 -41.30 -6.04 -18.02
CA LYS A 323 -40.68 -4.80 -17.52
C LYS A 323 -41.79 -3.84 -17.08
N ASP A 324 -42.35 -4.10 -15.91
CA ASP A 324 -43.70 -3.64 -15.54
C ASP A 324 -43.73 -2.16 -15.12
N ALA A 325 -44.34 -1.33 -15.97
CA ALA A 325 -44.54 0.11 -15.74
C ALA A 325 -45.56 0.45 -14.64
N THR A 326 -45.96 -0.52 -13.80
CA THR A 326 -46.82 -0.31 -12.63
C THR A 326 -46.07 0.49 -11.57
N LYS A 327 -46.29 1.81 -11.54
CA LYS A 327 -45.82 2.70 -10.47
C LYS A 327 -46.17 2.10 -9.10
N VAL A 328 -45.16 1.92 -8.25
CA VAL A 328 -45.37 1.66 -6.83
C VAL A 328 -46.14 2.84 -6.22
N ALA A 329 -47.26 2.57 -5.57
CA ALA A 329 -48.13 3.62 -5.03
C ALA A 329 -47.58 4.20 -3.72
N GLY A 330 -47.81 5.51 -3.53
CA GLY A 330 -47.36 6.29 -2.36
C GLY A 330 -46.00 6.99 -2.58
N GLY A 331 -45.82 8.17 -1.97
CA GLY A 331 -44.63 9.02 -2.12
C GLY A 331 -43.32 8.39 -1.61
N THR A 332 -42.18 8.96 -1.98
CA THR A 332 -40.83 8.39 -1.78
C THR A 332 -40.54 8.00 -0.32
N LEU A 333 -40.26 6.71 -0.12
CA LEU A 333 -39.59 6.19 1.06
C LEU A 333 -38.08 6.15 0.76
N GLU A 334 -37.27 6.73 1.64
CA GLU A 334 -35.82 6.88 1.46
C GLU A 334 -35.09 6.53 2.77
N GLY A 335 -33.86 6.00 2.66
CA GLY A 335 -33.01 5.70 3.81
C GLY A 335 -32.28 6.95 4.35
N PRO A 336 -31.65 6.88 5.55
CA PRO A 336 -30.99 8.02 6.17
C PRO A 336 -29.93 8.68 5.29
N ILE A 337 -29.15 7.91 4.51
CA ILE A 337 -28.12 8.48 3.62
C ILE A 337 -28.78 9.35 2.54
N THR A 338 -29.69 8.78 1.75
CA THR A 338 -30.40 9.50 0.69
C THR A 338 -31.14 10.73 1.22
N ALA A 339 -31.77 10.63 2.41
CA ALA A 339 -32.43 11.74 3.08
C ALA A 339 -31.44 12.85 3.49
N PHE A 340 -30.28 12.49 4.07
CA PHE A 340 -29.24 13.47 4.40
C PHE A 340 -28.62 14.12 3.16
N GLU A 341 -28.26 13.35 2.12
CA GLU A 341 -27.71 13.86 0.86
C GLU A 341 -28.68 14.84 0.17
N ARG A 342 -29.99 14.56 0.25
CA ARG A 342 -31.05 15.44 -0.27
C ARG A 342 -31.16 16.74 0.53
N LEU A 343 -31.03 16.68 1.86
CA LEU A 343 -31.16 17.83 2.77
C LEU A 343 -29.90 18.69 2.86
N ALA A 344 -28.70 18.09 2.83
CA ALA A 344 -27.41 18.76 2.95
C ALA A 344 -27.11 19.72 1.77
N LYS A 345 -27.80 19.58 0.63
CA LYS A 345 -27.75 20.49 -0.52
C LYS A 345 -28.17 21.93 -0.19
N GLY A 346 -28.97 22.14 0.86
CA GLY A 346 -29.29 23.48 1.36
C GLY A 346 -28.16 24.14 2.16
N GLU A 347 -27.08 23.39 2.45
CA GLU A 347 -25.92 23.81 3.24
C GLU A 347 -26.21 24.44 4.61
N ASP A 348 -27.34 24.05 5.23
CA ASP A 348 -27.67 24.39 6.62
C ASP A 348 -26.61 23.79 7.57
N PRO A 349 -25.97 24.58 8.43
CA PRO A 349 -24.95 24.09 9.35
C PRO A 349 -25.44 22.98 10.31
N ALA A 350 -26.71 22.96 10.69
CA ALA A 350 -27.23 21.92 11.58
C ALA A 350 -27.50 20.59 10.86
N LEU A 351 -27.92 20.62 9.58
CA LEU A 351 -28.00 19.44 8.71
C LEU A 351 -26.61 18.92 8.31
N LEU A 352 -25.66 19.80 7.99
CA LEU A 352 -24.27 19.42 7.71
C LEU A 352 -23.60 18.76 8.93
N GLU A 353 -23.76 19.34 10.11
CA GLU A 353 -23.29 18.75 11.37
C GLU A 353 -23.95 17.38 11.63
N ALA A 354 -25.29 17.29 11.53
CA ALA A 354 -26.00 16.04 11.77
C ALA A 354 -25.61 14.93 10.77
N TYR A 355 -25.33 15.27 9.52
CA TYR A 355 -24.88 14.29 8.53
C TYR A 355 -23.43 13.83 8.81
N ALA A 356 -22.52 14.76 9.13
CA ALA A 356 -21.16 14.42 9.54
C ALA A 356 -21.14 13.51 10.79
N ARG A 357 -21.98 13.81 11.79
CA ARG A 357 -22.17 12.94 12.96
C ARG A 357 -22.72 11.57 12.54
N TYR A 358 -23.76 11.49 11.72
CA TYR A 358 -24.29 10.21 11.23
C TYR A 358 -23.20 9.38 10.53
N LEU A 359 -22.48 9.95 9.56
CA LEU A 359 -21.44 9.27 8.79
C LEU A 359 -20.32 8.71 9.68
N SER A 360 -19.85 9.52 10.65
CA SER A 360 -18.84 9.09 11.64
C SER A 360 -19.36 8.00 12.58
N LEU A 361 -20.49 8.25 13.26
CA LEU A 361 -21.07 7.37 14.28
C LEU A 361 -21.55 6.00 13.75
N THR A 362 -21.67 5.86 12.43
CA THR A 362 -22.08 4.62 11.75
C THR A 362 -20.99 4.02 10.87
N ALA A 363 -19.79 4.63 10.83
CA ALA A 363 -18.74 4.31 9.86
C ALA A 363 -19.29 4.19 8.42
N SER A 364 -20.20 5.11 8.07
CA SER A 364 -20.83 5.22 6.75
C SER A 364 -20.15 6.24 5.84
N ASP A 365 -19.15 6.99 6.34
CA ASP A 365 -18.28 7.79 5.48
C ASP A 365 -17.50 6.87 4.52
N ASP A 366 -17.26 7.31 3.29
CA ASP A 366 -16.38 6.58 2.38
C ASP A 366 -14.94 7.06 2.58
N PRO A 367 -13.97 6.17 2.90
CA PRO A 367 -12.57 6.56 3.08
C PRO A 367 -11.90 7.15 1.83
N ALA A 368 -12.53 7.12 0.66
CA ALA A 368 -12.07 7.83 -0.54
C ALA A 368 -12.63 9.26 -0.65
N GLU A 369 -13.77 9.56 -0.01
CA GLU A 369 -14.45 10.87 -0.10
C GLU A 369 -14.23 11.75 1.12
N HIS A 370 -14.10 11.17 2.33
CA HIS A 370 -14.03 11.88 3.62
C HIS A 370 -15.17 12.92 3.80
N ALA A 371 -16.39 12.58 3.40
CA ALA A 371 -17.53 13.49 3.39
C ALA A 371 -17.91 13.96 4.80
N ALA A 372 -17.68 13.16 5.84
CA ALA A 372 -17.92 13.56 7.23
C ALA A 372 -17.01 14.75 7.64
N ARG A 373 -15.72 14.69 7.30
CA ARG A 373 -14.73 15.76 7.53
C ARG A 373 -15.12 17.04 6.79
N ALA A 374 -15.47 16.93 5.51
CA ALA A 374 -15.92 18.06 4.68
C ALA A 374 -17.18 18.73 5.27
N HIS A 375 -18.21 17.95 5.61
CA HIS A 375 -19.46 18.47 6.18
C HIS A 375 -19.28 19.08 7.58
N ALA A 376 -18.49 18.45 8.46
CA ALA A 376 -18.20 18.97 9.80
C ALA A 376 -17.48 20.32 9.74
N ARG A 377 -16.41 20.42 8.93
CA ARG A 377 -15.69 21.68 8.72
C ARG A 377 -16.61 22.76 8.13
N LYS A 378 -17.40 22.44 7.12
CA LYS A 378 -18.32 23.39 6.47
C LYS A 378 -19.40 23.90 7.43
N ALA A 379 -19.89 23.07 8.35
CA ALA A 379 -20.77 23.49 9.43
C ALA A 379 -20.06 24.45 10.42
N ALA A 380 -18.83 24.10 10.85
CA ALA A 380 -18.04 24.86 11.81
C ALA A 380 -17.56 26.23 11.28
N ASP A 381 -17.28 26.34 9.98
CA ASP A 381 -16.88 27.59 9.33
C ASP A 381 -18.07 28.50 9.01
N LYS A 382 -19.27 27.94 8.74
CA LYS A 382 -20.50 28.73 8.52
C LYS A 382 -21.15 29.26 9.80
N ALA A 383 -21.24 28.43 10.84
CA ALA A 383 -21.90 28.78 12.09
C ALA A 383 -21.16 28.15 13.28
N PRO A 384 -20.04 28.75 13.72
CA PRO A 384 -19.17 28.18 14.74
C PRO A 384 -19.89 28.02 16.08
N THR A 385 -19.98 26.78 16.54
CA THR A 385 -20.32 26.37 17.91
C THR A 385 -19.21 25.48 18.44
N VAL A 386 -19.11 25.30 19.76
CA VAL A 386 -18.16 24.36 20.36
C VAL A 386 -18.32 22.97 19.75
N ALA A 387 -19.54 22.44 19.74
CA ALA A 387 -19.87 21.12 19.21
C ALA A 387 -19.41 20.89 17.75
N ARG A 388 -19.49 21.91 16.88
CA ARG A 388 -19.04 21.83 15.47
C ARG A 388 -17.54 21.96 15.32
N LEU A 389 -16.91 22.86 16.07
CA LEU A 389 -15.46 23.05 16.04
C LEU A 389 -14.74 21.81 16.55
N LEU A 390 -15.26 21.17 17.60
CA LEU A 390 -14.75 19.89 18.07
C LEU A 390 -14.92 18.78 17.04
N LEU A 391 -16.10 18.64 16.42
CA LEU A 391 -16.33 17.65 15.36
C LEU A 391 -15.41 17.86 14.14
N ALA A 392 -15.15 19.12 13.76
CA ALA A 392 -14.21 19.45 12.67
C ALA A 392 -12.74 19.22 13.04
N GLY A 393 -12.37 19.36 14.32
CA GLY A 393 -11.03 19.04 14.83
C GLY A 393 -10.79 17.54 15.04
N GLU A 394 -11.83 16.79 15.40
CA GLU A 394 -11.85 15.33 15.56
C GLU A 394 -11.74 14.61 14.21
N LEU A 395 -12.45 15.10 13.19
CA LEU A 395 -12.48 14.49 11.86
C LEU A 395 -11.37 14.97 10.92
N THR A 396 -10.37 15.74 11.36
CA THR A 396 -9.23 16.14 10.52
C THR A 396 -7.92 15.46 10.91
N GLU A 397 -7.19 14.99 9.90
CA GLU A 397 -5.97 14.18 10.06
C GLU A 397 -4.74 15.02 10.46
N GLY A 398 -4.72 16.30 10.08
CA GLY A 398 -3.60 17.19 10.31
C GLY A 398 -3.60 17.77 11.73
N ARG A 399 -2.69 17.31 12.60
CA ARG A 399 -2.55 17.76 14.01
C ARG A 399 -2.60 19.29 14.21
N ASN A 400 -1.98 20.07 13.32
CA ASN A 400 -1.98 21.54 13.39
C ASN A 400 -3.35 22.17 13.05
N GLN A 401 -4.19 21.49 12.26
CA GLN A 401 -5.57 21.90 12.01
C GLN A 401 -6.47 21.58 13.19
N THR A 402 -6.30 20.40 13.81
CA THR A 402 -6.95 20.05 15.07
C THR A 402 -6.70 21.15 16.12
N ALA A 403 -5.44 21.60 16.28
CA ALA A 403 -5.12 22.76 17.12
C ALA A 403 -5.93 24.00 16.74
N THR A 404 -5.96 24.38 15.45
CA THR A 404 -6.68 25.56 14.94
C THR A 404 -8.18 25.52 15.26
N PHE A 405 -8.82 24.36 15.20
CA PHE A 405 -10.24 24.21 15.59
C PHE A 405 -10.43 24.23 17.11
N LEU A 406 -9.52 23.64 17.88
CA LEU A 406 -9.53 23.67 19.35
C LEU A 406 -9.33 25.09 19.90
N ASP A 407 -8.42 25.87 19.33
CA ASP A 407 -8.18 27.27 19.70
C ASP A 407 -9.46 28.12 19.51
N ARG A 408 -10.19 27.88 18.41
CA ARG A 408 -11.51 28.50 18.16
C ARG A 408 -12.57 28.03 19.17
N ALA A 409 -12.56 26.76 19.57
CA ALA A 409 -13.53 26.22 20.53
C ALA A 409 -13.28 26.74 21.97
N GLU A 410 -12.02 26.79 22.40
CA GLU A 410 -11.62 27.41 23.67
C GLU A 410 -11.94 28.90 23.70
N GLU A 411 -11.79 29.62 22.58
CA GLU A 411 -12.17 31.04 22.48
C GLU A 411 -13.68 31.26 22.63
N LEU A 412 -14.53 30.34 22.14
CA LEU A 412 -15.98 30.37 22.42
C LEU A 412 -16.27 30.09 23.90
N VAL A 413 -15.64 29.07 24.49
CA VAL A 413 -15.77 28.77 25.93
C VAL A 413 -15.35 29.97 26.79
N ARG A 414 -14.22 30.60 26.46
CA ARG A 414 -13.67 31.77 27.17
C ARG A 414 -14.59 33.00 27.07
N LYS A 415 -15.23 33.21 25.91
CA LYS A 415 -16.21 34.28 25.70
C LYS A 415 -17.55 34.04 26.40
N GLY A 416 -18.04 32.79 26.42
CA GLY A 416 -19.31 32.45 27.07
C GLY A 416 -19.21 32.24 28.59
N GLY A 417 -18.01 31.95 29.11
CA GLY A 417 -17.74 31.84 30.55
C GLY A 417 -18.59 30.76 31.23
N THR A 418 -19.28 31.13 32.31
CA THR A 418 -20.16 30.22 33.07
C THR A 418 -21.44 29.83 32.33
N ASN A 419 -21.83 30.57 31.28
CA ASN A 419 -23.08 30.37 30.56
C ASN A 419 -22.99 29.22 29.54
N VAL A 420 -21.78 28.75 29.23
CA VAL A 420 -21.57 27.55 28.40
C VAL A 420 -21.87 26.31 29.25
N PRO A 421 -22.60 25.30 28.72
CA PRO A 421 -22.83 24.03 29.41
C PRO A 421 -21.54 23.43 30.00
N ILE A 422 -21.67 22.67 31.10
CA ILE A 422 -20.51 22.01 31.70
C ILE A 422 -19.96 20.92 30.77
N ASP A 423 -20.86 20.19 30.09
CA ASP A 423 -20.56 19.19 29.07
C ASP A 423 -19.67 19.76 27.95
N GLU A 424 -20.08 20.86 27.30
CA GLU A 424 -19.28 21.53 26.26
C GLU A 424 -17.89 21.97 26.76
N ARG A 425 -17.78 22.41 28.02
CA ARG A 425 -16.49 22.78 28.63
C ARG A 425 -15.61 21.57 28.91
N VAL A 426 -16.21 20.44 29.30
CA VAL A 426 -15.53 19.15 29.46
C VAL A 426 -15.05 18.61 28.11
N ASP A 427 -15.88 18.64 27.06
CA ASP A 427 -15.53 18.15 25.73
C ASP A 427 -14.36 18.95 25.11
N VAL A 428 -14.31 20.28 25.29
CA VAL A 428 -13.16 21.08 24.85
C VAL A 428 -11.88 20.70 25.58
N LEU A 429 -11.94 20.50 26.90
CA LEU A 429 -10.79 20.08 27.70
C LEU A 429 -10.32 18.66 27.33
N LEU A 430 -11.25 17.72 27.09
CA LEU A 430 -10.96 16.37 26.60
C LEU A 430 -10.26 16.41 25.23
N ALA A 431 -10.79 17.20 24.29
CA ALA A 431 -10.23 17.27 22.94
C ALA A 431 -8.87 17.99 22.91
N ARG A 432 -8.66 19.02 23.75
CA ARG A 432 -7.33 19.62 23.97
C ARG A 432 -6.35 18.63 24.61
N ALA A 433 -6.81 17.81 25.57
CA ALA A 433 -5.98 16.79 26.20
C ALA A 433 -5.58 15.68 25.22
N ALA A 434 -6.49 15.21 24.36
CA ALA A 434 -6.17 14.26 23.29
C ALA A 434 -5.16 14.85 22.29
N HIS A 435 -5.35 16.11 21.87
CA HIS A 435 -4.39 16.82 21.03
C HIS A 435 -3.02 16.97 21.70
N ALA A 436 -2.95 17.28 23.00
CA ALA A 436 -1.69 17.33 23.75
C ALA A 436 -1.02 15.95 23.86
N ARG A 437 -1.79 14.88 24.10
CA ARG A 437 -1.33 13.48 24.19
C ARG A 437 -0.63 13.02 22.90
N SER A 438 -1.09 13.47 21.74
CA SER A 438 -0.44 13.24 20.43
C SER A 438 0.84 14.07 20.16
N GLY A 439 1.34 14.82 21.14
CA GLY A 439 2.52 15.66 21.01
C GLY A 439 3.85 14.99 21.38
N ALA A 440 4.95 15.71 21.19
CA ALA A 440 6.29 15.25 21.55
C ALA A 440 6.48 15.01 23.07
N ASN A 441 5.62 15.58 23.91
CA ASN A 441 5.52 15.30 25.34
C ASN A 441 4.06 14.98 25.72
N PHE A 442 3.72 13.69 25.70
CA PHE A 442 2.37 13.19 26.05
C PHE A 442 1.85 13.70 27.40
N ARG A 443 2.75 14.02 28.35
CA ARG A 443 2.43 14.49 29.70
C ARG A 443 1.75 15.87 29.74
N ASP A 444 1.87 16.67 28.68
CA ASP A 444 1.22 17.99 28.59
C ASP A 444 -0.33 17.89 28.56
N ALA A 445 -0.88 16.69 28.35
CA ALA A 445 -2.30 16.40 28.48
C ALA A 445 -2.82 16.34 29.93
N ILE A 446 -1.96 16.03 30.91
CA ILE A 446 -2.36 15.75 32.29
C ILE A 446 -3.12 16.94 32.92
N PRO A 447 -2.67 18.21 32.82
CA PRO A 447 -3.39 19.35 33.42
C PRO A 447 -4.78 19.60 32.82
N SER A 448 -5.06 19.09 31.62
CA SER A 448 -6.39 19.18 31.00
C SER A 448 -7.31 18.06 31.50
N TYR A 449 -6.80 16.84 31.68
CA TYR A 449 -7.55 15.75 32.34
C TYR A 449 -7.81 16.04 33.83
N ASP A 450 -6.87 16.68 34.54
CA ASP A 450 -7.11 17.18 35.91
C ASP A 450 -8.27 18.20 35.97
N LYS A 451 -8.37 19.12 34.99
CA LYS A 451 -9.49 20.07 34.90
C LYS A 451 -10.81 19.36 34.60
N VAL A 452 -10.82 18.35 33.72
CA VAL A 452 -12.04 17.54 33.47
C VAL A 452 -12.47 16.83 34.76
N LEU A 453 -11.57 16.11 35.41
CA LEU A 453 -11.87 15.34 36.63
C LEU A 453 -12.19 16.22 37.86
N GLY A 454 -11.87 17.52 37.80
CA GLY A 454 -12.33 18.52 38.76
C GLY A 454 -13.73 19.11 38.46
N LEU A 455 -14.21 19.00 37.22
CA LEU A 455 -15.56 19.43 36.80
C LEU A 455 -16.58 18.28 36.83
N ASP A 456 -16.15 17.11 36.34
CA ASP A 456 -16.86 15.84 36.30
C ASP A 456 -15.92 14.74 36.84
N PRO A 457 -15.97 14.47 38.16
CA PRO A 457 -15.12 13.45 38.78
C PRO A 457 -15.40 12.02 38.30
N ASP A 458 -16.53 11.77 37.63
CA ASP A 458 -16.97 10.46 37.13
C ASP A 458 -16.62 10.24 35.65
N ASN A 459 -15.91 11.20 35.02
CA ASN A 459 -15.66 11.19 33.59
C ASN A 459 -14.80 9.98 33.15
N VAL A 460 -15.46 8.96 32.61
CA VAL A 460 -14.82 7.72 32.13
C VAL A 460 -13.75 8.00 31.08
N ARG A 461 -14.01 8.93 30.14
CA ARG A 461 -13.04 9.30 29.07
C ARG A 461 -11.76 9.91 29.64
N ALA A 462 -11.86 10.91 30.52
CA ALA A 462 -10.69 11.51 31.16
C ALA A 462 -9.96 10.56 32.11
N THR A 463 -10.70 9.67 32.79
CA THR A 463 -10.11 8.62 33.64
C THR A 463 -9.21 7.71 32.80
N LEU A 464 -9.77 7.10 31.75
CA LEU A 464 -9.05 6.13 30.91
C LEU A 464 -7.83 6.76 30.21
N ALA A 465 -7.98 7.93 29.61
CA ALA A 465 -6.87 8.60 28.95
C ALA A 465 -5.76 9.05 29.94
N ARG A 466 -6.07 9.27 31.22
CA ARG A 466 -5.09 9.54 32.29
C ARG A 466 -4.41 8.27 32.79
N VAL A 467 -5.13 7.14 32.82
CA VAL A 467 -4.61 5.81 33.15
C VAL A 467 -3.56 5.37 32.12
N GLU A 468 -3.83 5.58 30.82
CA GLU A 468 -2.87 5.34 29.74
C GLU A 468 -1.57 6.15 29.96
N LEU A 469 -1.68 7.46 30.21
CA LEU A 469 -0.53 8.34 30.48
C LEU A 469 0.28 7.91 31.71
N TYR A 470 -0.35 7.33 32.73
CA TYR A 470 0.34 6.80 33.90
C TYR A 470 0.99 5.44 33.62
N SER A 471 0.38 4.57 32.81
CA SER A 471 1.00 3.30 32.39
C SER A 471 2.22 3.53 31.50
N GLU A 472 2.14 4.47 30.55
CA GLU A 472 3.27 4.95 29.73
C GLU A 472 4.38 5.61 30.57
N ALA A 473 4.03 6.26 31.67
CA ALA A 473 5.00 6.79 32.63
C ALA A 473 5.56 5.73 33.60
N ASN A 474 5.17 4.45 33.44
CA ASN A 474 5.46 3.32 34.34
C ASN A 474 4.99 3.53 35.80
N LEU A 475 3.93 4.32 35.99
CA LEU A 475 3.27 4.62 37.27
C LEU A 475 2.03 3.72 37.47
N LYS A 476 2.17 2.41 37.20
CA LYS A 476 1.07 1.45 37.09
C LYS A 476 0.16 1.40 38.32
N GLU A 477 0.71 1.39 39.53
CA GLU A 477 -0.09 1.44 40.78
C GLU A 477 -0.90 2.74 40.91
N THR A 478 -0.42 3.86 40.37
CA THR A 478 -1.15 5.14 40.33
C THR A 478 -2.29 5.10 39.29
N ALA A 479 -2.07 4.42 38.16
CA ALA A 479 -3.11 4.15 37.16
C ALA A 479 -4.22 3.26 37.75
N LEU A 480 -3.85 2.18 38.43
CA LEU A 480 -4.80 1.27 39.08
C LEU A 480 -5.56 1.93 40.23
N ALA A 481 -4.90 2.66 41.12
CA ALA A 481 -5.57 3.38 42.21
C ALA A 481 -6.53 4.48 41.71
N LEU A 482 -6.33 5.01 40.49
CA LEU A 482 -7.28 5.90 39.82
C LEU A 482 -8.48 5.12 39.25
N LEU A 483 -8.23 3.95 38.64
CA LEU A 483 -9.27 3.06 38.14
C LEU A 483 -10.18 2.52 39.25
N GLU A 484 -9.62 2.04 40.36
CA GLU A 484 -10.37 1.58 41.53
C GLU A 484 -11.33 2.67 42.06
N ARG A 485 -10.85 3.93 42.11
CA ARG A 485 -11.67 5.09 42.52
C ARG A 485 -12.79 5.40 41.54
N ALA A 486 -12.55 5.35 40.23
CA ALA A 486 -13.60 5.55 39.24
C ALA A 486 -14.62 4.40 39.24
N LEU A 487 -14.13 3.15 39.28
CA LEU A 487 -14.93 1.94 39.27
C LEU A 487 -15.80 1.80 40.54
N SER A 488 -15.36 2.29 41.69
CA SER A 488 -16.20 2.33 42.90
C SER A 488 -17.40 3.27 42.80
N ARG A 489 -17.36 4.28 41.90
CA ARG A 489 -18.50 5.18 41.60
C ARG A 489 -19.34 4.71 40.42
N ARG A 490 -18.70 4.07 39.43
CA ARG A 490 -19.36 3.52 38.23
C ARG A 490 -19.11 2.00 38.11
N PRO A 491 -19.64 1.17 39.04
CA PRO A 491 -19.27 -0.24 39.20
C PRO A 491 -19.69 -1.17 38.04
N LYS A 492 -20.50 -0.69 37.11
CA LYS A 492 -20.94 -1.38 35.89
C LYS A 492 -20.32 -0.82 34.59
N SER A 493 -19.47 0.21 34.66
CA SER A 493 -18.89 0.79 33.45
C SER A 493 -17.94 -0.20 32.78
N VAL A 494 -18.35 -0.71 31.62
CA VAL A 494 -17.66 -1.80 30.88
C VAL A 494 -16.24 -1.39 30.49
N ALA A 495 -16.03 -0.13 30.07
CA ALA A 495 -14.71 0.38 29.73
C ALA A 495 -13.78 0.53 30.95
N LEU A 496 -14.31 0.94 32.12
CA LEU A 496 -13.52 0.94 33.36
C LEU A 496 -13.14 -0.47 33.79
N LEU A 497 -14.10 -1.41 33.80
CA LEU A 497 -13.86 -2.82 34.13
C LEU A 497 -12.73 -3.43 33.28
N ARG A 498 -12.76 -3.21 31.96
CA ARG A 498 -11.71 -3.68 31.04
C ARG A 498 -10.33 -3.10 31.39
N ALA A 499 -10.26 -1.79 31.65
CA ALA A 499 -8.99 -1.13 31.98
C ALA A 499 -8.45 -1.54 33.36
N THR A 500 -9.34 -1.77 34.33
CA THR A 500 -8.98 -2.31 35.66
C THR A 500 -8.43 -3.74 35.55
N ALA A 501 -9.07 -4.62 34.78
CA ALA A 501 -8.55 -5.98 34.54
C ALA A 501 -7.13 -5.93 33.93
N SER A 502 -6.97 -5.24 32.80
CA SER A 502 -5.68 -5.11 32.11
C SER A 502 -4.58 -4.47 32.98
N SER A 503 -4.92 -3.47 33.81
CA SER A 503 -3.96 -2.86 34.75
C SER A 503 -3.52 -3.81 35.87
N LEU A 504 -4.40 -4.72 36.30
CA LEU A 504 -4.08 -5.75 37.30
C LEU A 504 -3.21 -6.87 36.69
N GLU A 505 -3.47 -7.27 35.43
CA GLU A 505 -2.60 -8.19 34.69
C GLU A 505 -1.19 -7.61 34.49
N GLU A 506 -1.10 -6.33 34.10
CA GLU A 506 0.16 -5.58 33.94
C GLU A 506 1.00 -5.44 35.22
N LEU A 507 0.38 -5.67 36.38
CA LEU A 507 0.97 -5.71 37.73
C LEU A 507 1.12 -7.14 38.28
N SER A 508 0.76 -8.17 37.50
CA SER A 508 0.72 -9.58 37.92
C SER A 508 -0.21 -9.86 39.13
N ARG A 509 -1.22 -9.01 39.36
CA ARG A 509 -2.26 -9.17 40.40
C ARG A 509 -3.40 -10.08 39.89
N THR A 510 -3.03 -11.26 39.39
CA THR A 510 -3.88 -12.15 38.57
C THR A 510 -5.22 -12.51 39.23
N SER A 511 -5.24 -12.85 40.52
CA SER A 511 -6.49 -13.20 41.23
C SER A 511 -7.49 -12.04 41.32
N GLU A 512 -7.01 -10.80 41.31
CA GLU A 512 -7.86 -9.61 41.31
C GLU A 512 -8.29 -9.25 39.87
N ALA A 513 -7.39 -9.42 38.90
CA ALA A 513 -7.72 -9.29 37.48
C ALA A 513 -8.89 -10.22 37.10
N GLU A 514 -8.80 -11.50 37.45
CA GLU A 514 -9.83 -12.50 37.17
C GLU A 514 -11.22 -12.10 37.72
N ALA A 515 -11.28 -11.58 38.95
CA ALA A 515 -12.52 -11.14 39.58
C ALA A 515 -13.12 -9.85 38.96
N VAL A 516 -12.29 -9.03 38.30
CA VAL A 516 -12.72 -7.84 37.55
C VAL A 516 -13.14 -8.23 36.12
N GLU A 517 -12.42 -9.13 35.48
CA GLU A 517 -12.81 -9.73 34.20
C GLU A 517 -14.17 -10.45 34.30
N ASP A 518 -14.45 -11.17 35.39
CA ASP A 518 -15.73 -11.87 35.54
C ASP A 518 -16.90 -10.88 35.60
N ARG A 519 -16.69 -9.71 36.21
CA ARG A 519 -17.64 -8.58 36.20
C ARG A 519 -17.76 -7.94 34.81
N TYR A 520 -16.66 -7.81 34.06
CA TYR A 520 -16.70 -7.39 32.65
C TYR A 520 -17.50 -8.37 31.81
N ALA A 521 -17.20 -9.67 31.93
CA ALA A 521 -17.77 -10.75 31.15
C ALA A 521 -19.27 -10.95 31.43
N ALA A 522 -19.79 -10.51 32.57
CA ALA A 522 -21.21 -10.46 32.89
C ALA A 522 -21.96 -9.29 32.21
N LEU A 523 -21.25 -8.27 31.70
CA LEU A 523 -21.81 -7.10 31.02
C LEU A 523 -21.42 -7.01 29.53
N ARG A 524 -20.45 -7.82 29.11
CA ARG A 524 -20.00 -7.98 27.73
C ARG A 524 -19.89 -9.46 27.36
N PHE A 525 -21.05 -10.08 27.22
CA PHE A 525 -21.18 -11.51 26.95
C PHE A 525 -20.72 -11.90 25.53
N ASP A 526 -20.81 -10.95 24.60
CA ASP A 526 -20.51 -11.13 23.17
C ASP A 526 -19.03 -10.95 22.79
N ASP A 527 -18.17 -10.53 23.71
CA ASP A 527 -16.74 -10.35 23.48
C ASP A 527 -16.03 -11.70 23.31
N PRO A 528 -15.51 -12.04 22.11
CA PRO A 528 -14.88 -13.32 21.86
C PRO A 528 -13.45 -13.40 22.42
N HIS A 529 -12.79 -12.26 22.66
CA HIS A 529 -11.41 -12.22 23.14
C HIS A 529 -11.34 -12.58 24.62
N ILE A 530 -12.18 -11.96 25.47
CA ILE A 530 -12.28 -12.34 26.89
C ILE A 530 -12.82 -13.76 27.05
N ALA A 531 -13.81 -14.16 26.25
CA ALA A 531 -14.32 -15.54 26.28
C ALA A 531 -13.25 -16.57 25.86
N GLN A 532 -12.34 -16.22 24.95
CA GLN A 532 -11.18 -17.05 24.64
C GLN A 532 -10.13 -17.04 25.77
N GLY A 533 -9.76 -15.88 26.32
CA GLY A 533 -8.76 -15.81 27.40
C GLY A 533 -9.16 -16.66 28.61
N LYS A 534 -10.42 -16.55 29.04
CA LYS A 534 -10.99 -17.38 30.11
C LYS A 534 -11.04 -18.88 29.74
N LEU A 535 -11.29 -19.22 28.48
CA LEU A 535 -11.21 -20.60 27.98
C LEU A 535 -9.77 -21.14 28.06
N ASP A 536 -8.78 -20.38 27.59
CA ASP A 536 -7.37 -20.79 27.61
C ASP A 536 -6.86 -20.95 29.06
N VAL A 537 -7.29 -20.09 30.00
CA VAL A 537 -7.05 -20.26 31.45
C VAL A 537 -7.71 -21.53 32.01
N ALA A 538 -8.97 -21.81 31.64
CA ALA A 538 -9.66 -23.02 32.08
C ALA A 538 -8.99 -24.31 31.54
N LEU A 539 -8.53 -24.30 30.29
CA LEU A 539 -7.75 -25.38 29.69
C LEU A 539 -6.40 -25.59 30.42
N ALA A 540 -5.68 -24.51 30.74
CA ALA A 540 -4.44 -24.58 31.52
C ALA A 540 -4.65 -25.15 32.93
N ARG A 541 -5.76 -24.78 33.59
CA ARG A 541 -6.21 -25.34 34.88
C ARG A 541 -6.78 -26.76 34.78
N ARG A 542 -7.00 -27.27 33.55
CA ARG A 542 -7.71 -28.53 33.23
C ARG A 542 -9.15 -28.58 33.75
N ASP A 543 -9.77 -27.42 33.97
CA ASP A 543 -11.17 -27.32 34.37
C ASP A 543 -12.08 -27.55 33.16
N ARG A 544 -12.56 -28.79 33.04
CA ARG A 544 -13.51 -29.22 32.00
C ARG A 544 -14.86 -28.52 32.08
N ALA A 545 -15.30 -28.07 33.27
CA ALA A 545 -16.60 -27.42 33.43
C ALA A 545 -16.52 -25.96 32.99
N ALA A 546 -15.51 -25.22 33.46
CA ALA A 546 -15.27 -23.86 32.99
C ALA A 546 -14.95 -23.82 31.49
N ALA A 547 -14.09 -24.70 30.98
CA ALA A 547 -13.77 -24.75 29.56
C ALA A 547 -15.00 -25.08 28.69
N GLY A 548 -15.89 -25.96 29.16
CA GLY A 548 -17.18 -26.20 28.50
C GLY A 548 -18.04 -24.94 28.41
N HIS A 549 -18.24 -24.26 29.55
CA HIS A 549 -19.02 -23.02 29.62
C HIS A 549 -18.52 -21.92 28.66
N TRP A 550 -17.19 -21.70 28.59
CA TRP A 550 -16.62 -20.67 27.72
C TRP A 550 -16.71 -21.05 26.22
N VAL A 551 -16.64 -22.34 25.87
CA VAL A 551 -16.91 -22.81 24.51
C VAL A 551 -18.39 -22.60 24.13
N ASP A 552 -19.33 -22.98 25.00
CA ASP A 552 -20.76 -22.82 24.75
C ASP A 552 -21.13 -21.33 24.58
N ARG A 553 -20.54 -20.44 25.40
CA ARG A 553 -20.66 -18.99 25.27
C ARG A 553 -20.11 -18.45 23.96
N LEU A 554 -18.91 -18.87 23.55
CA LEU A 554 -18.30 -18.48 22.27
C LEU A 554 -19.21 -18.85 21.09
N LEU A 555 -19.71 -20.09 21.07
CA LEU A 555 -20.60 -20.60 20.04
C LEU A 555 -21.98 -19.91 20.05
N ALA A 556 -22.51 -19.53 21.21
CA ALA A 556 -23.78 -18.81 21.30
C ALA A 556 -23.68 -17.35 20.82
N ALA A 557 -22.51 -16.70 20.98
CA ALA A 557 -22.25 -15.33 20.58
C ALA A 557 -22.00 -15.16 19.07
N ASN A 558 -21.31 -16.13 18.44
CA ASN A 558 -20.91 -16.11 17.03
C ASN A 558 -21.06 -17.53 16.40
N PRO A 559 -22.29 -18.08 16.31
CA PRO A 559 -22.56 -19.45 15.82
C PRO A 559 -22.21 -19.66 14.33
N ASP A 560 -22.05 -18.55 13.62
CA ASP A 560 -21.79 -18.36 12.19
C ASP A 560 -20.30 -18.14 11.87
N SER A 561 -19.43 -18.13 12.87
CA SER A 561 -17.99 -17.90 12.71
C SER A 561 -17.19 -19.21 12.63
N ALA A 562 -16.57 -19.46 11.46
CA ALA A 562 -15.63 -20.55 11.27
C ALA A 562 -14.41 -20.47 12.23
N LEU A 563 -13.96 -19.26 12.56
CA LEU A 563 -12.91 -19.02 13.55
C LEU A 563 -13.34 -19.48 14.94
N THR A 564 -14.55 -19.11 15.37
CA THR A 564 -15.12 -19.48 16.67
C THR A 564 -15.30 -21.00 16.80
N LEU A 565 -15.77 -21.64 15.72
CA LEU A 565 -15.84 -23.12 15.64
C LEU A 565 -14.45 -23.77 15.71
N GLY A 566 -13.43 -23.16 15.09
CA GLY A 566 -12.04 -23.57 15.24
C GLY A 566 -11.51 -23.42 16.68
N HIS A 567 -11.93 -22.38 17.39
CA HIS A 567 -11.53 -22.14 18.80
C HIS A 567 -12.16 -23.20 19.72
N ALA A 568 -13.46 -23.45 19.56
CA ALA A 568 -14.16 -24.56 20.21
C ALA A 568 -13.48 -25.91 19.91
N ALA A 569 -13.08 -26.16 18.66
CA ALA A 569 -12.41 -27.39 18.26
C ALA A 569 -11.04 -27.56 18.95
N ARG A 570 -10.20 -26.51 19.01
CA ARG A 570 -8.92 -26.55 19.75
C ARG A 570 -9.13 -26.87 21.23
N ALA A 571 -10.13 -26.27 21.86
CA ALA A 571 -10.47 -26.57 23.25
C ALA A 571 -10.90 -28.03 23.44
N TYR A 572 -11.77 -28.57 22.57
CA TYR A 572 -12.16 -29.97 22.63
C TYR A 572 -10.96 -30.93 22.44
N VAL A 573 -9.97 -30.61 21.60
CA VAL A 573 -8.69 -31.37 21.52
C VAL A 573 -7.97 -31.35 22.87
N ALA A 574 -7.77 -30.17 23.47
CA ALA A 574 -7.07 -30.01 24.75
C ALA A 574 -7.80 -30.71 25.93
N LEU A 575 -9.13 -30.81 25.88
CA LEU A 575 -9.93 -31.58 26.85
C LEU A 575 -9.96 -33.09 26.57
N GLY A 576 -9.46 -33.55 25.41
CA GLY A 576 -9.49 -34.96 24.96
C GLY A 576 -10.77 -35.40 24.24
N ASP A 577 -11.70 -34.48 23.98
CA ASP A 577 -12.96 -34.74 23.26
C ASP A 577 -12.76 -34.64 21.73
N ARG A 578 -11.96 -35.58 21.20
CA ARG A 578 -11.70 -35.69 19.75
C ARG A 578 -12.99 -35.72 18.90
N PRO A 579 -14.09 -36.42 19.28
CA PRO A 579 -15.33 -36.40 18.51
C PRO A 579 -15.91 -35.00 18.33
N LYS A 580 -16.00 -34.19 19.40
CA LYS A 580 -16.48 -32.80 19.26
C LYS A 580 -15.50 -31.92 18.50
N ALA A 581 -14.19 -32.10 18.67
CA ALA A 581 -13.19 -31.36 17.88
C ALA A 581 -13.36 -31.59 16.37
N VAL A 582 -13.55 -32.85 15.94
CA VAL A 582 -13.83 -33.21 14.55
C VAL A 582 -15.17 -32.63 14.07
N ALA A 583 -16.21 -32.65 14.91
CA ALA A 583 -17.51 -32.07 14.57
C ALA A 583 -17.42 -30.55 14.37
N SER A 584 -16.77 -29.81 15.26
CA SER A 584 -16.62 -28.35 15.16
C SER A 584 -15.80 -27.93 13.94
N TYR A 585 -14.68 -28.60 13.62
CA TYR A 585 -13.93 -28.31 12.39
C TYR A 585 -14.70 -28.69 11.12
N ARG A 586 -15.45 -29.81 11.10
CA ARG A 586 -16.33 -30.13 9.97
C ARG A 586 -17.40 -29.06 9.78
N ARG A 587 -17.97 -28.54 10.87
CA ARG A 587 -18.93 -27.43 10.83
C ARG A 587 -18.31 -26.12 10.33
N ALA A 588 -17.05 -25.83 10.67
CA ALA A 588 -16.33 -24.69 10.07
C ALA A 588 -16.17 -24.87 8.55
N LEU A 589 -15.90 -26.09 8.07
CA LEU A 589 -15.81 -26.42 6.64
C LEU A 589 -17.18 -26.52 5.94
N GLU A 590 -18.30 -26.63 6.65
CA GLU A 590 -19.64 -26.40 6.07
C GLU A 590 -19.88 -24.90 5.79
N LEU A 591 -19.34 -24.02 6.63
CA LEU A 591 -19.39 -22.57 6.44
C LEU A 591 -18.44 -22.11 5.34
N ALA A 592 -17.18 -22.55 5.35
CA ALA A 592 -16.18 -22.23 4.33
C ALA A 592 -15.45 -23.51 3.86
N PRO A 593 -15.96 -24.21 2.81
CA PRO A 593 -15.39 -25.47 2.33
C PRO A 593 -13.95 -25.38 1.80
N GLU A 594 -13.49 -24.18 1.47
CA GLU A 594 -12.16 -23.89 0.94
C GLU A 594 -11.18 -23.34 2.01
N ASP A 595 -11.53 -23.40 3.30
CA ASP A 595 -10.70 -22.89 4.40
C ASP A 595 -9.50 -23.81 4.71
N THR A 596 -8.32 -23.44 4.21
CA THR A 596 -7.08 -24.20 4.36
C THR A 596 -6.64 -24.37 5.81
N ASP A 597 -6.95 -23.40 6.68
CA ASP A 597 -6.44 -23.40 8.05
C ASP A 597 -7.30 -24.31 8.93
N ALA A 598 -8.62 -24.32 8.71
CA ALA A 598 -9.53 -25.33 9.25
C ALA A 598 -9.19 -26.74 8.73
N MET A 599 -8.81 -26.90 7.45
CA MET A 599 -8.34 -28.19 6.92
C MET A 599 -7.03 -28.65 7.59
N ARG A 600 -6.01 -27.78 7.69
CA ARG A 600 -4.73 -28.06 8.37
C ARG A 600 -4.96 -28.45 9.83
N ALA A 601 -5.80 -27.71 10.55
CA ALA A 601 -6.10 -27.98 11.95
C ALA A 601 -6.86 -29.32 12.13
N LEU A 602 -7.84 -29.62 11.29
CA LEU A 602 -8.54 -30.92 11.31
C LEU A 602 -7.61 -32.08 10.92
N ALA A 603 -6.70 -31.88 9.96
CA ALA A 603 -5.69 -32.88 9.60
C ALA A 603 -4.81 -33.25 10.81
N ASN A 604 -4.41 -32.27 11.63
CA ASN A 604 -3.66 -32.52 12.87
C ASN A 604 -4.48 -33.32 13.91
N VAL A 605 -5.81 -33.11 13.99
CA VAL A 605 -6.70 -33.91 14.85
C VAL A 605 -6.90 -35.35 14.33
N TYR A 606 -6.74 -35.57 13.02
CA TYR A 606 -6.62 -36.92 12.46
C TYR A 606 -5.25 -37.56 12.72
N ALA A 607 -4.16 -36.78 12.64
CA ALA A 607 -2.79 -37.22 12.88
C ALA A 607 -2.59 -37.79 14.28
N VAL A 608 -2.91 -36.99 15.31
CA VAL A 608 -2.85 -37.38 16.74
C VAL A 608 -3.72 -38.61 17.03
N GLY A 609 -4.76 -38.82 16.23
CA GLY A 609 -5.68 -39.93 16.34
C GLY A 609 -5.43 -41.12 15.40
N GLY A 610 -4.23 -41.23 14.83
CA GLY A 610 -3.81 -42.38 14.00
C GLY A 610 -4.54 -42.53 12.66
N SER A 611 -5.21 -41.48 12.19
CA SER A 611 -6.06 -41.51 10.98
C SER A 611 -5.34 -40.89 9.77
N THR A 612 -4.16 -41.43 9.45
CA THR A 612 -3.21 -40.88 8.47
C THR A 612 -3.80 -40.68 7.07
N GLU A 613 -4.73 -41.54 6.63
CA GLU A 613 -5.41 -41.36 5.33
C GLU A 613 -6.26 -40.10 5.27
N GLU A 614 -7.07 -39.83 6.31
CA GLU A 614 -7.89 -38.61 6.42
C GLU A 614 -7.02 -37.35 6.58
N GLN A 615 -5.92 -37.46 7.31
CA GLN A 615 -4.91 -36.39 7.41
C GLN A 615 -4.33 -36.07 6.03
N LEU A 616 -3.77 -37.06 5.32
CA LEU A 616 -3.17 -36.85 4.00
C LEU A 616 -4.21 -36.40 2.98
N ARG A 617 -5.46 -36.88 3.05
CA ARG A 617 -6.56 -36.40 2.19
C ARG A 617 -6.81 -34.90 2.37
N LEU A 618 -6.76 -34.39 3.61
CA LEU A 618 -6.90 -32.95 3.89
C LEU A 618 -5.65 -32.16 3.50
N LEU A 619 -4.44 -32.63 3.81
CA LEU A 619 -3.20 -31.93 3.46
C LEU A 619 -3.00 -31.86 1.94
N ARG A 620 -3.34 -32.93 1.19
CA ARG A 620 -3.40 -32.87 -0.28
C ARG A 620 -4.43 -31.85 -0.76
N LYS A 621 -5.60 -31.73 -0.11
CA LYS A 621 -6.60 -30.71 -0.48
C LYS A 621 -6.14 -29.28 -0.19
N VAL A 622 -5.33 -29.07 0.86
CA VAL A 622 -4.65 -27.79 1.11
C VAL A 622 -3.67 -27.48 -0.01
N LEU A 623 -2.88 -28.45 -0.48
CA LEU A 623 -1.95 -28.28 -1.60
C LEU A 623 -2.64 -28.09 -2.96
N GLU A 624 -3.86 -28.61 -3.16
CA GLU A 624 -4.69 -28.27 -4.33
C GLU A 624 -5.15 -26.79 -4.34
N LEU A 625 -5.36 -26.20 -3.15
CA LEU A 625 -5.82 -24.81 -3.00
C LEU A 625 -4.66 -23.81 -2.93
N ARG A 626 -3.56 -24.18 -2.29
CA ARG A 626 -2.32 -23.41 -2.15
C ARG A 626 -1.08 -24.30 -2.36
N PRO A 627 -0.65 -24.52 -3.61
CA PRO A 627 0.54 -25.32 -3.92
C PRO A 627 1.84 -24.81 -3.28
N GLN A 628 1.89 -23.54 -2.85
CA GLN A 628 3.06 -22.89 -2.28
C GLN A 628 3.26 -23.09 -0.76
N GLU A 629 2.29 -23.66 -0.03
CA GLU A 629 2.40 -23.91 1.42
C GLU A 629 3.61 -24.82 1.73
N LYS A 630 4.71 -24.22 2.21
CA LYS A 630 6.01 -24.90 2.33
C LYS A 630 5.99 -26.04 3.34
N ASP A 631 5.48 -25.78 4.55
CA ASP A 631 5.45 -26.74 5.64
C ASP A 631 4.51 -27.93 5.37
N VAL A 632 3.38 -27.67 4.70
CA VAL A 632 2.46 -28.73 4.24
C VAL A 632 3.14 -29.61 3.17
N ARG A 633 3.90 -29.02 2.23
CA ARG A 633 4.68 -29.79 1.24
C ARG A 633 5.77 -30.63 1.90
N GLU A 634 6.55 -30.04 2.80
CA GLU A 634 7.61 -30.74 3.55
C GLU A 634 7.04 -31.90 4.39
N TYR A 635 5.89 -31.69 5.05
CA TYR A 635 5.22 -32.75 5.80
C TYR A 635 4.75 -33.91 4.91
N VAL A 636 4.09 -33.60 3.78
CA VAL A 636 3.61 -34.62 2.84
C VAL A 636 4.78 -35.36 2.18
N ALA A 637 5.86 -34.68 1.81
CA ALA A 637 7.08 -35.27 1.22
C ALA A 637 7.99 -36.00 2.23
N HIS A 638 7.74 -35.85 3.54
CA HIS A 638 8.34 -36.69 4.58
C HIS A 638 7.49 -37.94 4.87
N THR A 639 6.16 -37.85 4.68
CA THR A 639 5.21 -38.93 4.97
C THR A 639 5.02 -39.88 3.77
N GLU A 640 5.06 -39.34 2.55
CA GLU A 640 5.12 -40.07 1.28
C GLU A 640 6.53 -39.88 0.68
N PRO A 641 7.14 -40.89 0.02
CA PRO A 641 8.48 -40.75 -0.54
C PRO A 641 8.55 -39.60 -1.57
N GLU A 642 9.56 -38.72 -1.43
CA GLU A 642 9.74 -37.52 -2.25
C GLU A 642 9.75 -37.87 -3.75
N LYS A 643 8.64 -37.55 -4.44
CA LYS A 643 8.56 -37.61 -5.89
C LYS A 643 9.35 -36.41 -6.43
N PRO A 644 10.26 -36.59 -7.42
CA PRO A 644 10.90 -35.47 -8.10
C PRO A 644 9.85 -34.46 -8.57
N ARG A 645 10.03 -33.19 -8.23
CA ARG A 645 9.09 -32.15 -8.63
C ARG A 645 9.07 -32.03 -10.17
N PRO A 646 7.93 -31.69 -10.80
CA PRO A 646 7.83 -31.65 -12.27
C PRO A 646 8.81 -30.69 -12.97
N ASP A 647 9.30 -29.67 -12.28
CA ASP A 647 10.29 -28.69 -12.74
C ASP A 647 11.74 -29.20 -12.63
N GLU A 648 12.06 -30.01 -11.62
CA GLU A 648 13.38 -30.63 -11.44
C GLU A 648 13.67 -31.77 -12.45
N VAL A 649 12.69 -32.14 -13.29
CA VAL A 649 12.88 -33.12 -14.39
C VAL A 649 13.70 -32.53 -15.56
N TYR A 650 13.78 -31.20 -15.68
CA TYR A 650 14.52 -30.53 -16.77
C TYR A 650 16.02 -30.37 -16.47
N THR A 651 16.46 -30.60 -15.23
CA THR A 651 17.84 -30.38 -14.77
C THR A 651 18.84 -31.21 -15.58
N ARG A 652 19.81 -30.54 -16.19
CA ARG A 652 20.85 -31.15 -17.04
C ARG A 652 21.85 -31.88 -16.12
N PRO A 653 22.02 -33.21 -16.22
CA PRO A 653 22.89 -33.95 -15.31
C PRO A 653 24.37 -33.65 -15.55
N ALA A 654 25.19 -33.74 -14.50
CA ALA A 654 26.61 -33.35 -14.54
C ALA A 654 27.42 -34.00 -15.68
N LYS A 655 27.11 -35.24 -16.07
CA LYS A 655 27.76 -35.91 -17.22
C LYS A 655 27.61 -35.12 -18.54
N GLU A 656 26.49 -34.43 -18.73
CA GLU A 656 26.24 -33.65 -19.95
C GLU A 656 26.94 -32.29 -19.91
N PHE A 657 26.80 -31.50 -18.84
CA PHE A 657 27.47 -30.19 -18.79
C PHE A 657 28.99 -30.30 -18.63
N LEU A 658 29.52 -31.35 -18.00
CA LEU A 658 30.97 -31.59 -17.95
C LEU A 658 31.55 -32.02 -19.31
N ALA A 659 30.74 -32.53 -20.24
CA ALA A 659 31.18 -32.71 -21.63
C ALA A 659 31.36 -31.37 -22.36
N LEU A 660 30.61 -30.33 -21.96
CA LEU A 660 30.75 -28.96 -22.47
C LEU A 660 31.97 -28.22 -21.89
N ARG A 661 32.76 -28.85 -21.00
CA ARG A 661 34.05 -28.32 -20.49
C ARG A 661 35.10 -28.10 -21.60
N GLY A 662 34.83 -28.50 -22.84
CA GLY A 662 35.63 -28.15 -24.03
C GLY A 662 35.12 -26.96 -24.88
N ALA A 663 33.91 -26.43 -24.63
CA ALA A 663 33.22 -25.51 -25.54
C ALA A 663 33.99 -24.18 -25.79
N PRO A 664 33.98 -23.60 -27.01
CA PRO A 664 34.75 -22.40 -27.32
C PRO A 664 34.50 -21.23 -26.37
N ALA A 665 35.55 -20.72 -25.72
CA ALA A 665 35.47 -19.57 -24.82
C ALA A 665 35.36 -18.21 -25.54
N LEU A 666 35.54 -18.18 -26.87
CA LEU A 666 35.41 -17.01 -27.74
C LEU A 666 36.12 -15.74 -27.21
N GLY A 667 37.31 -15.93 -26.61
CA GLY A 667 38.14 -14.85 -26.07
C GLY A 667 37.66 -14.24 -24.75
N ARG A 668 36.77 -14.91 -24.00
CA ARG A 668 36.24 -14.43 -22.71
C ARG A 668 36.82 -15.19 -21.51
N ASP A 669 36.93 -14.47 -20.40
CA ASP A 669 37.49 -14.96 -19.13
C ASP A 669 36.55 -15.88 -18.33
N ARG A 670 35.27 -15.96 -18.71
CA ARG A 670 34.26 -16.86 -18.16
C ARG A 670 33.31 -17.31 -19.29
N ARG A 671 32.71 -18.48 -19.13
CA ARG A 671 31.69 -19.04 -20.03
C ARG A 671 30.58 -19.75 -19.27
N THR A 672 29.39 -19.79 -19.85
CA THR A 672 28.25 -20.55 -19.34
C THR A 672 28.08 -21.85 -20.13
N LEU A 673 27.97 -22.98 -19.42
CA LEU A 673 27.78 -24.30 -19.98
C LEU A 673 26.30 -24.68 -20.04
N VAL A 674 25.54 -24.31 -19.01
CA VAL A 674 24.07 -24.43 -18.94
C VAL A 674 23.50 -23.17 -18.30
N ASP A 675 22.48 -22.60 -18.92
CA ASP A 675 21.57 -21.64 -18.31
C ASP A 675 20.14 -22.19 -18.48
N LEU A 676 19.52 -22.62 -17.39
CA LEU A 676 18.18 -23.21 -17.40
C LEU A 676 17.30 -22.48 -16.39
N GLN A 677 16.15 -21.99 -16.84
CA GLN A 677 15.07 -21.52 -15.99
C GLN A 677 13.78 -22.32 -16.28
N VAL A 678 13.16 -22.84 -15.23
CA VAL A 678 11.83 -23.47 -15.26
C VAL A 678 10.89 -22.63 -14.39
N THR A 679 9.99 -21.87 -15.01
CA THR A 679 8.93 -21.16 -14.30
C THR A 679 7.65 -22.01 -14.31
N THR A 680 7.12 -22.33 -13.13
CA THR A 680 5.79 -22.94 -12.97
C THR A 680 4.83 -21.89 -12.43
N VAL A 681 3.76 -21.60 -13.15
CA VAL A 681 2.65 -20.73 -12.70
C VAL A 681 1.51 -21.62 -12.21
N PHE A 682 0.93 -21.26 -11.06
CA PHE A 682 -0.17 -21.99 -10.41
C PHE A 682 -1.55 -21.37 -10.74
N PRO A 683 -2.68 -22.07 -10.51
CA PRO A 683 -4.02 -21.54 -10.77
C PRO A 683 -4.36 -20.24 -10.01
N ASN A 684 -3.80 -20.06 -8.81
CA ASN A 684 -3.91 -18.84 -8.00
C ASN A 684 -3.02 -17.67 -8.50
N GLY A 685 -2.27 -17.88 -9.59
CA GLY A 685 -1.49 -16.84 -10.28
C GLY A 685 -0.09 -16.62 -9.72
N LEU A 686 0.28 -17.30 -8.63
CA LEU A 686 1.64 -17.29 -8.08
C LEU A 686 2.56 -18.21 -8.90
N ALA A 687 3.86 -17.99 -8.81
CA ALA A 687 4.89 -18.71 -9.55
C ALA A 687 5.97 -19.35 -8.68
N SER A 688 6.70 -20.28 -9.29
CA SER A 688 7.86 -20.97 -8.75
C SER A 688 8.92 -21.02 -9.86
N ARG A 689 10.09 -20.42 -9.62
CA ARG A 689 11.18 -20.22 -10.60
C ARG A 689 12.37 -21.07 -10.18
N TYR A 690 12.53 -22.24 -10.81
CA TYR A 690 13.68 -23.12 -10.60
C TYR A 690 14.78 -22.82 -11.62
N HIS A 691 16.03 -22.74 -11.16
CA HIS A 691 17.19 -22.39 -11.97
C HIS A 691 18.31 -23.43 -11.84
N GLN A 692 18.95 -23.75 -12.96
CA GLN A 692 20.28 -24.36 -13.01
C GLN A 692 21.21 -23.46 -13.81
N VAL A 693 22.20 -22.89 -13.14
CA VAL A 693 23.27 -22.08 -13.76
C VAL A 693 24.58 -22.83 -13.61
N VAL A 694 25.23 -23.17 -14.73
CA VAL A 694 26.52 -23.85 -14.74
C VAL A 694 27.53 -22.99 -15.49
N TYR A 695 28.53 -22.45 -14.79
CA TYR A 695 29.54 -21.57 -15.36
C TYR A 695 30.96 -22.06 -15.09
N GLN A 696 31.93 -21.48 -15.81
CA GLN A 696 33.33 -21.86 -15.73
C GLN A 696 34.24 -20.63 -15.89
N PRO A 697 34.93 -20.18 -14.82
CA PRO A 697 35.99 -19.18 -14.93
C PRO A 697 37.21 -19.77 -15.66
N LEU A 698 37.93 -18.94 -16.41
CA LEU A 698 39.05 -19.33 -17.27
C LEU A 698 40.34 -18.53 -16.98
N THR A 699 40.25 -17.44 -16.20
CA THR A 699 41.39 -16.68 -15.67
C THR A 699 41.32 -16.59 -14.14
N ASP A 700 42.44 -16.28 -13.48
CA ASP A 700 42.48 -16.14 -12.02
C ASP A 700 41.59 -14.99 -11.51
N ALA A 701 41.43 -13.94 -12.32
CA ALA A 701 40.53 -12.82 -12.03
C ALA A 701 39.05 -13.28 -12.05
N ALA A 702 38.64 -14.01 -13.08
CA ALA A 702 37.29 -14.58 -13.15
C ALA A 702 37.05 -15.67 -12.08
N ALA A 703 38.07 -16.41 -11.68
CA ALA A 703 37.99 -17.38 -10.59
C ALA A 703 37.86 -16.71 -9.21
N ALA A 704 38.51 -15.55 -9.02
CA ALA A 704 38.36 -14.74 -7.81
C ALA A 704 36.97 -14.08 -7.74
N GLN A 705 36.48 -13.50 -8.84
CA GLN A 705 35.14 -12.90 -8.93
C GLN A 705 34.03 -13.95 -8.78
N GLY A 706 34.10 -15.04 -9.57
CA GLY A 706 33.12 -16.12 -9.57
C GLY A 706 33.12 -17.00 -8.31
N ARG A 707 33.92 -16.67 -7.29
CA ARG A 707 33.86 -17.27 -5.95
C ARG A 707 32.56 -16.91 -5.23
N GLU A 708 31.88 -15.87 -5.66
CA GLU A 708 30.55 -15.48 -5.20
C GLU A 708 29.57 -15.52 -6.37
N TYR A 709 28.35 -15.97 -6.11
CA TYR A 709 27.21 -15.80 -7.01
C TYR A 709 26.05 -15.21 -6.21
N ALA A 710 25.44 -14.15 -6.75
CA ALA A 710 24.42 -13.36 -6.07
C ALA A 710 23.23 -13.08 -6.98
N PHE A 711 22.01 -13.07 -6.43
CA PHE A 711 20.77 -12.76 -7.14
C PHE A 711 19.74 -12.09 -6.23
N GLY A 712 18.86 -11.27 -6.80
CA GLY A 712 17.80 -10.57 -6.06
C GLY A 712 16.55 -11.43 -5.84
N PHE A 713 15.81 -11.15 -4.76
CA PHE A 713 14.45 -11.65 -4.50
C PHE A 713 13.68 -10.66 -3.61
N GLU A 714 12.34 -10.72 -3.63
CA GLU A 714 11.48 -9.92 -2.77
C GLU A 714 11.17 -10.65 -1.45
N ALA A 715 11.76 -10.21 -0.34
CA ALA A 715 11.74 -10.96 0.90
C ALA A 715 10.44 -10.87 1.71
N ASP A 716 9.48 -10.02 1.30
CA ASP A 716 8.12 -10.00 1.86
C ASP A 716 7.16 -11.01 1.19
N THR A 717 7.52 -11.52 -0.01
CA THR A 717 6.60 -12.27 -0.87
C THR A 717 7.21 -13.49 -1.56
N GLU A 718 8.53 -13.64 -1.64
CA GLU A 718 9.27 -14.78 -2.19
C GLU A 718 10.13 -15.49 -1.12
N THR A 719 10.49 -16.76 -1.36
CA THR A 719 11.56 -17.47 -0.62
C THR A 719 12.55 -18.17 -1.55
N VAL A 720 13.81 -18.20 -1.14
CA VAL A 720 14.89 -18.90 -1.85
C VAL A 720 15.14 -20.28 -1.24
N GLN A 721 15.30 -21.28 -2.11
CA GLN A 721 15.70 -22.66 -1.77
C GLN A 721 16.94 -23.03 -2.57
N LEU A 722 18.08 -23.14 -1.90
CA LEU A 722 19.29 -23.71 -2.51
C LEU A 722 19.12 -25.23 -2.64
N ARG A 723 19.03 -25.75 -3.87
CA ARG A 723 18.90 -27.20 -4.18
C ARG A 723 20.25 -27.88 -4.44
N GLY A 724 21.31 -27.10 -4.61
CA GLY A 724 22.69 -27.59 -4.72
C GLY A 724 23.66 -26.48 -5.16
N ALA A 725 24.89 -26.53 -4.69
CA ALA A 725 25.94 -25.60 -5.11
C ALA A 725 27.29 -26.34 -5.07
N ARG A 726 27.88 -26.57 -6.24
CA ARG A 726 28.98 -27.55 -6.43
C ARG A 726 30.10 -26.99 -7.30
N VAL A 727 31.34 -27.36 -6.97
CA VAL A 727 32.55 -27.03 -7.73
C VAL A 727 33.19 -28.32 -8.22
N TYR A 728 32.96 -28.64 -9.49
CA TYR A 728 33.58 -29.76 -10.19
C TYR A 728 34.99 -29.36 -10.63
N ARG A 729 36.00 -29.91 -9.96
CA ARG A 729 37.42 -29.63 -10.20
C ARG A 729 37.96 -30.32 -11.46
N LYS A 730 39.15 -29.90 -11.90
CA LYS A 730 39.88 -30.57 -13.01
C LYS A 730 40.30 -32.01 -12.71
N ASN A 731 40.64 -32.34 -11.47
CA ASN A 731 41.05 -33.68 -11.01
C ASN A 731 39.89 -34.66 -10.79
N GLY A 732 38.63 -34.26 -11.02
CA GLY A 732 37.43 -35.07 -10.77
C GLY A 732 36.87 -34.98 -9.34
N GLN A 733 37.53 -34.24 -8.45
CA GLN A 733 36.97 -33.87 -7.14
C GLN A 733 35.73 -32.98 -7.32
N VAL A 734 34.76 -33.14 -6.42
CA VAL A 734 33.60 -32.25 -6.31
C VAL A 734 33.60 -31.69 -4.90
N ASP A 735 33.72 -30.37 -4.78
CA ASP A 735 33.48 -29.67 -3.52
C ASP A 735 32.06 -29.10 -3.54
N GLU A 736 31.43 -28.92 -2.37
CA GLU A 736 30.17 -28.18 -2.26
C GLU A 736 30.43 -26.75 -1.71
N ALA A 737 29.45 -25.85 -1.83
CA ALA A 737 29.58 -24.49 -1.33
C ALA A 737 29.80 -24.45 0.19
N ALA A 738 30.55 -23.45 0.66
CA ALA A 738 30.96 -23.37 2.06
C ALA A 738 29.97 -22.55 2.92
N GLU A 739 29.30 -21.57 2.31
CA GLU A 739 28.43 -20.62 3.01
C GLU A 739 27.42 -20.03 2.01
N SER A 740 26.20 -19.75 2.49
CA SER A 740 25.14 -19.10 1.71
C SER A 740 24.19 -18.35 2.65
N GLY A 741 23.69 -17.20 2.23
CA GLY A 741 22.80 -16.37 3.03
C GLY A 741 22.20 -15.23 2.22
N ASP A 742 21.64 -14.24 2.90
CA ASP A 742 20.97 -13.11 2.27
C ASP A 742 21.19 -11.80 3.03
N GLY A 743 21.18 -10.70 2.27
CA GLY A 743 21.47 -9.35 2.76
C GLY A 743 20.56 -8.29 2.16
N PRO A 744 20.58 -7.05 2.70
CA PRO A 744 19.92 -5.91 2.07
C PRO A 744 20.51 -5.65 0.67
N ALA A 745 19.70 -5.13 -0.26
CA ALA A 745 20.20 -4.66 -1.55
C ALA A 745 21.25 -3.53 -1.41
N ASP A 746 22.15 -3.40 -2.39
CA ASP A 746 23.39 -2.59 -2.37
C ASP A 746 23.23 -1.06 -2.21
N ASN A 747 22.03 -0.56 -1.91
CA ASN A 747 21.78 0.85 -1.61
C ASN A 747 21.29 1.06 -0.16
N PRO A 748 22.20 1.33 0.79
CA PRO A 748 21.88 1.59 2.20
C PRO A 748 20.92 2.76 2.46
N GLN A 749 20.67 3.64 1.48
CA GLN A 749 19.74 4.77 1.63
C GLN A 749 18.27 4.35 1.45
N ILE A 750 18.00 3.27 0.72
CA ILE A 750 16.64 2.74 0.48
C ILE A 750 16.41 1.35 1.08
N ALA A 751 17.45 0.64 1.51
CA ALA A 751 17.36 -0.71 2.09
C ALA A 751 16.52 -0.85 3.38
N MET A 752 16.01 0.24 3.94
CA MET A 752 15.03 0.24 5.05
C MET A 752 13.58 0.50 4.60
N TYR A 753 13.35 0.69 3.30
CA TYR A 753 12.08 1.09 2.69
C TYR A 753 11.62 0.18 1.54
N THR A 754 12.42 -0.83 1.17
CA THR A 754 12.08 -1.87 0.19
C THR A 754 12.16 -3.27 0.82
N SER A 755 11.45 -4.24 0.23
CA SER A 755 11.54 -5.67 0.54
C SER A 755 12.76 -6.34 -0.10
N GLN A 756 13.32 -5.72 -1.15
CA GLN A 756 14.33 -6.33 -2.01
C GLN A 756 15.60 -6.72 -1.26
N ARG A 757 15.96 -8.00 -1.35
CA ARG A 757 17.18 -8.58 -0.78
C ARG A 757 18.03 -9.26 -1.85
N VAL A 758 19.31 -9.43 -1.54
CA VAL A 758 20.25 -10.18 -2.37
C VAL A 758 20.61 -11.48 -1.64
N TYR A 759 20.34 -12.62 -2.28
CA TYR A 759 20.80 -13.92 -1.83
C TYR A 759 22.18 -14.21 -2.44
N TYR A 760 23.14 -14.63 -1.63
CA TYR A 760 24.53 -14.88 -2.02
C TYR A 760 24.98 -16.30 -1.64
N VAL A 761 25.80 -16.89 -2.52
CA VAL A 761 26.42 -18.22 -2.35
C VAL A 761 27.93 -18.06 -2.50
N HIS A 762 28.67 -18.39 -1.44
CA HIS A 762 30.12 -18.34 -1.41
C HIS A 762 30.74 -19.73 -1.63
N PHE A 763 31.51 -19.84 -2.70
CA PHE A 763 32.24 -21.05 -3.03
C PHE A 763 33.61 -21.11 -2.31
N PRO A 764 34.18 -22.33 -2.16
CA PRO A 764 35.61 -22.50 -1.92
C PRO A 764 36.45 -21.72 -2.95
N ARG A 765 37.76 -21.53 -2.70
CA ARG A 765 38.65 -20.93 -3.70
C ARG A 765 38.54 -21.70 -5.02
N LEU A 766 38.10 -21.02 -6.08
CA LEU A 766 38.06 -21.55 -7.44
C LEU A 766 39.44 -21.42 -8.11
N PHE A 767 39.69 -22.25 -9.12
CA PHE A 767 40.85 -22.12 -10.00
C PHE A 767 40.41 -22.04 -11.47
N PRO A 768 41.24 -21.46 -12.37
CA PRO A 768 40.96 -21.41 -13.80
C PRO A 768 40.60 -22.77 -14.38
N GLY A 769 39.38 -22.88 -14.91
CA GLY A 769 38.84 -24.08 -15.55
C GLY A 769 38.17 -25.10 -14.61
N ASP A 770 37.93 -24.78 -13.34
CA ASP A 770 36.92 -25.49 -12.54
C ASP A 770 35.50 -25.17 -13.08
N VAL A 771 34.53 -26.07 -12.90
CA VAL A 771 33.14 -25.86 -13.32
C VAL A 771 32.25 -25.73 -12.09
N VAL A 772 31.52 -24.63 -11.98
CA VAL A 772 30.57 -24.36 -10.90
C VAL A 772 29.16 -24.68 -11.37
N GLU A 773 28.43 -25.49 -10.61
CA GLU A 773 26.98 -25.68 -10.73
C GLU A 773 26.28 -24.98 -9.56
N LEU A 774 25.24 -24.21 -9.87
CA LEU A 774 24.30 -23.66 -8.91
C LEU A 774 22.88 -24.09 -9.28
N LEU A 775 22.19 -24.73 -8.35
CA LEU A 775 20.78 -25.13 -8.42
C LEU A 775 20.01 -24.39 -7.34
N TYR A 776 19.07 -23.52 -7.72
CA TYR A 776 18.23 -22.80 -6.75
C TYR A 776 16.79 -22.71 -7.24
N ARG A 777 15.89 -22.36 -6.33
CA ARG A 777 14.50 -22.03 -6.64
C ARG A 777 14.09 -20.79 -5.88
N THR A 778 13.46 -19.84 -6.55
CA THR A 778 12.72 -18.75 -5.91
C THR A 778 11.23 -19.08 -6.03
N GLU A 779 10.50 -19.14 -4.91
CA GLU A 779 9.05 -19.41 -4.90
C GLU A 779 8.30 -18.22 -4.35
N ASP A 780 7.26 -17.76 -5.05
CA ASP A 780 6.29 -16.82 -4.49
C ASP A 780 5.56 -17.54 -3.32
N VAL A 781 5.72 -17.06 -2.10
CA VAL A 781 5.07 -17.58 -0.88
C VAL A 781 3.95 -16.68 -0.36
N ALA A 782 3.68 -15.56 -1.04
CA ALA A 782 2.58 -14.67 -0.74
C ALA A 782 1.24 -15.45 -0.58
N PRO A 783 0.33 -15.02 0.32
CA PRO A 783 -0.96 -15.71 0.50
C PRO A 783 -1.86 -15.70 -0.76
N ARG A 784 -1.67 -14.72 -1.65
CA ARG A 784 -2.31 -14.57 -2.97
C ARG A 784 -1.40 -13.78 -3.92
N ASN A 785 -1.59 -13.92 -5.23
CA ASN A 785 -0.99 -12.98 -6.20
C ASN A 785 -1.67 -11.59 -6.02
N ALA A 786 -0.89 -10.58 -5.61
CA ALA A 786 -1.37 -9.21 -5.37
C ALA A 786 -1.92 -8.50 -6.63
N PHE A 787 -1.60 -9.04 -7.81
CA PHE A 787 -2.00 -8.59 -9.14
C PHE A 787 -3.09 -9.50 -9.79
N ALA A 788 -3.54 -10.53 -9.06
CA ALA A 788 -4.56 -11.54 -9.41
C ALA A 788 -4.32 -12.29 -10.73
N ASP A 789 -4.85 -11.77 -11.85
CA ASP A 789 -4.74 -12.41 -13.18
C ASP A 789 -3.48 -11.98 -13.94
N TYR A 790 -2.80 -10.92 -13.49
CA TYR A 790 -1.53 -10.52 -14.09
C TYR A 790 -0.39 -11.49 -13.71
N PHE A 791 0.26 -12.01 -14.75
CA PHE A 791 1.61 -12.54 -14.71
C PHE A 791 2.39 -11.94 -15.89
N GLY A 792 3.67 -11.65 -15.71
CA GLY A 792 4.53 -11.14 -16.78
C GLY A 792 6.00 -11.29 -16.44
N GLU A 793 6.78 -11.88 -17.36
CA GLU A 793 8.17 -12.30 -17.12
C GLU A 793 9.00 -12.09 -18.40
N VAL A 794 10.28 -11.72 -18.24
CA VAL A 794 11.23 -11.46 -19.33
C VAL A 794 12.52 -12.23 -19.03
N VAL A 795 12.81 -13.26 -19.82
CA VAL A 795 13.95 -14.17 -19.63
C VAL A 795 14.96 -13.99 -20.75
N TYR A 796 16.08 -13.33 -20.45
CA TYR A 796 17.18 -13.13 -21.39
C TYR A 796 18.00 -14.41 -21.52
N MET A 797 18.10 -14.97 -22.73
CA MET A 797 18.85 -16.20 -23.00
C MET A 797 20.23 -15.94 -23.62
N GLN A 798 20.49 -14.71 -24.07
CA GLN A 798 21.81 -14.23 -24.46
C GLN A 798 22.44 -13.37 -23.37
N SER A 799 23.78 -13.40 -23.25
CA SER A 799 24.51 -12.60 -22.27
C SER A 799 25.81 -12.04 -22.86
N GLN A 800 26.64 -11.39 -22.02
CA GLN A 800 27.99 -10.96 -22.40
C GLN A 800 28.98 -12.12 -22.54
N GLU A 801 28.61 -13.36 -22.19
CA GLU A 801 29.45 -14.56 -22.20
C GLU A 801 28.91 -15.60 -23.20
N PRO A 802 29.75 -16.51 -23.74
CA PRO A 802 29.26 -17.62 -24.54
C PRO A 802 28.40 -18.56 -23.68
N VAL A 803 27.20 -18.89 -24.15
CA VAL A 803 26.26 -19.80 -23.48
C VAL A 803 26.07 -21.05 -24.32
N SER A 804 26.63 -22.17 -23.84
CA SER A 804 26.70 -23.43 -24.60
C SER A 804 25.32 -24.10 -24.74
N TYR A 805 24.48 -23.98 -23.70
CA TYR A 805 23.10 -24.46 -23.68
C TYR A 805 22.25 -23.47 -22.88
N ALA A 806 21.18 -22.95 -23.48
CA ALA A 806 20.20 -22.09 -22.83
C ALA A 806 18.80 -22.70 -22.98
N GLU A 807 18.04 -22.84 -21.90
CA GLU A 807 16.66 -23.33 -21.93
C GLU A 807 15.73 -22.55 -20.99
N TYR A 808 14.59 -22.13 -21.50
CA TYR A 808 13.47 -21.62 -20.72
C TYR A 808 12.28 -22.57 -20.85
N VAL A 809 11.71 -22.98 -19.72
CA VAL A 809 10.51 -23.81 -19.64
C VAL A 809 9.45 -23.06 -18.84
N LEU A 810 8.28 -22.84 -19.43
CA LEU A 810 7.13 -22.27 -18.73
C LEU A 810 6.01 -23.32 -18.64
N MET A 811 5.65 -23.68 -17.40
CA MET A 811 4.54 -24.58 -17.08
C MET A 811 3.37 -23.76 -16.55
N THR A 812 2.21 -23.82 -17.20
CA THR A 812 1.04 -22.97 -16.89
C THR A 812 -0.26 -23.76 -16.73
N PRO A 813 -1.27 -23.26 -16.00
CA PRO A 813 -2.56 -23.91 -15.90
C PRO A 813 -3.43 -23.57 -17.13
N LYS A 814 -4.18 -24.54 -17.66
CA LYS A 814 -5.07 -24.33 -18.81
C LYS A 814 -6.23 -23.36 -18.55
N SER A 815 -6.50 -23.01 -17.30
CA SER A 815 -7.48 -21.98 -16.92
C SER A 815 -7.02 -20.54 -17.20
N ARG A 816 -5.73 -20.30 -17.47
CA ARG A 816 -5.19 -18.97 -17.77
C ARG A 816 -4.59 -18.95 -19.19
N THR A 817 -4.77 -17.83 -19.89
CA THR A 817 -4.18 -17.62 -21.23
C THR A 817 -2.85 -16.88 -21.11
N PHE A 818 -1.85 -17.29 -21.90
CA PHE A 818 -0.52 -16.68 -21.93
C PHE A 818 -0.14 -16.31 -23.37
N HIS A 819 0.50 -15.17 -23.51
CA HIS A 819 0.95 -14.58 -24.77
C HIS A 819 2.47 -14.39 -24.71
N PHE A 820 3.15 -14.58 -25.83
CA PHE A 820 4.61 -14.56 -25.94
C PHE A 820 5.05 -13.59 -27.04
N ASN A 821 6.26 -13.05 -26.92
CA ASN A 821 6.92 -12.35 -28.03
C ASN A 821 7.31 -13.33 -29.16
N GLN A 822 7.96 -12.82 -30.20
CA GLN A 822 8.68 -13.63 -31.18
C GLN A 822 10.18 -13.55 -30.83
N PRO A 823 10.76 -14.53 -30.12
CA PRO A 823 12.08 -14.36 -29.50
C PRO A 823 13.19 -14.16 -30.54
N ALA A 824 13.91 -13.04 -30.46
CA ALA A 824 15.04 -12.72 -31.32
C ALA A 824 16.34 -13.45 -30.91
N ILE A 825 16.25 -14.76 -30.68
CA ILE A 825 17.35 -15.61 -30.16
C ILE A 825 17.91 -16.47 -31.30
N PRO A 826 19.22 -16.42 -31.59
CA PRO A 826 19.84 -17.27 -32.62
C PRO A 826 19.60 -18.77 -32.37
N GLY A 827 19.04 -19.45 -33.37
CA GLY A 827 18.86 -20.91 -33.34
C GLY A 827 17.84 -21.43 -32.32
N VAL A 828 17.00 -20.59 -31.73
CA VAL A 828 16.02 -21.03 -30.73
C VAL A 828 14.94 -21.95 -31.33
N VAL A 829 14.67 -23.05 -30.65
CA VAL A 829 13.58 -23.98 -30.95
C VAL A 829 12.51 -23.85 -29.88
N ARG A 830 11.29 -23.51 -30.28
CA ARG A 830 10.10 -23.53 -29.39
C ARG A 830 9.31 -24.83 -29.58
N THR A 831 8.91 -25.46 -28.49
CA THR A 831 7.99 -26.62 -28.49
C THR A 831 6.92 -26.46 -27.41
N ALA A 832 5.67 -26.79 -27.74
CA ALA A 832 4.55 -26.79 -26.80
C ALA A 832 4.02 -28.21 -26.57
N ALA A 833 3.59 -28.52 -25.36
CA ALA A 833 2.95 -29.77 -24.96
C ALA A 833 1.83 -29.52 -23.93
N GLU A 834 0.96 -30.49 -23.72
CA GLU A 834 -0.04 -30.47 -22.66
C GLU A 834 0.03 -31.74 -21.82
N GLN A 835 -0.09 -31.59 -20.50
CA GLN A 835 0.06 -32.68 -19.52
C GLN A 835 -0.92 -32.47 -18.37
N GLY A 836 -1.96 -33.30 -18.29
CA GLY A 836 -3.07 -33.08 -17.38
C GLY A 836 -3.72 -31.71 -17.61
N ASP A 837 -3.90 -30.94 -16.54
CA ASP A 837 -4.44 -29.57 -16.58
C ASP A 837 -3.38 -28.49 -16.86
N GLN A 838 -2.13 -28.88 -17.14
CA GLN A 838 -1.05 -27.95 -17.50
C GLN A 838 -0.79 -27.90 -19.01
N ARG A 839 -0.29 -26.73 -19.45
CA ARG A 839 0.42 -26.54 -20.72
C ARG A 839 1.88 -26.25 -20.42
N ILE A 840 2.78 -26.78 -21.25
CA ILE A 840 4.24 -26.66 -21.10
C ILE A 840 4.79 -26.07 -22.39
N GLU A 841 5.46 -24.94 -22.29
CA GLU A 841 6.11 -24.21 -23.39
C GLU A 841 7.61 -24.20 -23.13
N ARG A 842 8.42 -24.71 -24.08
CA ARG A 842 9.87 -24.80 -23.95
C ARG A 842 10.55 -24.04 -25.07
N PHE A 843 11.62 -23.34 -24.74
CA PHE A 843 12.47 -22.58 -25.64
C PHE A 843 13.91 -23.01 -25.42
N VAL A 844 14.56 -23.60 -26.42
CA VAL A 844 15.93 -24.15 -26.31
C VAL A 844 16.84 -23.50 -27.35
N ALA A 845 17.99 -22.99 -26.92
CA ALA A 845 19.05 -22.47 -27.77
C ALA A 845 20.40 -23.09 -27.39
N ARG A 846 21.36 -23.06 -28.32
CA ARG A 846 22.68 -23.71 -28.18
C ARG A 846 23.77 -22.83 -28.78
N ASP A 847 24.98 -22.96 -28.24
CA ASP A 847 26.20 -22.34 -28.76
C ASP A 847 26.05 -20.81 -29.02
N LEU A 848 25.34 -20.13 -28.13
CA LEU A 848 25.07 -18.69 -28.23
C LEU A 848 26.35 -17.90 -28.03
N ALA A 849 26.72 -17.12 -29.05
CA ALA A 849 27.89 -16.25 -29.02
C ALA A 849 27.73 -15.09 -28.01
N PRO A 850 28.83 -14.66 -27.36
CA PRO A 850 28.81 -13.56 -26.40
C PRO A 850 28.48 -12.23 -27.08
N VAL A 851 27.77 -11.38 -26.34
CA VAL A 851 27.40 -10.05 -26.82
C VAL A 851 28.45 -9.02 -26.38
N ASP A 852 29.36 -8.67 -27.30
CA ASP A 852 30.43 -7.68 -27.08
C ASP A 852 29.88 -6.30 -26.67
N PRO A 853 30.34 -5.67 -25.57
CA PRO A 853 30.01 -4.27 -25.28
C PRO A 853 30.77 -3.30 -26.20
N GLU A 854 30.07 -2.32 -26.76
CA GLU A 854 30.67 -1.13 -27.39
C GLU A 854 30.37 0.12 -26.53
N PRO A 855 31.30 1.09 -26.36
CA PRO A 855 31.03 2.30 -25.58
C PRO A 855 29.81 3.07 -26.14
N LEU A 856 28.97 3.65 -25.28
CA LEU A 856 27.74 4.36 -25.69
C LEU A 856 26.81 3.55 -26.63
N GLN A 857 26.82 2.22 -26.56
CA GLN A 857 25.75 1.43 -27.20
C GLN A 857 24.40 1.62 -26.47
N PRO A 858 23.26 1.30 -27.11
CA PRO A 858 21.98 1.15 -26.39
C PRO A 858 22.08 0.17 -25.20
N PRO A 859 21.20 0.25 -24.19
CA PRO A 859 21.20 -0.70 -23.08
C PRO A 859 21.01 -2.15 -23.55
N PHE A 860 21.75 -3.10 -22.96
CA PHE A 860 21.71 -4.53 -23.32
C PHE A 860 20.28 -5.10 -23.36
N ALA A 861 19.43 -4.71 -22.41
CA ALA A 861 18.04 -5.15 -22.30
C ALA A 861 17.14 -4.77 -23.51
N SER A 862 17.62 -3.95 -24.45
CA SER A 862 16.92 -3.61 -25.70
C SER A 862 17.31 -4.46 -26.92
N PHE A 863 18.30 -5.36 -26.80
CA PHE A 863 18.72 -6.23 -27.91
C PHE A 863 19.32 -7.59 -27.53
N LEU A 864 19.42 -7.94 -26.23
CA LEU A 864 19.67 -9.33 -25.83
C LEU A 864 18.44 -10.19 -26.21
N GLY A 865 18.69 -11.27 -26.95
CA GLY A 865 17.65 -12.24 -27.31
C GLY A 865 17.02 -12.84 -26.05
N HIS A 866 15.70 -12.74 -25.96
CA HIS A 866 14.94 -13.07 -24.75
C HIS A 866 13.53 -13.59 -25.08
N VAL A 867 12.94 -14.32 -24.14
CA VAL A 867 11.52 -14.69 -24.16
C VAL A 867 10.77 -13.73 -23.24
N HIS A 868 9.77 -13.03 -23.78
CA HIS A 868 8.83 -12.22 -23.00
C HIS A 868 7.46 -12.89 -23.03
N VAL A 869 6.86 -13.05 -21.85
CA VAL A 869 5.54 -13.67 -21.66
C VAL A 869 4.66 -12.80 -20.76
N SER A 870 3.35 -12.79 -21.02
CA SER A 870 2.35 -12.25 -20.09
C SER A 870 0.96 -12.85 -20.30
N THR A 871 0.10 -12.72 -19.29
CA THR A 871 -1.35 -12.99 -19.41
C THR A 871 -2.09 -11.91 -20.20
N TYR A 872 -1.52 -10.71 -20.40
CA TYR A 872 -2.13 -9.67 -21.25
C TYR A 872 -1.56 -9.64 -22.66
N LYS A 873 -2.45 -9.71 -23.65
CA LYS A 873 -2.10 -9.64 -25.07
C LYS A 873 -1.74 -8.23 -25.52
N SER A 874 -2.44 -7.22 -25.00
CA SER A 874 -2.35 -5.85 -25.49
C SER A 874 -2.30 -4.80 -24.39
N TRP A 875 -1.73 -3.64 -24.71
CA TRP A 875 -1.62 -2.50 -23.81
C TRP A 875 -3.00 -1.96 -23.38
N ASP A 876 -4.04 -2.16 -24.19
CA ASP A 876 -5.42 -1.85 -23.82
C ASP A 876 -5.89 -2.67 -22.62
N ASP A 877 -5.53 -3.95 -22.55
CA ASP A 877 -5.99 -4.86 -21.50
C ASP A 877 -5.22 -4.60 -20.20
N MET A 878 -3.89 -4.52 -20.33
CA MET A 878 -2.97 -4.22 -19.24
C MET A 878 -3.24 -2.83 -18.63
N GLY A 879 -3.40 -1.79 -19.45
CA GLY A 879 -3.64 -0.42 -18.95
C GLY A 879 -5.03 -0.22 -18.35
N LYS A 880 -6.07 -0.93 -18.82
CA LYS A 880 -7.38 -0.97 -18.14
C LYS A 880 -7.28 -1.61 -16.76
N TRP A 881 -6.59 -2.75 -16.66
CA TRP A 881 -6.37 -3.43 -15.38
C TRP A 881 -5.57 -2.55 -14.41
N TYR A 882 -4.48 -1.93 -14.87
CA TYR A 882 -3.68 -1.02 -14.03
C TYR A 882 -4.49 0.22 -13.61
N TRP A 883 -5.27 0.83 -14.51
CA TRP A 883 -6.19 1.90 -14.12
C TRP A 883 -7.22 1.43 -13.07
N GLY A 884 -7.77 0.23 -13.22
CA GLY A 884 -8.61 -0.41 -12.20
C GLY A 884 -7.96 -0.51 -10.82
N LEU A 885 -6.66 -0.83 -10.78
CA LEU A 885 -5.84 -0.91 -9.56
C LEU A 885 -5.57 0.47 -8.92
N VAL A 886 -5.37 1.52 -9.72
CA VAL A 886 -4.88 2.83 -9.24
C VAL A 886 -5.89 3.98 -9.21
N LYS A 887 -7.04 3.90 -9.92
CA LYS A 887 -8.01 5.01 -10.06
C LYS A 887 -8.40 5.70 -8.73
N ASP A 888 -8.65 4.92 -7.69
CA ASP A 888 -9.07 5.38 -6.35
C ASP A 888 -7.99 6.23 -5.64
N GLN A 889 -6.74 6.20 -6.11
CA GLN A 889 -5.65 6.97 -5.52
C GLN A 889 -5.65 8.44 -5.97
N PHE A 890 -6.34 8.75 -7.08
CA PHE A 890 -6.41 10.09 -7.70
C PHE A 890 -7.56 10.97 -7.18
N VAL A 891 -8.07 10.69 -5.98
CA VAL A 891 -9.17 11.48 -5.37
C VAL A 891 -8.60 12.59 -4.48
N ALA A 892 -9.04 13.83 -4.72
CA ALA A 892 -8.66 15.00 -3.94
C ALA A 892 -9.63 15.22 -2.76
N ASP A 893 -9.09 15.31 -1.55
CA ASP A 893 -9.82 15.73 -0.34
C ASP A 893 -9.91 17.28 -0.26
N ASP A 894 -10.75 17.80 0.64
CA ASP A 894 -10.93 19.25 0.84
C ASP A 894 -9.64 20.03 1.18
N GLU A 895 -8.56 19.35 1.59
CA GLU A 895 -7.25 19.96 1.81
C GLU A 895 -6.40 20.05 0.54
N VAL A 896 -6.30 18.98 -0.25
CA VAL A 896 -5.68 19.01 -1.59
C VAL A 896 -6.37 20.08 -2.43
N LYS A 897 -7.72 20.13 -2.42
CA LYS A 897 -8.51 21.17 -3.11
C LYS A 897 -8.19 22.57 -2.62
N ARG A 898 -8.14 22.78 -1.30
CA ARG A 898 -7.75 24.07 -0.71
C ARG A 898 -6.32 24.45 -1.10
N ARG A 899 -5.36 23.52 -1.10
CA ARG A 899 -3.96 23.81 -1.46
C ARG A 899 -3.81 24.11 -2.94
N VAL A 900 -4.54 23.42 -3.82
CA VAL A 900 -4.62 23.78 -5.24
C VAL A 900 -5.14 25.23 -5.39
N ALA A 901 -6.23 25.60 -4.70
CA ALA A 901 -6.76 26.98 -4.70
C ALA A 901 -5.90 28.02 -3.93
N GLU A 902 -4.92 27.59 -3.13
CA GLU A 902 -3.88 28.44 -2.55
C GLU A 902 -2.73 28.66 -3.54
N VAL A 903 -2.24 27.60 -4.19
CA VAL A 903 -1.10 27.60 -5.13
C VAL A 903 -1.46 28.25 -6.47
N THR A 904 -2.67 28.05 -6.98
CA THR A 904 -3.15 28.62 -8.25
C THR A 904 -3.77 30.02 -8.10
N ARG A 905 -3.68 30.64 -6.92
CA ARG A 905 -4.39 31.89 -6.60
C ARG A 905 -3.86 33.06 -7.43
N GLY A 906 -4.73 33.60 -8.29
CA GLY A 906 -4.39 34.72 -9.17
C GLY A 906 -3.64 34.32 -10.44
N LEU A 907 -3.33 33.03 -10.63
CA LEU A 907 -2.72 32.52 -11.85
C LEU A 907 -3.80 32.33 -12.92
N THR A 908 -3.56 32.86 -14.12
CA THR A 908 -4.61 33.00 -15.15
C THR A 908 -4.49 31.98 -16.28
N THR A 909 -3.26 31.61 -16.63
CA THR A 909 -2.96 30.64 -17.68
C THR A 909 -2.83 29.22 -17.12
N GLU A 910 -2.97 28.19 -17.96
CA GLU A 910 -2.66 26.82 -17.57
C GLU A 910 -1.16 26.66 -17.23
N ALA A 911 -0.27 27.26 -18.02
CA ALA A 911 1.18 27.14 -17.83
C ALA A 911 1.66 27.65 -16.47
N GLU A 912 1.12 28.77 -15.97
CA GLU A 912 1.40 29.27 -14.61
C GLU A 912 0.95 28.27 -13.54
N LYS A 913 -0.26 27.71 -13.68
CA LYS A 913 -0.84 26.74 -12.73
C LYS A 913 -0.08 25.41 -12.73
N VAL A 914 0.28 24.90 -13.91
CA VAL A 914 1.06 23.66 -14.06
C VAL A 914 2.40 23.80 -13.35
N ARG A 915 3.13 24.87 -13.64
CA ARG A 915 4.40 25.19 -12.99
C ARG A 915 4.24 25.31 -11.47
N ALA A 916 3.28 26.10 -10.99
CA ALA A 916 3.12 26.32 -9.55
C ALA A 916 2.75 25.03 -8.79
N ILE A 917 2.00 24.12 -9.40
CA ILE A 917 1.68 22.80 -8.83
C ILE A 917 2.89 21.86 -8.88
N TYR A 918 3.65 21.85 -9.97
CA TYR A 918 4.89 21.09 -10.10
C TYR A 918 5.96 21.55 -9.09
N ASP A 919 6.27 22.85 -9.06
CA ASP A 919 7.19 23.49 -8.10
C ASP A 919 6.78 23.12 -6.65
N TYR A 920 5.48 23.17 -6.33
CA TYR A 920 4.97 22.77 -5.02
C TYR A 920 5.22 21.30 -4.71
N VAL A 921 4.88 20.35 -5.60
CA VAL A 921 5.08 18.92 -5.33
C VAL A 921 6.56 18.57 -5.23
N VAL A 922 7.39 19.11 -6.12
CA VAL A 922 8.84 18.89 -6.09
C VAL A 922 9.45 19.39 -4.78
N GLN A 923 9.15 20.63 -4.37
CA GLN A 923 9.75 21.24 -3.17
C GLN A 923 9.13 20.80 -1.83
N ARG A 924 7.90 20.27 -1.83
CA ARG A 924 7.14 19.95 -0.58
C ARG A 924 6.83 18.47 -0.38
N THR A 925 7.20 17.59 -1.31
CA THR A 925 7.08 16.14 -1.16
C THR A 925 8.43 15.49 -1.40
N ARG A 926 9.08 14.98 -0.34
CA ARG A 926 10.43 14.37 -0.46
C ARG A 926 10.36 13.00 -1.14
N TYR A 927 11.34 12.69 -2.00
CA TYR A 927 11.45 11.35 -2.58
C TYR A 927 11.81 10.28 -1.52
N VAL A 928 10.95 9.27 -1.34
CA VAL A 928 11.17 8.09 -0.47
C VAL A 928 10.49 6.87 -1.09
N ALA A 929 11.28 5.88 -1.52
CA ALA A 929 10.81 4.65 -2.16
C ALA A 929 10.25 3.64 -1.14
N LEU A 930 8.92 3.62 -0.94
CA LEU A 930 8.21 2.70 -0.02
C LEU A 930 7.52 1.58 -0.80
N GLU A 931 8.28 0.56 -1.19
CA GLU A 931 7.92 -0.36 -2.27
C GLU A 931 7.40 -1.74 -1.79
N PHE A 932 6.95 -1.83 -0.54
CA PHE A 932 6.50 -3.09 0.07
C PHE A 932 5.25 -3.69 -0.60
N GLY A 933 5.31 -4.98 -0.96
CA GLY A 933 4.23 -5.74 -1.58
C GLY A 933 3.56 -5.01 -2.76
N ILE A 934 2.22 -4.85 -2.68
CA ILE A 934 1.45 -4.18 -3.74
C ILE A 934 1.84 -2.70 -3.92
N HIS A 935 2.45 -2.07 -2.91
CA HIS A 935 2.96 -0.70 -2.98
C HIS A 935 4.30 -0.58 -3.72
N GLY A 936 4.87 -1.66 -4.26
CA GLY A 936 5.82 -1.56 -5.37
C GLY A 936 5.19 -0.95 -6.64
N PHE A 937 3.90 -1.25 -6.90
CA PHE A 937 3.23 -0.91 -8.17
C PHE A 937 2.02 0.02 -8.03
N LYS A 938 1.30 -0.03 -6.90
CA LYS A 938 0.14 0.80 -6.59
C LYS A 938 0.58 2.00 -5.73
N PRO A 939 0.35 3.25 -6.15
CA PRO A 939 0.64 4.42 -5.31
C PRO A 939 -0.27 4.45 -4.07
N TYR A 940 0.11 5.25 -3.09
CA TYR A 940 -0.76 5.60 -1.95
C TYR A 940 -1.83 6.62 -2.38
N ARG A 941 -2.84 6.87 -1.53
CA ARG A 941 -3.90 7.84 -1.84
C ARG A 941 -3.34 9.27 -1.88
N CYS A 942 -3.79 10.10 -2.83
CA CYS A 942 -3.34 11.49 -2.95
C CYS A 942 -3.40 12.27 -1.64
N ALA A 943 -4.51 12.16 -0.87
CA ALA A 943 -4.65 12.80 0.44
C ALA A 943 -3.57 12.33 1.44
N GLN A 944 -3.25 11.02 1.46
CA GLN A 944 -2.24 10.44 2.34
C GLN A 944 -0.82 10.88 1.94
N ILE A 945 -0.50 10.92 0.65
CA ILE A 945 0.78 11.41 0.12
C ILE A 945 0.96 12.89 0.48
N PHE A 946 -0.09 13.69 0.29
CA PHE A 946 -0.11 15.11 0.64
C PHE A 946 0.09 15.33 2.14
N ALA A 947 -0.65 14.59 2.99
CA ALA A 947 -0.60 14.74 4.45
C ALA A 947 0.77 14.35 5.04
N ARG A 948 1.44 13.33 4.49
CA ARG A 948 2.74 12.84 4.99
C ARG A 948 3.96 13.60 4.43
N GLY A 949 3.83 14.26 3.26
CA GLY A 949 4.90 15.08 2.68
C GLY A 949 6.11 14.30 2.12
N PHE A 950 5.90 13.05 1.71
CA PHE A 950 6.90 12.22 1.03
C PHE A 950 6.23 11.14 0.15
N GLY A 951 6.99 10.56 -0.78
CA GLY A 951 6.55 9.44 -1.61
C GLY A 951 7.55 9.13 -2.73
N ASP A 952 7.26 8.08 -3.48
CA ASP A 952 8.08 7.60 -4.61
C ASP A 952 7.64 8.19 -5.97
N CYS A 953 8.04 7.55 -7.07
CA CYS A 953 7.73 8.01 -8.43
C CYS A 953 6.23 8.03 -8.72
N LYS A 954 5.55 6.90 -8.51
CA LYS A 954 4.11 6.74 -8.71
C LYS A 954 3.31 7.60 -7.73
N ASP A 955 3.79 7.80 -6.51
CA ASP A 955 3.17 8.72 -5.54
C ASP A 955 3.28 10.19 -5.98
N LYS A 956 4.48 10.68 -6.32
CA LYS A 956 4.67 12.08 -6.76
C LYS A 956 3.94 12.35 -8.09
N ALA A 957 3.93 11.38 -9.01
CA ALA A 957 3.11 11.43 -10.22
C ALA A 957 1.60 11.50 -9.92
N THR A 958 1.11 10.67 -8.99
CA THR A 958 -0.30 10.66 -8.56
C THR A 958 -0.71 12.00 -7.95
N LEU A 959 0.15 12.58 -7.11
CA LEU A 959 -0.08 13.89 -6.50
C LEU A 959 -0.13 15.02 -7.54
N ILE A 960 0.81 15.07 -8.50
CA ILE A 960 0.80 16.04 -9.61
C ILE A 960 -0.50 15.91 -10.43
N VAL A 961 -0.82 14.72 -10.92
CA VAL A 961 -2.03 14.48 -11.74
C VAL A 961 -3.32 14.87 -10.99
N THR A 962 -3.40 14.57 -9.69
CA THR A 962 -4.59 14.88 -8.89
C THR A 962 -4.73 16.40 -8.65
N MET A 963 -3.63 17.08 -8.31
CA MET A 963 -3.63 18.53 -8.12
C MET A 963 -3.92 19.29 -9.42
N LEU A 964 -3.42 18.82 -10.57
CA LEU A 964 -3.71 19.41 -11.88
C LEU A 964 -5.18 19.24 -12.29
N LYS A 965 -5.75 18.03 -12.12
CA LYS A 965 -7.17 17.77 -12.40
C LYS A 965 -8.09 18.70 -11.61
N GLU A 966 -7.81 18.89 -10.32
CA GLU A 966 -8.55 19.81 -9.45
C GLU A 966 -8.38 21.29 -9.86
N ALA A 967 -7.23 21.66 -10.45
CA ALA A 967 -7.03 22.99 -11.04
C ALA A 967 -7.79 23.22 -12.36
N GLY A 968 -8.56 22.20 -12.82
CA GLY A 968 -9.28 22.18 -14.09
C GLY A 968 -8.44 21.71 -15.28
N ILE A 969 -7.24 21.17 -15.05
CA ILE A 969 -6.25 20.86 -16.10
C ILE A 969 -6.21 19.33 -16.30
N PRO A 970 -6.67 18.80 -17.46
CA PRO A 970 -6.58 17.38 -17.76
C PRO A 970 -5.15 16.87 -17.67
N SER A 971 -4.96 15.72 -17.04
CA SER A 971 -3.65 15.08 -16.89
C SER A 971 -3.77 13.58 -16.64
N THR A 972 -2.71 12.84 -16.95
CA THR A 972 -2.65 11.37 -16.89
C THR A 972 -1.37 10.90 -16.23
N ILE A 973 -1.40 9.78 -15.51
CA ILE A 973 -0.16 9.11 -15.08
C ILE A 973 0.47 8.42 -16.30
N VAL A 974 1.79 8.40 -16.36
CA VAL A 974 2.57 7.67 -17.35
C VAL A 974 3.53 6.76 -16.61
N ILE A 975 3.41 5.45 -16.79
CA ILE A 975 4.46 4.52 -16.36
C ILE A 975 5.53 4.48 -17.45
N LEU A 976 6.80 4.55 -17.06
CA LEU A 976 7.96 4.61 -17.95
C LEU A 976 8.83 3.36 -17.80
N ARG A 977 9.40 2.95 -18.93
CA ARG A 977 10.65 2.22 -19.00
C ARG A 977 11.73 3.24 -19.35
N THR A 978 12.61 3.52 -18.40
CA THR A 978 13.66 4.54 -18.54
C THR A 978 14.57 4.24 -19.73
N GLY A 979 15.13 5.29 -20.35
CA GLY A 979 16.13 5.18 -21.40
C GLY A 979 17.40 4.42 -20.98
N MET A 980 17.59 4.19 -19.68
CA MET A 980 18.64 3.33 -19.11
C MET A 980 18.35 1.83 -19.24
N ARG A 981 17.07 1.42 -19.35
CA ARG A 981 16.66 0.07 -19.77
C ARG A 981 16.50 -0.06 -21.29
N GLY A 982 16.37 1.07 -21.98
CA GLY A 982 16.28 1.14 -23.45
C GLY A 982 14.92 0.73 -23.99
N ASP A 983 14.80 0.65 -25.31
CA ASP A 983 13.56 0.24 -25.98
C ASP A 983 13.12 -1.19 -25.60
N PHE A 984 11.85 -1.50 -25.88
CA PHE A 984 11.24 -2.81 -25.68
C PHE A 984 10.12 -3.04 -26.71
N GLU A 985 9.77 -4.29 -27.03
CA GLU A 985 8.70 -4.59 -27.98
C GLU A 985 7.30 -4.22 -27.48
N SER A 986 6.38 -4.09 -28.43
CA SER A 986 4.98 -3.69 -28.20
C SER A 986 4.00 -4.85 -28.04
N SER A 987 4.46 -6.11 -27.99
CA SER A 987 3.60 -7.29 -27.79
C SER A 987 4.41 -8.51 -27.29
N PRO A 988 3.99 -9.22 -26.22
CA PRO A 988 2.80 -8.99 -25.39
C PRO A 988 2.91 -7.71 -24.55
N ALA A 989 1.91 -7.43 -23.72
CA ALA A 989 1.90 -6.25 -22.85
C ALA A 989 2.06 -6.67 -21.39
N SER A 990 2.97 -6.06 -20.64
CA SER A 990 3.15 -6.36 -19.21
C SER A 990 3.79 -5.20 -18.44
N LEU A 991 3.71 -5.22 -17.10
CA LEU A 991 4.41 -4.24 -16.25
C LEU A 991 5.92 -4.51 -16.15
N ALA A 992 6.37 -5.76 -16.34
CA ALA A 992 7.76 -6.18 -16.09
C ALA A 992 8.86 -5.34 -16.79
N PRO A 993 8.64 -4.73 -17.98
CA PRO A 993 9.64 -3.86 -18.62
C PRO A 993 9.82 -2.49 -17.94
N PHE A 994 8.84 -2.00 -17.18
CA PHE A 994 8.76 -0.63 -16.64
C PHE A 994 9.49 -0.49 -15.29
N ASP A 995 9.91 0.72 -14.97
CA ASP A 995 10.73 1.04 -13.78
C ASP A 995 10.59 2.48 -13.24
N HIS A 996 9.74 3.32 -13.84
CA HIS A 996 9.51 4.70 -13.40
C HIS A 996 8.05 5.12 -13.61
N ALA A 997 7.63 6.23 -13.01
CA ALA A 997 6.30 6.80 -13.19
C ALA A 997 6.29 8.34 -13.03
N ILE A 998 5.65 9.03 -13.97
CA ILE A 998 5.60 10.50 -14.07
C ILE A 998 4.19 10.98 -14.45
N ALA A 999 3.97 12.30 -14.54
CA ALA A 999 2.71 12.89 -15.00
C ALA A 999 2.81 13.42 -16.45
N TYR A 1000 1.67 13.52 -17.14
CA TYR A 1000 1.55 14.13 -18.48
C TYR A 1000 0.33 15.07 -18.57
N VAL A 1001 0.48 16.19 -19.29
CA VAL A 1001 -0.49 17.27 -19.46
C VAL A 1001 -0.81 17.47 -20.96
N PRO A 1002 -1.93 16.92 -21.48
CA PRO A 1002 -2.22 16.92 -22.91
C PRO A 1002 -2.40 18.30 -23.56
N SER A 1003 -2.84 19.34 -22.82
CA SER A 1003 -3.04 20.69 -23.36
C SER A 1003 -1.74 21.43 -23.66
N MET A 1004 -0.61 20.93 -23.14
CA MET A 1004 0.73 21.51 -23.32
C MET A 1004 1.74 20.51 -23.92
N ASP A 1005 1.30 19.30 -24.26
CA ASP A 1005 2.12 18.11 -24.59
C ASP A 1005 3.28 17.86 -23.59
N LEU A 1006 3.06 18.19 -22.32
CA LEU A 1006 4.12 18.33 -21.32
C LEU A 1006 4.21 17.10 -20.41
N TYR A 1007 5.43 16.58 -20.21
CA TYR A 1007 5.74 15.49 -19.29
C TYR A 1007 6.46 16.05 -18.05
N LEU A 1008 6.10 15.55 -16.86
CA LEU A 1008 6.49 16.12 -15.57
C LEU A 1008 6.96 15.02 -14.61
N ASP A 1009 8.27 14.88 -14.43
CA ASP A 1009 8.87 13.97 -13.46
C ASP A 1009 9.00 14.63 -12.07
N GLY A 1010 8.07 14.30 -11.17
CA GLY A 1010 8.10 14.80 -9.80
C GLY A 1010 9.31 14.30 -8.97
N THR A 1011 10.04 13.28 -9.42
CA THR A 1011 11.21 12.73 -8.72
C THR A 1011 12.50 13.49 -9.02
N ALA A 1012 12.53 14.24 -10.13
CA ALA A 1012 13.69 14.97 -10.59
C ALA A 1012 13.82 16.31 -9.81
N GLU A 1013 14.15 16.25 -8.52
CA GLU A 1013 14.01 17.36 -7.55
C GLU A 1013 14.78 18.67 -7.86
N PHE A 1014 15.63 18.67 -8.87
CA PHE A 1014 16.38 19.84 -9.36
C PHE A 1014 16.00 20.28 -10.78
N THR A 1015 15.00 19.68 -11.40
CA THR A 1015 14.68 19.82 -12.83
C THR A 1015 13.41 20.64 -13.00
N GLY A 1016 13.42 21.67 -13.87
CA GLY A 1016 12.25 22.53 -14.10
C GLY A 1016 11.10 21.81 -14.82
N SER A 1017 9.89 22.37 -14.74
CA SER A 1017 8.65 21.80 -15.32
C SER A 1017 8.66 21.67 -16.85
N ARG A 1018 9.67 22.24 -17.52
CA ARG A 1018 9.91 22.15 -18.98
C ARG A 1018 11.18 21.38 -19.33
N GLU A 1019 11.91 20.87 -18.34
CA GLU A 1019 13.15 20.14 -18.53
C GLU A 1019 12.87 18.63 -18.31
N LEU A 1020 13.23 17.76 -19.26
CA LEU A 1020 13.24 16.31 -19.02
C LEU A 1020 14.64 15.84 -18.57
N PRO A 1021 14.75 14.96 -17.55
CA PRO A 1021 16.01 14.33 -17.18
C PRO A 1021 16.47 13.37 -18.30
N SER A 1022 17.77 13.07 -18.37
CA SER A 1022 18.36 12.24 -19.44
C SER A 1022 17.82 10.80 -19.49
N MET A 1023 17.30 10.29 -18.38
CA MET A 1023 16.67 8.97 -18.30
C MET A 1023 15.26 8.91 -18.92
N ASP A 1024 14.61 10.04 -19.15
CA ASP A 1024 13.24 10.12 -19.68
C ASP A 1024 13.20 10.54 -21.17
N ARG A 1025 14.27 11.13 -21.69
CA ARG A 1025 14.37 11.59 -23.09
C ARG A 1025 14.34 10.40 -24.05
N GLY A 1026 13.33 10.37 -24.93
CA GLY A 1026 13.08 9.24 -25.81
C GLY A 1026 12.85 7.92 -25.06
N ALA A 1027 12.32 7.96 -23.82
CA ALA A 1027 11.94 6.78 -23.05
C ALA A 1027 10.60 6.20 -23.53
N LEU A 1028 10.41 4.89 -23.35
CA LEU A 1028 9.14 4.22 -23.67
C LEU A 1028 8.16 4.40 -22.49
N GLY A 1029 6.98 4.94 -22.74
CA GLY A 1029 5.97 5.20 -21.72
C GLY A 1029 4.58 4.69 -22.11
N LEU A 1030 3.78 4.32 -21.11
CA LEU A 1030 2.36 4.02 -21.28
C LEU A 1030 1.53 5.06 -20.54
N ARG A 1031 0.80 5.91 -21.28
CA ARG A 1031 -0.13 6.89 -20.71
C ARG A 1031 -1.41 6.17 -20.27
N ILE A 1032 -1.79 6.30 -19.00
CA ILE A 1032 -2.92 5.57 -18.39
C ILE A 1032 -3.94 6.54 -17.79
N HIS A 1033 -5.21 6.29 -18.12
CA HIS A 1033 -6.39 7.00 -17.66
C HIS A 1033 -7.63 6.12 -17.90
N GLU A 1034 -8.83 6.64 -17.61
CA GLU A 1034 -10.11 5.95 -17.79
C GLU A 1034 -10.46 5.57 -19.24
N GLY A 1035 -9.73 6.12 -20.22
CA GLY A 1035 -9.91 5.81 -21.64
C GLY A 1035 -9.06 4.64 -22.13
N LYS A 1036 -8.85 4.58 -23.45
CA LYS A 1036 -7.87 3.68 -24.05
C LYS A 1036 -6.45 4.16 -23.71
N PRO A 1037 -5.61 3.36 -23.05
CA PRO A 1037 -4.22 3.73 -22.75
C PRO A 1037 -3.41 3.85 -24.04
N VAL A 1038 -2.34 4.66 -24.02
CA VAL A 1038 -1.55 4.95 -25.22
C VAL A 1038 -0.06 4.76 -24.94
N LEU A 1039 0.53 3.76 -25.62
CA LEU A 1039 1.98 3.56 -25.66
C LEU A 1039 2.61 4.69 -26.49
N VAL A 1040 3.67 5.30 -25.97
CA VAL A 1040 4.37 6.46 -26.56
C VAL A 1040 5.87 6.36 -26.33
N HIS A 1041 6.63 7.03 -27.17
CA HIS A 1041 7.96 7.50 -26.80
C HIS A 1041 7.85 8.94 -26.31
N LEU A 1042 8.57 9.27 -25.23
CA LEU A 1042 8.66 10.63 -24.72
C LEU A 1042 9.43 11.54 -25.70
N PRO A 1043 9.21 12.87 -25.65
CA PRO A 1043 9.98 13.83 -26.42
C PRO A 1043 11.49 13.69 -26.21
N GLU A 1044 12.24 13.98 -27.26
CA GLU A 1044 13.67 14.22 -27.21
C GLU A 1044 13.91 15.68 -27.60
N PRO A 1045 14.10 16.59 -26.60
CA PRO A 1045 14.22 18.02 -26.87
C PRO A 1045 15.42 18.34 -27.78
N PRO A 1046 15.31 19.33 -28.69
CA PRO A 1046 16.40 19.77 -29.55
C PRO A 1046 17.57 20.35 -28.75
N PRO A 1047 18.79 20.42 -29.32
CA PRO A 1047 19.96 20.93 -28.60
C PRO A 1047 19.82 22.40 -28.19
N GLU A 1048 19.01 23.18 -28.91
CA GLU A 1048 18.61 24.55 -28.53
C GLU A 1048 17.83 24.66 -27.21
N GLU A 1049 17.26 23.56 -26.70
CA GLU A 1049 16.58 23.48 -25.39
C GLU A 1049 17.49 22.87 -24.30
N SER A 1050 18.78 22.66 -24.58
CA SER A 1050 19.75 22.14 -23.60
C SER A 1050 21.13 22.75 -23.87
N VAL A 1051 21.20 24.07 -23.65
CA VAL A 1051 22.35 24.92 -23.94
C VAL A 1051 23.24 25.10 -22.71
N THR A 1052 24.54 24.93 -22.90
CA THR A 1052 25.61 25.26 -21.93
C THR A 1052 26.42 26.43 -22.49
N SER A 1053 26.11 27.66 -22.08
CA SER A 1053 26.77 28.89 -22.54
C SER A 1053 27.89 29.30 -21.59
N ARG A 1054 29.14 29.38 -22.05
CA ARG A 1054 30.33 29.74 -21.27
C ARG A 1054 30.95 31.05 -21.76
N LYS A 1055 31.48 31.84 -20.84
CA LYS A 1055 32.33 33.01 -21.14
C LYS A 1055 33.61 32.92 -20.33
N VAL A 1056 34.74 33.07 -21.01
CA VAL A 1056 36.08 32.91 -20.44
C VAL A 1056 36.90 34.14 -20.84
N GLU A 1057 37.33 34.93 -19.86
CA GLU A 1057 38.21 36.08 -20.07
C GLU A 1057 39.52 35.86 -19.32
N ALA A 1058 40.62 35.73 -20.06
CA ALA A 1058 41.93 35.41 -19.52
C ALA A 1058 42.95 36.50 -19.86
N THR A 1059 43.55 37.09 -18.82
CA THR A 1059 44.62 38.09 -18.95
C THR A 1059 45.96 37.43 -18.64
N LEU A 1060 46.78 37.25 -19.67
CA LEU A 1060 48.02 36.50 -19.58
C LEU A 1060 49.19 37.37 -19.08
N ALA A 1061 49.98 36.81 -18.18
CA ALA A 1061 51.19 37.41 -17.64
C ALA A 1061 52.46 36.99 -18.40
N ALA A 1062 53.57 37.68 -18.11
CA ALA A 1062 54.86 37.45 -18.76
C ALA A 1062 55.59 36.14 -18.31
N ASP A 1063 55.02 35.34 -17.43
CA ASP A 1063 55.49 33.99 -17.08
C ASP A 1063 54.70 32.87 -17.81
N GLY A 1064 53.51 33.18 -18.34
CA GLY A 1064 52.56 32.21 -18.89
C GLY A 1064 51.43 31.82 -17.93
N SER A 1065 51.44 32.36 -16.70
CA SER A 1065 50.27 32.36 -15.82
C SER A 1065 49.20 33.34 -16.34
N ALA A 1066 47.98 33.25 -15.84
CA ALA A 1066 46.89 34.16 -16.21
C ALA A 1066 45.95 34.44 -15.03
N GLN A 1067 45.37 35.63 -15.02
CA GLN A 1067 44.12 35.88 -14.27
C GLN A 1067 42.95 35.44 -15.14
N LEU A 1068 41.97 34.76 -14.54
CA LEU A 1068 40.83 34.15 -15.21
C LEU A 1068 39.52 34.67 -14.59
N GLU A 1069 38.67 35.23 -15.43
CA GLU A 1069 37.23 35.35 -15.15
C GLU A 1069 36.47 34.32 -16.00
N TRP A 1070 35.60 33.56 -15.35
CA TRP A 1070 34.81 32.51 -15.97
C TRP A 1070 33.35 32.64 -15.57
N ARG A 1071 32.44 32.41 -16.52
CA ARG A 1071 30.99 32.37 -16.31
C ARG A 1071 30.41 31.23 -17.12
N ALA A 1072 29.40 30.56 -16.58
CA ALA A 1072 28.49 29.72 -17.35
C ALA A 1072 27.03 30.07 -17.04
N ASP A 1073 26.17 29.94 -18.05
CA ASP A 1073 24.72 30.00 -17.99
C ASP A 1073 24.18 28.72 -18.66
N VAL A 1074 23.46 27.89 -17.91
CA VAL A 1074 23.13 26.50 -18.29
C VAL A 1074 21.62 26.23 -18.20
N THR A 1075 21.10 25.49 -19.19
CA THR A 1075 19.68 25.20 -19.38
C THR A 1075 19.44 23.73 -19.75
N GLY A 1076 18.24 23.21 -19.48
CA GLY A 1076 17.83 21.88 -19.95
C GLY A 1076 18.55 20.76 -19.21
N VAL A 1077 19.00 19.73 -19.94
CA VAL A 1077 19.43 18.45 -19.34
C VAL A 1077 20.58 18.58 -18.32
N HIS A 1078 21.46 19.58 -18.48
CA HIS A 1078 22.57 19.82 -17.55
C HIS A 1078 22.17 20.70 -16.35
N ALA A 1079 21.08 21.46 -16.43
CA ALA A 1079 20.73 22.44 -15.39
C ALA A 1079 20.44 21.75 -14.04
N GLY A 1080 19.62 20.70 -14.02
CA GLY A 1080 19.31 19.97 -12.79
C GLY A 1080 20.52 19.33 -12.11
N SER A 1081 21.45 18.76 -12.90
CA SER A 1081 22.70 18.19 -12.35
C SER A 1081 23.62 19.28 -11.78
N TRP A 1082 23.68 20.46 -12.41
CA TRP A 1082 24.42 21.61 -11.90
C TRP A 1082 23.79 22.21 -10.63
N ARG A 1083 22.46 22.34 -10.55
CA ARG A 1083 21.75 22.76 -9.31
C ARG A 1083 22.11 21.81 -8.16
N GLY A 1084 21.91 20.50 -8.32
CA GLY A 1084 22.27 19.50 -7.30
C GLY A 1084 23.77 19.48 -6.95
N ARG A 1085 24.66 19.72 -7.92
CA ARG A 1085 26.11 19.80 -7.69
C ARG A 1085 26.53 21.08 -6.95
N TYR A 1086 25.89 22.22 -7.18
CA TYR A 1086 26.38 23.52 -6.68
C TYR A 1086 25.52 24.21 -5.60
N ASN A 1087 24.33 23.71 -5.25
CA ASN A 1087 23.45 24.36 -4.25
C ASN A 1087 24.09 24.49 -2.84
N SER A 1088 24.96 23.55 -2.46
CA SER A 1088 25.63 23.58 -1.15
C SER A 1088 26.75 24.64 -1.10
N LEU A 1089 26.44 25.84 -0.62
CA LEU A 1089 27.37 26.99 -0.50
C LEU A 1089 28.71 26.64 0.17
N SER A 1090 28.70 25.79 1.22
CA SER A 1090 29.91 25.37 1.93
C SER A 1090 30.85 24.47 1.11
N THR A 1091 30.37 23.87 0.02
CA THR A 1091 31.17 23.02 -0.89
C THR A 1091 31.23 23.56 -2.32
N GLN A 1092 30.40 24.54 -2.68
CA GLN A 1092 30.27 25.12 -4.02
C GLN A 1092 31.62 25.52 -4.63
N LYS A 1093 32.42 26.33 -3.93
CA LYS A 1093 33.75 26.75 -4.40
C LYS A 1093 34.68 25.56 -4.68
N LYS A 1094 34.65 24.52 -3.82
CA LYS A 1094 35.47 23.32 -4.00
C LYS A 1094 35.03 22.51 -5.22
N ARG A 1095 33.72 22.31 -5.42
CA ARG A 1095 33.19 21.54 -6.55
C ARG A 1095 33.48 22.24 -7.89
N VAL A 1096 33.24 23.55 -7.99
CA VAL A 1096 33.59 24.35 -9.18
C VAL A 1096 35.11 24.34 -9.43
N GLN A 1097 35.94 24.35 -8.38
CA GLN A 1097 37.40 24.20 -8.48
C GLN A 1097 37.82 22.82 -9.01
N GLU A 1098 37.15 21.74 -8.60
CA GLU A 1098 37.39 20.37 -9.07
C GLU A 1098 36.99 20.21 -10.55
N ASP A 1099 35.87 20.78 -10.96
CA ASP A 1099 35.36 20.70 -12.33
C ASP A 1099 36.25 21.48 -13.31
N LEU A 1100 36.53 22.76 -13.00
CA LEU A 1100 37.34 23.65 -13.85
C LEU A 1100 38.83 23.28 -13.89
N ALA A 1101 39.34 22.45 -12.96
CA ALA A 1101 40.72 21.98 -13.00
C ALA A 1101 41.04 21.10 -14.23
N ASN A 1102 40.02 20.51 -14.86
CA ASN A 1102 40.18 19.75 -16.10
C ASN A 1102 40.34 20.65 -17.34
N GLU A 1103 39.63 21.78 -17.39
CA GLU A 1103 39.71 22.78 -18.45
C GLU A 1103 40.95 23.68 -18.28
N PHE A 1104 41.26 24.05 -17.02
CA PHE A 1104 42.35 24.92 -16.63
C PHE A 1104 43.26 24.24 -15.58
N PRO A 1105 44.20 23.35 -16.00
CA PRO A 1105 45.13 22.71 -15.09
C PRO A 1105 45.94 23.72 -14.26
N GLY A 1106 45.96 23.52 -12.94
CA GLY A 1106 46.64 24.44 -12.02
C GLY A 1106 45.96 25.81 -11.86
N LEU A 1107 44.64 25.88 -12.08
CA LEU A 1107 43.76 26.96 -11.63
C LEU A 1107 43.62 26.96 -10.09
N GLU A 1108 43.70 28.14 -9.49
CA GLU A 1108 43.32 28.42 -8.10
C GLU A 1108 42.21 29.48 -8.08
N LEU A 1109 41.01 29.10 -7.63
CA LEU A 1109 39.88 30.03 -7.53
C LEU A 1109 39.99 30.93 -6.31
N ALA A 1110 39.88 32.24 -6.52
CA ALA A 1110 39.71 33.23 -5.46
C ALA A 1110 38.23 33.27 -5.02
N GLN A 1111 37.31 33.47 -5.97
CA GLN A 1111 35.88 33.69 -5.74
C GLN A 1111 35.02 32.79 -6.63
N VAL A 1112 33.89 32.33 -6.11
CA VAL A 1112 32.79 31.69 -6.86
C VAL A 1112 31.48 32.31 -6.38
N THR A 1113 30.53 32.51 -7.30
CA THR A 1113 29.13 32.86 -7.00
C THR A 1113 28.19 32.13 -7.96
N ALA A 1114 26.95 31.89 -7.54
CA ALA A 1114 25.86 31.39 -8.38
C ALA A 1114 24.62 32.28 -8.22
N ASN A 1115 23.61 32.10 -9.07
CA ASN A 1115 22.24 32.55 -8.78
C ASN A 1115 21.57 31.65 -7.73
N ASP A 1116 20.28 31.91 -7.48
CA ASP A 1116 19.45 31.14 -6.55
C ASP A 1116 19.10 29.78 -7.17
N LEU A 1117 19.85 28.73 -6.77
CA LEU A 1117 19.75 27.38 -7.35
C LEU A 1117 18.55 26.58 -6.82
N GLU A 1118 17.81 27.08 -5.84
CA GLU A 1118 16.54 26.47 -5.38
C GLU A 1118 15.38 26.79 -6.35
N LYS A 1119 15.55 27.80 -7.21
CA LYS A 1119 14.64 28.10 -8.31
C LYS A 1119 14.92 27.20 -9.51
N ILE A 1120 14.35 25.99 -9.48
CA ILE A 1120 14.48 24.98 -10.54
C ILE A 1120 14.00 25.43 -11.94
N GLU A 1121 13.30 26.56 -12.02
CA GLU A 1121 12.79 27.18 -13.26
C GLU A 1121 13.65 28.34 -13.80
N GLU A 1122 14.66 28.81 -13.06
CA GLU A 1122 15.65 29.78 -13.58
C GLU A 1122 16.85 29.01 -14.18
N PRO A 1123 17.47 29.50 -15.27
CA PRO A 1123 18.74 28.97 -15.76
C PRO A 1123 19.82 29.00 -14.67
N VAL A 1124 20.74 28.04 -14.70
CA VAL A 1124 21.85 27.99 -13.74
C VAL A 1124 22.95 28.92 -14.20
N ALA A 1125 23.19 29.99 -13.45
CA ALA A 1125 24.23 30.98 -13.73
C ALA A 1125 25.33 30.90 -12.66
N VAL A 1126 26.52 30.43 -13.04
CA VAL A 1126 27.70 30.31 -12.15
C VAL A 1126 28.79 31.25 -12.65
N ARG A 1127 29.51 31.89 -11.74
CA ARG A 1127 30.67 32.76 -12.02
C ARG A 1127 31.83 32.40 -11.11
N ALA A 1128 33.04 32.45 -11.66
CA ALA A 1128 34.27 32.14 -10.95
C ALA A 1128 35.38 33.13 -11.34
N ARG A 1129 36.24 33.46 -10.38
CA ARG A 1129 37.45 34.28 -10.60
C ARG A 1129 38.63 33.61 -9.91
N GLY A 1130 39.77 33.52 -10.59
CA GLY A 1130 40.95 32.83 -10.08
C GLY A 1130 42.21 33.09 -10.90
N LYS A 1131 43.32 32.47 -10.48
CA LYS A 1131 44.61 32.50 -11.19
C LYS A 1131 44.93 31.13 -11.76
N VAL A 1132 45.26 31.03 -13.05
CA VAL A 1132 45.83 29.83 -13.65
C VAL A 1132 47.35 29.93 -13.57
N SER A 1133 48.01 28.97 -12.93
CA SER A 1133 49.46 28.95 -12.76
C SER A 1133 50.24 28.85 -14.08
N GLN A 1134 49.73 28.10 -15.06
CA GLN A 1134 50.34 28.02 -16.40
C GLN A 1134 49.27 27.81 -17.50
N LEU A 1135 48.71 28.90 -18.03
CA LEU A 1135 47.73 28.87 -19.13
C LEU A 1135 48.41 28.82 -20.51
N ALA A 1136 49.56 29.49 -20.66
CA ALA A 1136 50.35 29.46 -21.89
C ALA A 1136 51.64 28.66 -21.71
N ARG A 1137 51.88 27.71 -22.62
CA ARG A 1137 53.13 26.95 -22.68
C ARG A 1137 54.20 27.80 -23.37
N LYS A 1138 55.37 27.90 -22.75
CA LYS A 1138 56.58 28.50 -23.32
C LYS A 1138 57.40 27.44 -24.06
N ASP A 1139 57.97 27.83 -25.20
CA ASP A 1139 58.98 27.07 -25.94
C ASP A 1139 59.95 28.07 -26.61
N GLY A 1140 61.22 28.09 -26.17
CA GLY A 1140 62.16 29.15 -26.53
C GLY A 1140 61.63 30.57 -26.18
N ASN A 1141 61.51 31.44 -27.19
CA ASN A 1141 60.88 32.76 -27.09
C ASN A 1141 59.42 32.79 -27.58
N THR A 1142 58.83 31.62 -27.83
CA THR A 1142 57.47 31.44 -28.31
C THR A 1142 56.56 31.05 -27.16
N MET A 1143 55.37 31.65 -27.10
CA MET A 1143 54.28 31.28 -26.19
C MET A 1143 53.13 30.68 -27.00
N THR A 1144 52.47 29.65 -26.49
CA THR A 1144 51.30 29.04 -27.13
C THR A 1144 50.19 28.76 -26.10
N VAL A 1145 48.98 29.20 -26.41
CA VAL A 1145 47.76 29.05 -25.60
C VAL A 1145 46.60 28.55 -26.47
N SER A 1146 45.65 27.79 -25.91
CA SER A 1146 44.43 27.39 -26.62
C SER A 1146 43.59 28.62 -26.98
N ALA A 1147 43.04 28.68 -28.20
CA ALA A 1147 42.25 29.82 -28.67
C ALA A 1147 40.82 29.84 -28.11
N GLY A 1148 40.34 28.70 -27.63
CA GLY A 1148 39.03 28.48 -27.01
C GLY A 1148 39.06 27.17 -26.20
N PRO A 1149 37.89 26.63 -25.81
CA PRO A 1149 37.81 25.32 -25.17
C PRO A 1149 38.26 24.21 -26.12
N ARG A 1150 38.57 23.05 -25.55
CA ARG A 1150 38.92 21.85 -26.31
C ARG A 1150 37.80 20.84 -26.21
N GLU A 1151 36.95 20.85 -27.22
CA GLU A 1151 36.07 19.72 -27.44
C GLU A 1151 36.89 18.44 -27.61
N HIS A 1152 36.33 17.35 -27.11
CA HIS A 1152 36.96 16.04 -27.03
C HIS A 1152 36.01 14.97 -27.59
N MET A 1153 35.25 15.32 -28.63
CA MET A 1153 34.20 14.48 -29.21
C MET A 1153 34.72 13.11 -29.67
N VAL A 1154 35.97 13.01 -30.13
CA VAL A 1154 36.56 11.72 -30.50
C VAL A 1154 36.84 10.85 -29.27
N ARG A 1155 37.21 11.47 -28.13
CA ARG A 1155 37.44 10.76 -26.86
C ARG A 1155 36.14 10.41 -26.14
N GLU A 1156 35.09 11.21 -26.34
CA GLU A 1156 33.81 11.08 -25.66
C GLU A 1156 32.85 10.16 -26.42
N TYR A 1157 32.70 10.37 -27.74
CA TYR A 1157 31.75 9.66 -28.60
C TYR A 1157 32.41 8.70 -29.60
N ALA A 1158 33.51 9.10 -30.25
CA ALA A 1158 34.03 8.39 -31.43
C ALA A 1158 35.34 7.58 -31.21
N THR A 1159 35.47 6.93 -30.06
CA THR A 1159 36.71 6.25 -29.64
C THR A 1159 37.11 5.04 -30.50
N LEU A 1160 36.14 4.26 -30.98
CA LEU A 1160 36.37 3.09 -31.83
C LEU A 1160 36.64 3.50 -33.29
N SER A 1161 37.36 2.67 -34.05
CA SER A 1161 37.58 2.89 -35.49
C SER A 1161 36.38 2.44 -36.35
N ALA A 1162 35.60 1.48 -35.86
CA ALA A 1162 34.36 0.99 -36.47
C ALA A 1162 33.44 0.43 -35.35
N ARG A 1163 32.17 0.17 -35.68
CA ARG A 1163 31.16 -0.40 -34.77
C ARG A 1163 30.33 -1.47 -35.44
N LYS A 1164 29.81 -2.41 -34.65
CA LYS A 1164 28.76 -3.37 -35.02
C LYS A 1164 27.37 -2.87 -34.63
N ARG A 1165 27.25 -1.98 -33.63
CA ARG A 1165 25.96 -1.47 -33.13
C ARG A 1165 25.89 0.04 -33.18
N ASP A 1166 24.65 0.52 -33.12
CA ASP A 1166 24.33 1.93 -32.98
C ASP A 1166 25.05 2.56 -31.77
N LEU A 1167 25.20 3.88 -31.83
CA LEU A 1167 25.63 4.71 -30.70
C LEU A 1167 24.41 5.52 -30.22
N ARG A 1168 24.15 5.50 -28.91
CA ARG A 1168 23.13 6.33 -28.24
C ARG A 1168 23.81 7.43 -27.43
N ILE A 1169 23.57 8.67 -27.85
CA ILE A 1169 23.81 9.88 -27.07
C ILE A 1169 22.56 10.08 -26.19
N PHE A 1170 22.73 10.30 -24.89
CA PHE A 1170 21.61 10.32 -23.92
C PHE A 1170 20.85 11.66 -23.85
N ALA A 1171 21.33 12.70 -24.51
CA ALA A 1171 20.61 13.95 -24.75
C ALA A 1171 21.23 14.71 -25.92
N LEU A 1172 20.40 15.47 -26.64
CA LEU A 1172 20.89 16.50 -27.56
C LEU A 1172 21.27 17.74 -26.75
N THR A 1173 22.43 18.33 -27.03
CA THR A 1173 22.96 19.52 -26.33
C THR A 1173 23.59 20.50 -27.31
N ALA A 1174 23.63 21.78 -26.91
CA ALA A 1174 24.46 22.78 -27.54
C ALA A 1174 25.44 23.40 -26.54
N ASP A 1175 26.71 23.44 -26.91
CA ASP A 1175 27.78 24.06 -26.13
C ASP A 1175 28.26 25.31 -26.87
N GLU A 1176 28.11 26.46 -26.22
CA GLU A 1176 28.48 27.78 -26.74
C GLU A 1176 29.55 28.38 -25.85
N THR A 1177 30.72 28.74 -26.37
CA THR A 1177 31.79 29.33 -25.55
C THR A 1177 32.42 30.55 -26.22
N GLU A 1178 32.44 31.67 -25.49
CA GLU A 1178 33.15 32.89 -25.85
C GLU A 1178 34.43 33.03 -25.02
N THR A 1179 35.60 32.92 -25.67
CA THR A 1179 36.91 33.04 -25.04
C THR A 1179 37.59 34.33 -25.49
N THR A 1180 37.93 35.21 -24.55
CA THR A 1180 38.73 36.43 -24.79
C THR A 1180 40.08 36.31 -24.09
N LEU A 1181 41.14 36.38 -24.87
CA LEU A 1181 42.53 36.34 -24.40
C LEU A 1181 43.16 37.72 -24.57
N HIS A 1182 43.62 38.29 -23.46
CA HIS A 1182 44.46 39.50 -23.46
C HIS A 1182 45.92 39.07 -23.32
N LEU A 1183 46.68 39.22 -24.40
CA LEU A 1183 48.11 38.88 -24.43
C LEU A 1183 48.96 39.96 -23.74
N PRO A 1184 50.17 39.63 -23.24
CA PRO A 1184 51.06 40.62 -22.63
C PRO A 1184 51.40 41.78 -23.59
N ALA A 1185 51.63 42.97 -23.03
CA ALA A 1185 52.07 44.13 -23.81
C ALA A 1185 53.34 43.81 -24.62
N GLY A 1186 53.36 44.18 -25.90
CA GLY A 1186 54.45 43.86 -26.83
C GLY A 1186 54.42 42.45 -27.44
N ALA A 1187 53.43 41.61 -27.11
CA ALA A 1187 53.25 40.31 -27.76
C ALA A 1187 52.95 40.46 -29.26
N LYS A 1188 53.70 39.73 -30.11
CA LYS A 1188 53.47 39.64 -31.56
C LYS A 1188 52.89 38.28 -31.89
N ILE A 1189 51.63 38.25 -32.35
CA ILE A 1189 50.99 37.01 -32.81
C ILE A 1189 51.72 36.51 -34.06
N THR A 1190 52.12 35.23 -34.04
CA THR A 1190 52.82 34.53 -35.13
C THR A 1190 52.05 33.32 -35.65
N GLY A 1191 51.14 32.76 -34.85
CA GLY A 1191 50.12 31.80 -35.27
C GLY A 1191 48.76 32.23 -34.78
N GLN A 1192 47.83 32.48 -35.70
CA GLN A 1192 46.47 32.95 -35.39
C GLN A 1192 45.42 31.87 -35.65
N PRO A 1193 44.38 31.74 -34.80
CA PRO A 1193 43.24 30.88 -35.08
C PRO A 1193 42.46 31.39 -36.30
N ARG A 1194 41.69 30.51 -36.91
CA ARG A 1194 40.88 30.77 -38.11
C ARG A 1194 39.41 30.50 -37.84
N ALA A 1195 38.54 31.31 -38.43
CA ALA A 1195 37.12 31.01 -38.47
C ALA A 1195 36.86 29.71 -39.26
N ALA A 1196 35.88 28.93 -38.81
CA ALA A 1196 35.51 27.64 -39.39
C ALA A 1196 34.01 27.38 -39.14
N ARG A 1197 33.38 26.56 -39.98
CA ARG A 1197 32.01 26.06 -39.75
C ARG A 1197 31.79 24.75 -40.48
N GLY A 1198 30.93 23.90 -39.93
CA GLY A 1198 30.47 22.68 -40.57
C GLY A 1198 29.06 22.33 -40.11
N ASP A 1199 28.29 21.71 -41.00
CA ASP A 1199 26.95 21.21 -40.71
C ASP A 1199 26.79 19.81 -41.31
N ALA A 1200 26.25 18.89 -40.52
CA ALA A 1200 26.14 17.47 -40.84
C ALA A 1200 24.83 16.90 -40.25
N PRO A 1201 24.34 15.74 -40.72
CA PRO A 1201 23.13 15.10 -40.17
C PRO A 1201 23.19 14.79 -38.67
N PHE A 1202 24.38 14.77 -38.08
CA PHE A 1202 24.62 14.46 -36.66
C PHE A 1202 24.75 15.71 -35.78
N GLY A 1203 25.03 16.88 -36.36
CA GLY A 1203 25.39 18.07 -35.60
C GLY A 1203 25.99 19.18 -36.46
N SER A 1204 26.21 20.34 -35.85
CA SER A 1204 26.82 21.51 -36.48
C SER A 1204 27.83 22.17 -35.56
N TYR A 1205 28.88 22.76 -36.13
CA TYR A 1205 29.84 23.59 -35.39
C TYR A 1205 30.14 24.92 -36.08
N GLN A 1206 30.51 25.93 -35.30
CA GLN A 1206 30.93 27.25 -35.76
C GLN A 1206 32.06 27.77 -34.87
N VAL A 1207 33.04 28.41 -35.50
CA VAL A 1207 34.17 29.12 -34.87
C VAL A 1207 34.26 30.50 -35.50
N GLU A 1208 34.07 31.54 -34.69
CA GLU A 1208 34.29 32.95 -35.06
C GLU A 1208 35.57 33.46 -34.41
N VAL A 1209 36.35 34.28 -35.13
CA VAL A 1209 37.63 34.82 -34.63
C VAL A 1209 37.69 36.32 -34.90
N GLU A 1210 37.91 37.11 -33.85
CA GLU A 1210 38.11 38.56 -33.87
C GLU A 1210 39.45 38.88 -33.21
N ILE A 1211 40.40 39.46 -33.95
CA ILE A 1211 41.74 39.82 -33.46
C ILE A 1211 41.91 41.34 -33.55
N SER A 1212 42.29 41.96 -32.44
CA SER A 1212 42.39 43.41 -32.28
C SER A 1212 43.63 43.74 -31.44
N GLY A 1213 44.79 43.84 -32.09
CA GLY A 1213 46.07 44.06 -31.42
C GLY A 1213 46.45 42.88 -30.52
N ALA A 1214 46.61 43.13 -29.22
CA ALA A 1214 46.92 42.10 -28.22
C ALA A 1214 45.69 41.32 -27.71
N ARG A 1215 44.46 41.66 -28.16
CA ARG A 1215 43.23 40.94 -27.81
C ARG A 1215 42.86 39.94 -28.91
N VAL A 1216 42.69 38.67 -28.54
CA VAL A 1216 42.12 37.61 -29.39
C VAL A 1216 40.80 37.17 -28.76
N ARG A 1217 39.71 37.27 -29.51
CA ARG A 1217 38.37 36.80 -29.11
C ARG A 1217 37.95 35.69 -30.06
N THR A 1218 37.65 34.52 -29.50
CA THR A 1218 37.09 33.38 -30.22
C THR A 1218 35.68 33.14 -29.70
N LYS A 1219 34.72 32.91 -30.60
CA LYS A 1219 33.45 32.27 -30.22
C LYS A 1219 33.36 30.90 -30.85
N THR A 1220 32.80 29.97 -30.11
CA THR A 1220 32.58 28.58 -30.55
C THR A 1220 31.14 28.20 -30.26
N ARG A 1221 30.52 27.44 -31.17
CA ARG A 1221 29.27 26.70 -30.94
C ARG A 1221 29.44 25.30 -31.47
N VAL A 1222 29.01 24.30 -30.72
CA VAL A 1222 28.76 22.93 -31.19
C VAL A 1222 27.35 22.54 -30.78
N ALA A 1223 26.61 21.86 -31.65
CA ALA A 1223 25.29 21.34 -31.33
C ALA A 1223 25.11 19.93 -31.92
N LEU A 1224 24.69 18.97 -31.08
CA LEU A 1224 24.38 17.61 -31.48
C LEU A 1224 22.91 17.51 -31.91
N LYS A 1225 22.67 17.11 -33.17
CA LYS A 1225 21.35 17.07 -33.81
C LYS A 1225 20.72 15.67 -33.89
N LYS A 1226 21.49 14.61 -33.57
CA LYS A 1226 21.04 13.22 -33.67
C LYS A 1226 21.51 12.39 -32.48
N SER A 1227 20.58 11.75 -31.78
CA SER A 1227 20.82 10.95 -30.57
C SER A 1227 21.25 9.53 -30.88
N ARG A 1228 20.60 8.90 -31.86
CA ARG A 1228 20.89 7.54 -32.33
C ARG A 1228 21.63 7.58 -33.65
N ILE A 1229 22.95 7.32 -33.60
CA ILE A 1229 23.81 7.17 -34.77
C ILE A 1229 23.80 5.69 -35.15
N ALA A 1230 23.36 5.34 -36.36
CA ALA A 1230 23.35 3.95 -36.81
C ALA A 1230 24.79 3.42 -36.99
N ALA A 1231 25.00 2.11 -36.81
CA ALA A 1231 26.32 1.50 -36.99
C ALA A 1231 26.98 1.84 -38.35
N ALA A 1232 26.18 1.94 -39.42
CA ALA A 1232 26.62 2.32 -40.76
C ALA A 1232 26.95 3.82 -40.94
N GLU A 1233 26.38 4.70 -40.11
CA GLU A 1233 26.66 6.14 -40.11
C GLU A 1233 27.92 6.50 -39.30
N TYR A 1234 28.33 5.60 -38.38
CA TYR A 1234 29.41 5.86 -37.44
C TYR A 1234 30.73 6.37 -38.05
N PRO A 1235 31.22 5.89 -39.22
CA PRO A 1235 32.43 6.43 -39.83
C PRO A 1235 32.31 7.92 -40.21
N ALA A 1236 31.13 8.35 -40.67
CA ALA A 1236 30.86 9.76 -41.00
C ALA A 1236 30.68 10.61 -39.73
N PHE A 1237 30.03 10.07 -38.70
CA PHE A 1237 29.94 10.72 -37.39
C PHE A 1237 31.31 10.91 -36.73
N ARG A 1238 32.18 9.88 -36.79
CA ARG A 1238 33.57 9.97 -36.33
C ARG A 1238 34.36 11.03 -37.10
N ALA A 1239 34.21 11.09 -38.43
CA ALA A 1239 34.87 12.12 -39.24
C ALA A 1239 34.42 13.55 -38.84
N PHE A 1240 33.13 13.74 -38.52
CA PHE A 1240 32.61 14.99 -37.96
C PHE A 1240 33.23 15.30 -36.58
N CYS A 1241 33.31 14.34 -35.65
CA CYS A 1241 34.00 14.54 -34.38
C CYS A 1241 35.48 14.93 -34.55
N GLU A 1242 36.19 14.26 -35.47
CA GLU A 1242 37.60 14.58 -35.80
C GLU A 1242 37.77 15.95 -36.49
N GLU A 1243 36.71 16.49 -37.09
CA GLU A 1243 36.68 17.85 -37.64
C GLU A 1243 36.38 18.90 -36.56
N VAL A 1244 35.43 18.66 -35.65
CA VAL A 1244 35.11 19.56 -34.52
C VAL A 1244 36.31 19.70 -33.59
N ASP A 1245 36.90 18.59 -33.13
CA ASP A 1245 38.06 18.59 -32.21
C ASP A 1245 39.26 19.35 -32.84
N ARG A 1246 39.39 19.31 -34.17
CA ARG A 1246 40.42 20.03 -34.95
C ARG A 1246 40.09 21.51 -35.12
N ALA A 1247 38.82 21.85 -35.35
CA ALA A 1247 38.36 23.21 -35.59
C ALA A 1247 38.34 24.05 -34.30
N LEU A 1248 37.99 23.45 -33.15
CA LEU A 1248 37.92 24.15 -31.86
C LEU A 1248 39.24 24.04 -31.08
N GLY A 1249 39.98 22.93 -31.22
CA GLY A 1249 41.29 22.70 -30.58
C GLY A 1249 42.45 23.60 -31.05
N GLN A 1250 42.15 24.65 -31.83
CA GLN A 1250 43.07 25.67 -32.34
C GLN A 1250 43.79 26.45 -31.22
N ARG A 1251 44.90 27.10 -31.59
CA ARG A 1251 45.82 27.76 -30.66
C ARG A 1251 46.26 29.13 -31.17
N VAL A 1252 46.47 30.05 -30.23
CA VAL A 1252 47.20 31.30 -30.47
C VAL A 1252 48.65 31.04 -30.14
N THR A 1253 49.54 31.37 -31.07
CA THR A 1253 50.99 31.35 -30.88
C THR A 1253 51.52 32.76 -31.06
N TYR A 1254 52.33 33.23 -30.12
CA TYR A 1254 52.90 34.58 -30.12
C TYR A 1254 54.34 34.58 -29.65
N THR A 1255 55.17 35.45 -30.22
CA THR A 1255 56.54 35.71 -29.77
C THR A 1255 56.59 37.00 -28.97
N ARG A 1256 57.66 37.16 -28.20
CA ARG A 1256 58.07 38.44 -27.61
C ARG A 1256 59.19 39.04 -28.47
N ASN A 1257 59.38 40.35 -28.34
CA ASN A 1257 60.71 40.93 -28.54
C ASN A 1257 61.51 40.78 -27.23
#